data_AF-A0A6H2CV13-F1
#
_entry.id   AF-A0A6H2CV13-F1
#
_cell.length_a   1.000
_cell.length_b   1.000
_cell.length_c   1.000
_cell.angle_alpha   90.00
_cell.angle_beta   90.00
_cell.angle_gamma   90.00
#
_symmetry.space_group_name_H-M   'P 1'
#
loop_
_entity.id
_entity.type
_entity.pdbx_description
1 polymer ?
#
loop_
_entity_poly.entity_id
_entity_poly.type
_entity_poly.pdbx_seq_one_letter_code
_entity_poly.pdbx_strand_id
1 'polypeptide(L)'
;MSDPEYTITQLAAELRSYSPDAVSSEPAGLKPLVQGFLNFLEKTPPEETRQAAPKADTVLSLNRILQKSQDPSTIKSCLRAMLRAGRFGRILSARFVHGKSIPMRKLAAILTSLPARDRLALSHEMLLDKSIQRDKQTREWLEGLINSLAAVQPEELTPFVAELGRCGETLAFPAKQVIISGLFGEWLSTTLKTGTSGDAMEDLCYMVWALDDPEHAHTLAVSISVGFITATPLALRTVGHLAEAGTKPVLDMFLKVLKTSDKSLAGPCLDGIIAQYSPASGKLLATLRLKMPSLAKAANTRVPLLGEKAHISYLSSLPKDKREKAEADAFSALLAIAPDFVESLTRTGVAPTAEPPPEPTNGNGNGAINTGTSCHKPGFLTRILGRAPKTLEKVLPKARNVRDMELICSKVADTEIDGREFIGLNLSGSSFSDVKFVRAKLANSKLVNSMFSGGEHIGGTFNNNDFSGTDFSDVVFSKCSFNDCDFTGAAFSNCKFHECRFRGCTLSGAAFISGTMIKVGFSVSVLSGVTFFEIHVTSSRFDEVEFTNASFESAEFQGVEFSDSVLLGASLTRTTFHAVDMPGSTVHNCRILHSDLPHSLFLTNRVRQFSTQASKAESEPLPDPNIAPPGAAGKVLRAWAREMTFFRREERMQAYNRARLSRAINAFELNQQIYIRILPYLLGTDVFENKFDIQGVPSCSVWGYTPGLTTLELASQYFPEHKPNRAKATVNIVAVYAMGSLGSVAQTAKSDIDAWVCYDGDLTMQEEAGLKRKLDALGLWAESEFGMEAHFFPMRMDDVRANIFSSGDEESSGSAQALLLKEEFYRTALRIAGKHIAWWVTPAGTDKATYDKYMQAARRYPLTGRPRLEDFGHLAPVPADEYFGGSLWQMVKAVHSPFKSVLKLGLLETYADPKTSPIPLCDRIKHNLFMRRRGVKRTDPYATLFSTLRGYYAKRGDKKAAGLLTESFKFKANLCDIPFFMNLPARPEDASLIEALFGKAYTDPDKICSADTPWTFDKSLRMGSAVREYMVNTYQRIQGALRQNGSTDALINAEDLTRMGRRIGANFSKKPNKIMRVPFMDTKGDGFPILHLSAQKAPGKKPIWIARGGSRSEAKKSADSLQLLHRSGDAVIMLTWLLANRIYNPRSLLQADRTIAPLSVADLQKLMPAMYEFFPFDETFERDINEGLDAERVTRVFMIFNLITATEAKKIETVSCVYTTNWGEMFCKTFRNPGKEFEEFPSKYLAKHLDQPVIDAPQMLLFIPKGSQCKRINLI
;
A
#
# COMPACT_ATOMS: atom_id res chain seq x y z
N MET A 1 43.23 -28.80 -4.37
CA MET A 1 42.29 -27.89 -3.64
C MET A 1 41.78 -28.54 -2.35
N SER A 2 42.67 -29.16 -1.57
CA SER A 2 42.41 -29.71 -0.23
C SER A 2 43.21 -28.95 0.82
N ASP A 3 43.33 -27.63 0.60
CA ASP A 3 44.10 -26.72 1.44
C ASP A 3 43.11 -25.94 2.33
N PRO A 4 43.20 -26.03 3.67
CA PRO A 4 42.24 -25.43 4.59
C PRO A 4 42.26 -23.88 4.65
N GLU A 5 43.07 -23.20 3.84
CA GLU A 5 43.23 -21.74 3.80
C GLU A 5 42.73 -21.05 2.52
N TYR A 6 41.78 -21.63 1.77
CA TYR A 6 41.17 -20.91 0.65
C TYR A 6 40.23 -19.79 1.15
N THR A 7 40.66 -18.54 1.02
CA THR A 7 39.92 -17.38 1.54
C THR A 7 38.81 -16.93 0.58
N ILE A 8 37.72 -16.35 1.11
CA ILE A 8 36.62 -15.80 0.29
C ILE A 8 37.09 -14.71 -0.68
N THR A 9 38.14 -13.96 -0.32
CA THR A 9 38.76 -12.95 -1.18
C THR A 9 39.41 -13.58 -2.41
N GLN A 10 40.09 -14.72 -2.26
CA GLN A 10 40.65 -15.47 -3.39
C GLN A 10 39.54 -16.01 -4.31
N LEU A 11 38.48 -16.57 -3.73
CA LEU A 11 37.31 -17.03 -4.52
C LEU A 11 36.68 -15.90 -5.33
N ALA A 12 36.50 -14.72 -4.71
CA ALA A 12 35.94 -13.55 -5.39
C ALA A 12 36.83 -13.10 -6.55
N ALA A 13 38.16 -13.10 -6.39
CA ALA A 13 39.10 -12.72 -7.44
C ALA A 13 39.09 -13.72 -8.62
N GLU A 14 39.07 -15.02 -8.33
CA GLU A 14 39.03 -16.07 -9.36
C GLU A 14 37.73 -16.03 -10.15
N LEU A 15 36.58 -15.90 -9.48
CA LEU A 15 35.28 -15.80 -10.15
C LEU A 15 35.14 -14.52 -10.98
N ARG A 16 35.79 -13.42 -10.60
CA ARG A 16 35.81 -12.18 -11.36
C ARG A 16 36.55 -12.31 -12.69
N SER A 17 37.63 -13.10 -12.70
CA SER A 17 38.45 -13.37 -13.90
C SER A 17 37.92 -14.54 -14.75
N TYR A 18 36.89 -15.25 -14.28
CA TYR A 18 36.30 -16.36 -15.00
C TYR A 18 35.63 -15.91 -16.31
N SER A 19 36.10 -16.47 -17.43
CA SER A 19 35.50 -16.26 -18.76
C SER A 19 34.84 -17.55 -19.25
N PRO A 20 33.52 -17.53 -19.55
CA PRO A 20 32.82 -18.70 -20.07
C PRO A 20 33.25 -19.09 -21.49
N ASP A 21 33.91 -18.19 -22.24
CA ASP A 21 34.27 -18.35 -23.66
C ASP A 21 35.73 -18.79 -23.89
N ALA A 22 36.49 -19.12 -22.83
CA ALA A 22 37.87 -19.56 -22.96
C ALA A 22 37.94 -20.97 -23.57
N VAL A 23 38.05 -21.03 -24.90
CA VAL A 23 38.31 -22.24 -25.66
C VAL A 23 39.74 -22.71 -25.38
N SER A 24 39.87 -23.91 -24.83
CA SER A 24 41.09 -24.74 -24.71
C SER A 24 42.00 -24.52 -23.49
N SER A 25 42.40 -25.65 -22.91
CA SER A 25 43.16 -25.90 -21.66
C SER A 25 42.38 -25.66 -20.37
N GLU A 26 42.11 -26.74 -19.63
CA GLU A 26 41.29 -26.78 -18.40
C GLU A 26 41.59 -25.60 -17.44
N PRO A 27 40.70 -24.60 -17.32
CA PRO A 27 40.72 -23.71 -16.17
C PRO A 27 40.10 -24.49 -15.00
N ALA A 28 40.62 -24.32 -13.79
CA ALA A 28 40.02 -24.88 -12.57
C ALA A 28 38.48 -24.73 -12.62
N GLY A 29 37.77 -25.86 -12.69
CA GLY A 29 36.35 -25.83 -13.05
C GLY A 29 35.53 -24.92 -12.12
N LEU A 30 34.53 -24.24 -12.67
CA LEU A 30 33.59 -23.41 -11.90
C LEU A 30 32.95 -24.16 -10.72
N LYS A 31 32.77 -25.49 -10.87
CA LYS A 31 32.20 -26.38 -9.85
C LYS A 31 33.03 -26.36 -8.53
N PRO A 32 34.35 -26.60 -8.54
CA PRO A 32 35.21 -26.38 -7.38
C PRO A 32 35.07 -25.02 -6.70
N LEU A 33 35.03 -23.91 -7.46
CA LEU A 33 34.89 -22.56 -6.91
C LEU A 33 33.55 -22.37 -6.21
N VAL A 34 32.46 -22.80 -6.85
CA VAL A 34 31.11 -22.79 -6.27
C VAL A 34 31.04 -23.64 -5.00
N GLN A 35 31.67 -24.81 -5.00
CA GLN A 35 31.69 -25.68 -3.83
C GLN A 35 32.51 -25.06 -2.68
N GLY A 36 33.64 -24.41 -2.99
CA GLY A 36 34.42 -23.64 -2.03
C GLY A 36 33.58 -22.53 -1.40
N PHE A 37 32.81 -21.79 -2.19
CA PHE A 37 31.92 -20.75 -1.69
C PHE A 37 30.76 -21.30 -0.84
N LEU A 38 30.16 -22.44 -1.22
CA LEU A 38 29.14 -23.09 -0.41
C LEU A 38 29.69 -23.56 0.95
N ASN A 39 30.88 -24.16 0.97
CA ASN A 39 31.54 -24.58 2.21
C ASN A 39 31.86 -23.38 3.11
N PHE A 40 32.23 -22.25 2.50
CA PHE A 40 32.42 -20.99 3.20
C PHE A 40 31.12 -20.50 3.86
N LEU A 41 30.01 -20.47 3.11
CA LEU A 41 28.70 -20.04 3.62
C LEU A 41 28.19 -20.92 4.77
N GLU A 42 28.51 -22.23 4.76
CA GLU A 42 28.13 -23.15 5.83
C GLU A 42 28.94 -22.97 7.12
N LYS A 43 30.20 -22.50 7.02
CA LYS A 43 31.10 -22.31 8.17
C LYS A 43 31.04 -20.90 8.77
N THR A 44 30.56 -19.93 8.01
CA THR A 44 30.64 -18.50 8.36
C THR A 44 29.30 -18.01 8.90
N PRO A 45 29.24 -17.51 10.14
CA PRO A 45 28.00 -16.95 10.67
C PRO A 45 27.55 -15.72 9.86
N PRO A 46 26.24 -15.46 9.73
CA PRO A 46 25.71 -14.38 8.90
C PRO A 46 26.20 -12.96 9.27
N GLU A 47 26.65 -12.76 10.51
CA GLU A 47 27.02 -11.45 11.06
C GLU A 47 28.52 -11.10 10.93
N GLU A 48 29.33 -11.94 10.27
CA GLU A 48 30.78 -11.73 10.21
C GLU A 48 31.16 -10.57 9.28
N THR A 49 31.33 -9.39 9.88
CA THR A 49 31.43 -8.10 9.19
C THR A 49 32.62 -7.97 8.26
N ARG A 50 33.75 -8.64 8.53
CA ARG A 50 34.98 -8.53 7.72
C ARG A 50 34.90 -9.19 6.35
N GLN A 51 33.94 -10.09 6.14
CA GLN A 51 33.84 -10.90 4.92
C GLN A 51 32.62 -10.55 4.06
N ALA A 52 31.84 -9.54 4.46
CA ALA A 52 30.63 -9.13 3.75
C ALA A 52 30.90 -8.62 2.33
N ALA A 53 31.94 -7.82 2.14
CA ALA A 53 32.30 -7.30 0.81
C ALA A 53 32.75 -8.41 -0.17
N PRO A 54 33.74 -9.26 0.15
CA PRO A 54 34.12 -10.39 -0.70
C PRO A 54 32.96 -11.35 -1.01
N LYS A 55 32.06 -11.58 -0.04
CA LYS A 55 30.86 -12.39 -0.23
C LYS A 55 29.90 -11.78 -1.25
N ALA A 56 29.58 -10.50 -1.14
CA ALA A 56 28.69 -9.81 -2.07
C ALA A 56 29.30 -9.71 -3.49
N ASP A 57 30.61 -9.45 -3.58
CA ASP A 57 31.35 -9.47 -4.84
C ASP A 57 31.32 -10.84 -5.53
N THR A 58 31.41 -11.91 -4.73
CA THR A 58 31.28 -13.29 -5.22
C THR A 58 29.90 -13.52 -5.82
N VAL A 59 28.83 -13.07 -5.14
CA VAL A 59 27.45 -13.16 -5.64
C VAL A 59 27.27 -12.40 -6.94
N LEU A 60 27.81 -11.18 -7.03
CA LEU A 60 27.72 -10.37 -8.24
C LEU A 60 28.47 -11.03 -9.42
N SER A 61 29.64 -11.60 -9.15
CA SER A 61 30.42 -12.34 -10.16
C SER A 61 29.68 -13.59 -10.65
N LEU A 62 29.09 -14.36 -9.74
CA LEU A 62 28.23 -15.51 -10.09
C LEU A 62 27.02 -15.07 -10.90
N ASN A 63 26.40 -13.93 -10.60
CA ASN A 63 25.32 -13.38 -11.41
C ASN A 63 25.81 -13.06 -12.83
N ARG A 64 26.97 -12.41 -13.01
CA ARG A 64 27.52 -12.15 -14.35
C ARG A 64 27.75 -13.43 -15.15
N ILE A 65 28.27 -14.48 -14.52
CA ILE A 65 28.45 -15.80 -15.13
C ILE A 65 27.09 -16.41 -15.51
N LEU A 66 26.13 -16.35 -14.60
CA LEU A 66 24.76 -16.84 -14.78
C LEU A 66 24.06 -16.17 -15.97
N GLN A 67 24.17 -14.84 -16.12
CA GLN A 67 23.54 -14.09 -17.21
C GLN A 67 24.11 -14.44 -18.60
N LYS A 68 25.36 -14.91 -18.68
CA LYS A 68 26.03 -15.27 -19.94
C LYS A 68 25.96 -16.75 -20.28
N SER A 69 25.68 -17.62 -19.31
CA SER A 69 25.71 -19.06 -19.49
C SER A 69 24.40 -19.62 -20.05
N GLN A 70 24.51 -20.56 -21.00
CA GLN A 70 23.39 -21.41 -21.43
C GLN A 70 23.52 -22.86 -20.93
N ASP A 71 24.61 -23.20 -20.22
CA ASP A 71 24.84 -24.55 -19.71
C ASP A 71 23.98 -24.81 -18.46
N PRO A 72 23.07 -25.80 -18.48
CA PRO A 72 22.23 -26.14 -17.34
C PRO A 72 23.01 -26.45 -16.05
N SER A 73 24.19 -27.06 -16.15
CA SER A 73 25.00 -27.39 -14.96
C SER A 73 25.55 -26.12 -14.30
N THR A 74 26.05 -25.19 -15.09
CA THR A 74 26.57 -23.89 -14.64
C THR A 74 25.47 -23.04 -14.01
N ILE A 75 24.31 -22.96 -14.67
CA ILE A 75 23.13 -22.24 -14.15
C ILE A 75 22.72 -22.81 -12.79
N LYS A 76 22.61 -24.14 -12.68
CA LYS A 76 22.26 -24.82 -11.43
C LYS A 76 23.25 -24.48 -10.31
N SER A 77 24.55 -24.57 -10.60
CA SER A 77 25.60 -24.28 -9.63
C SER A 77 25.58 -22.84 -9.14
N CYS A 78 25.45 -21.86 -10.05
CA CYS A 78 25.39 -20.44 -9.69
C CYS A 78 24.14 -20.13 -8.87
N LEU A 79 22.97 -20.59 -9.30
CA LEU A 79 21.71 -20.39 -8.57
C LEU A 79 21.80 -20.96 -7.14
N ARG A 80 22.31 -22.18 -6.98
CA ARG A 80 22.47 -22.80 -5.66
C ARG A 80 23.36 -21.98 -4.73
N ALA A 81 24.49 -21.46 -5.22
CA ALA A 81 25.37 -20.60 -4.46
C ALA A 81 24.71 -19.27 -4.09
N MET A 82 24.11 -18.59 -5.07
CA MET A 82 23.50 -17.28 -4.87
C MET A 82 22.30 -17.31 -3.92
N LEU A 83 21.43 -18.33 -4.03
CA LEU A 83 20.26 -18.49 -3.16
C LEU A 83 20.62 -18.68 -1.68
N ARG A 84 21.81 -19.22 -1.39
CA ARG A 84 22.34 -19.44 -0.04
C ARG A 84 23.22 -18.32 0.47
N ALA A 85 23.57 -17.35 -0.39
CA ALA A 85 24.43 -16.24 -0.01
C ALA A 85 23.69 -15.10 0.71
N GLY A 86 22.38 -15.24 0.95
CA GLY A 86 21.54 -14.22 1.54
C GLY A 86 20.70 -13.48 0.51
N ARG A 87 20.01 -12.42 0.96
CA ARG A 87 18.91 -11.82 0.21
C ARG A 87 19.31 -11.22 -1.14
N PHE A 88 20.44 -10.52 -1.21
CA PHE A 88 20.93 -9.97 -2.48
C PHE A 88 21.10 -11.06 -3.56
N GLY A 89 21.69 -12.21 -3.21
CA GLY A 89 21.79 -13.34 -4.13
C GLY A 89 20.44 -13.94 -4.53
N ARG A 90 19.45 -13.97 -3.61
CA ARG A 90 18.08 -14.39 -3.92
C ARG A 90 17.38 -13.45 -4.89
N ILE A 91 17.50 -12.14 -4.70
CA ILE A 91 16.90 -11.10 -5.56
C ILE A 91 17.41 -11.25 -7.00
N LEU A 92 18.74 -11.32 -7.17
CA LEU A 92 19.36 -11.52 -8.49
C LEU A 92 18.95 -12.85 -9.13
N SER A 93 18.83 -13.93 -8.33
CA SER A 93 18.37 -15.22 -8.81
C SER A 93 16.92 -15.17 -9.29
N ALA A 94 16.02 -14.54 -8.54
CA ALA A 94 14.61 -14.36 -8.90
C ALA A 94 14.47 -13.55 -10.21
N ARG A 95 15.24 -12.47 -10.34
CA ARG A 95 15.28 -11.63 -11.54
C ARG A 95 15.77 -12.37 -12.77
N PHE A 96 16.84 -13.17 -12.65
CA PHE A 96 17.32 -14.03 -13.73
C PHE A 96 16.23 -15.00 -14.21
N VAL A 97 15.56 -15.67 -13.26
CA VAL A 97 14.49 -16.63 -13.58
C VAL A 97 13.30 -15.94 -14.27
N HIS A 98 12.96 -14.72 -13.88
CA HIS A 98 11.87 -13.95 -14.48
C HIS A 98 12.20 -13.38 -15.86
N GLY A 99 13.43 -12.88 -16.08
CA GLY A 99 13.85 -12.19 -17.32
C GLY A 99 14.02 -13.09 -18.57
N LYS A 100 13.91 -14.42 -18.41
CA LYS A 100 13.89 -15.50 -19.42
C LYS A 100 14.68 -15.25 -20.73
N SER A 101 16.00 -15.47 -20.68
CA SER A 101 16.83 -15.75 -21.88
C SER A 101 16.77 -17.23 -22.33
N ILE A 102 16.21 -18.12 -21.50
CA ILE A 102 16.14 -19.58 -21.70
C ILE A 102 14.67 -20.02 -21.79
N PRO A 103 14.31 -20.96 -22.70
CA PRO A 103 12.95 -21.49 -22.75
C PRO A 103 12.49 -22.05 -21.41
N MET A 104 11.29 -21.64 -20.97
CA MET A 104 10.76 -21.95 -19.64
C MET A 104 10.80 -23.45 -19.29
N ARG A 105 10.61 -24.34 -20.27
CA ARG A 105 10.69 -25.80 -20.05
C ARG A 105 12.08 -26.26 -19.59
N LYS A 106 13.15 -25.72 -20.17
CA LYS A 106 14.53 -26.04 -19.77
C LYS A 106 14.85 -25.46 -18.40
N LEU A 107 14.43 -24.21 -18.16
CA LEU A 107 14.61 -23.55 -16.88
C LEU A 107 13.86 -24.29 -15.76
N ALA A 108 12.60 -24.68 -16.01
CA ALA A 108 11.82 -25.47 -15.08
C ALA A 108 12.55 -26.77 -14.68
N ALA A 109 13.09 -27.53 -15.63
CA ALA A 109 13.82 -28.77 -15.35
C ALA A 109 15.07 -28.56 -14.48
N ILE A 110 15.81 -27.46 -14.68
CA ILE A 110 16.94 -27.08 -13.82
C ILE A 110 16.45 -26.82 -12.40
N LEU A 111 15.39 -26.01 -12.27
CA LEU A 111 14.86 -25.55 -11.00
C LEU A 111 14.20 -26.67 -10.18
N THR A 112 13.52 -27.64 -10.80
CA THR A 112 13.03 -28.83 -10.08
C THR A 112 14.16 -29.72 -9.55
N SER A 113 15.35 -29.65 -10.16
CA SER A 113 16.52 -30.41 -9.73
C SER A 113 17.30 -29.75 -8.58
N LEU A 114 16.91 -28.54 -8.15
CA LEU A 114 17.50 -27.86 -6.99
C LEU A 114 17.04 -28.52 -5.68
N PRO A 115 17.89 -28.54 -4.64
CA PRO A 115 17.49 -28.94 -3.28
C PRO A 115 16.24 -28.20 -2.80
N ALA A 116 15.42 -28.82 -1.94
CA ALA A 116 14.16 -28.23 -1.50
C ALA A 116 14.34 -26.87 -0.81
N ARG A 117 15.40 -26.71 0.01
CA ARG A 117 15.83 -25.42 0.58
C ARG A 117 15.95 -24.32 -0.46
N ASP A 118 16.65 -24.61 -1.56
CA ASP A 118 16.99 -23.63 -2.59
C ASP A 118 15.75 -23.30 -3.43
N ARG A 119 14.89 -24.31 -3.69
CA ARG A 119 13.57 -24.10 -4.33
C ARG A 119 12.67 -23.21 -3.47
N LEU A 120 12.67 -23.40 -2.14
CA LEU A 120 11.93 -22.54 -1.21
C LEU A 120 12.49 -21.11 -1.19
N ALA A 121 13.82 -20.96 -1.18
CA ALA A 121 14.48 -19.66 -1.20
C ALA A 121 14.18 -18.84 -2.47
N LEU A 122 14.24 -19.49 -3.62
CA LEU A 122 13.88 -18.87 -4.90
C LEU A 122 12.39 -18.51 -4.91
N SER A 123 11.54 -19.44 -4.48
CA SER A 123 10.10 -19.22 -4.48
C SER A 123 9.70 -18.08 -3.54
N HIS A 124 10.34 -18.00 -2.38
CA HIS A 124 10.16 -16.93 -1.42
C HIS A 124 10.40 -15.56 -2.06
N GLU A 125 11.56 -15.36 -2.68
CA GLU A 125 11.93 -14.06 -3.25
C GLU A 125 11.07 -13.73 -4.48
N MET A 126 10.81 -14.70 -5.35
CA MET A 126 9.92 -14.50 -6.51
C MET A 126 8.49 -14.13 -6.09
N LEU A 127 8.01 -14.62 -4.95
CA LEU A 127 6.70 -14.27 -4.41
C LEU A 127 6.65 -12.89 -3.74
N LEU A 128 7.79 -12.34 -3.31
CA LEU A 128 7.85 -10.96 -2.82
C LEU A 128 7.69 -9.97 -3.97
N ASP A 129 8.16 -10.33 -5.17
CA ASP A 129 7.96 -9.54 -6.38
C ASP A 129 6.54 -9.72 -6.93
N LYS A 130 5.78 -8.63 -6.92
CA LYS A 130 4.38 -8.64 -7.39
C LYS A 130 4.27 -8.54 -8.92
N SER A 131 5.32 -8.12 -9.62
CA SER A 131 5.32 -8.15 -11.09
C SER A 131 5.24 -9.60 -11.61
N ILE A 132 5.94 -10.51 -10.92
CA ILE A 132 5.92 -11.96 -11.17
C ILE A 132 4.52 -12.55 -10.92
N GLN A 133 3.81 -12.09 -9.89
CA GLN A 133 2.45 -12.58 -9.58
C GLN A 133 1.42 -12.26 -10.68
N ARG A 134 1.65 -11.23 -11.50
CA ARG A 134 0.78 -10.84 -12.62
C ARG A 134 0.99 -11.71 -13.86
N ASP A 135 2.18 -12.28 -14.05
CA ASP A 135 2.42 -13.26 -15.11
C ASP A 135 1.80 -14.61 -14.75
N LYS A 136 0.65 -14.91 -15.37
CA LYS A 136 -0.09 -16.16 -15.13
C LYS A 136 0.76 -17.41 -15.33
N GLN A 137 1.60 -17.46 -16.35
CA GLN A 137 2.41 -18.65 -16.65
C GLN A 137 3.48 -18.87 -15.58
N THR A 138 4.16 -17.79 -15.17
CA THR A 138 5.18 -17.87 -14.12
C THR A 138 4.54 -18.17 -12.76
N ARG A 139 3.36 -17.61 -12.46
CA ARG A 139 2.61 -17.90 -11.25
C ARG A 139 2.18 -19.37 -11.14
N GLU A 140 1.56 -19.94 -12.18
CA GLU A 140 1.15 -21.36 -12.18
C GLU A 140 2.36 -22.30 -12.00
N TRP A 141 3.49 -21.98 -12.62
CA TRP A 141 4.73 -22.72 -12.43
C TRP A 141 5.27 -22.61 -10.99
N LEU A 142 5.26 -21.40 -10.43
CA LEU A 142 5.71 -21.12 -9.07
C LEU A 142 4.84 -21.83 -8.02
N GLU A 143 3.53 -21.86 -8.23
CA GLU A 143 2.59 -22.65 -7.43
C GLU A 143 2.93 -24.15 -7.45
N GLY A 144 3.20 -24.71 -8.64
CA GLY A 144 3.65 -26.10 -8.76
C GLY A 144 4.97 -26.39 -8.03
N LEU A 145 5.94 -25.45 -8.11
CA LEU A 145 7.21 -25.55 -7.42
C LEU A 145 7.01 -25.55 -5.89
N ILE A 146 6.19 -24.65 -5.37
CA ILE A 146 5.91 -24.54 -3.93
C ILE A 146 5.14 -25.76 -3.43
N ASN A 147 4.09 -26.20 -4.13
CA ASN A 147 3.27 -27.35 -3.72
C ASN A 147 4.10 -28.62 -3.57
N SER A 148 5.14 -28.79 -4.38
CA SER A 148 6.07 -29.92 -4.25
C SER A 148 6.91 -29.89 -2.97
N LEU A 149 6.91 -28.80 -2.20
CA LEU A 149 7.61 -28.65 -0.92
C LEU A 149 6.77 -29.12 0.28
N ALA A 150 5.46 -29.31 0.12
CA ALA A 150 4.56 -29.69 1.23
C ALA A 150 4.93 -31.04 1.87
N ALA A 151 5.40 -31.98 1.06
CA ALA A 151 5.77 -33.34 1.47
C ALA A 151 7.29 -33.51 1.72
N VAL A 152 8.06 -32.42 1.72
CA VAL A 152 9.50 -32.47 1.98
C VAL A 152 9.75 -32.63 3.48
N GLN A 153 10.78 -33.40 3.83
CA GLN A 153 11.17 -33.62 5.23
C GLN A 153 11.62 -32.29 5.88
N PRO A 154 11.24 -32.02 7.14
CA PRO A 154 11.50 -30.72 7.77
C PRO A 154 12.97 -30.31 7.80
N GLU A 155 13.89 -31.27 7.93
CA GLU A 155 15.33 -31.06 7.99
C GLU A 155 15.89 -30.39 6.73
N GLU A 156 15.27 -30.61 5.56
CA GLU A 156 15.68 -29.97 4.31
C GLU A 156 15.26 -28.48 4.23
N LEU A 157 14.21 -28.08 4.94
CA LEU A 157 13.65 -26.71 4.88
C LEU A 157 14.13 -25.85 6.05
N THR A 158 14.34 -26.45 7.22
CA THR A 158 14.78 -25.80 8.46
C THR A 158 15.91 -24.80 8.27
N PRO A 159 17.01 -25.10 7.54
CA PRO A 159 18.14 -24.17 7.43
C PRO A 159 17.74 -22.82 6.81
N PHE A 160 16.87 -22.81 5.80
CA PHE A 160 16.43 -21.56 5.17
C PHE A 160 15.36 -20.84 5.99
N VAL A 161 14.41 -21.57 6.57
CA VAL A 161 13.36 -20.94 7.40
C VAL A 161 13.98 -20.32 8.65
N ALA A 162 14.95 -20.97 9.30
CA ALA A 162 15.69 -20.41 10.42
C ALA A 162 16.60 -19.23 9.99
N GLU A 163 17.22 -19.29 8.80
CA GLU A 163 18.00 -18.18 8.25
C GLU A 163 17.16 -16.91 8.06
N LEU A 164 15.96 -17.02 7.47
CA LEU A 164 15.03 -15.89 7.34
C LEU A 164 14.73 -15.26 8.70
N GLY A 165 14.48 -16.09 9.71
CA GLY A 165 14.22 -15.65 11.08
C GLY A 165 15.40 -14.91 11.70
N ARG A 166 16.64 -15.39 11.51
CA ARG A 166 17.86 -14.69 11.94
C ARG A 166 18.00 -13.32 11.28
N CYS A 167 17.68 -13.25 9.98
CA CYS A 167 17.67 -12.00 9.23
C CYS A 167 16.48 -11.09 9.61
N GLY A 168 15.52 -11.57 10.40
CA GLY A 168 14.31 -10.84 10.76
C GLY A 168 13.35 -10.66 9.58
N GLU A 169 13.46 -11.52 8.57
CA GLU A 169 12.61 -11.61 7.40
C GLU A 169 11.44 -12.58 7.65
N THR A 170 10.33 -12.38 6.94
CA THR A 170 9.18 -13.28 7.03
C THR A 170 8.97 -14.01 5.71
N LEU A 171 8.67 -15.30 5.79
CA LEU A 171 8.45 -16.13 4.62
C LEU A 171 7.25 -15.60 3.82
N ALA A 172 7.44 -15.51 2.51
CA ALA A 172 6.42 -14.98 1.59
C ALA A 172 5.14 -15.78 1.75
N PHE A 173 4.01 -15.05 1.79
CA PHE A 173 2.76 -15.62 2.27
C PHE A 173 2.33 -16.92 1.57
N PRO A 174 2.34 -17.03 0.22
CA PRO A 174 1.93 -18.26 -0.45
C PRO A 174 2.84 -19.45 -0.14
N ALA A 175 4.17 -19.25 -0.09
CA ALA A 175 5.10 -20.30 0.33
C ALA A 175 4.87 -20.72 1.78
N LYS A 176 4.68 -19.74 2.67
CA LYS A 176 4.37 -19.99 4.08
C LYS A 176 3.16 -20.90 4.27
N GLN A 177 2.10 -20.71 3.48
CA GLN A 177 0.91 -21.55 3.57
C GLN A 177 1.20 -23.02 3.32
N VAL A 178 1.89 -23.31 2.23
CA VAL A 178 2.22 -24.68 1.84
C VAL A 178 3.15 -25.34 2.85
N ILE A 179 4.11 -24.59 3.41
CA ILE A 179 5.01 -25.09 4.44
C ILE A 179 4.28 -25.37 5.75
N ILE A 180 3.37 -24.49 6.20
CA ILE A 180 2.60 -24.69 7.43
C ILE A 180 1.58 -25.83 7.29
N SER A 181 0.96 -26.01 6.13
CA SER A 181 -0.02 -27.09 5.91
C SER A 181 0.61 -28.45 5.59
N GLY A 182 1.92 -28.51 5.38
CA GLY A 182 2.66 -29.72 5.05
C GLY A 182 3.31 -30.39 6.26
N LEU A 183 4.21 -31.35 6.00
CA LEU A 183 4.95 -32.10 7.02
C LEU A 183 5.75 -31.20 7.97
N PHE A 184 6.25 -30.07 7.46
CA PHE A 184 7.02 -29.10 8.26
C PHE A 184 6.18 -28.48 9.39
N GLY A 185 4.93 -28.07 9.11
CA GLY A 185 4.08 -27.46 10.13
C GLY A 185 3.62 -28.45 11.21
N GLU A 186 3.31 -29.68 10.81
CA GLU A 186 2.99 -30.78 11.75
C GLU A 186 4.18 -31.09 12.68
N TRP A 187 5.37 -31.19 12.08
CA TRP A 187 6.62 -31.37 12.82
C TRP A 187 6.89 -30.19 13.77
N LEU A 188 6.77 -28.94 13.31
CA LEU A 188 7.01 -27.75 14.13
C LEU A 188 6.07 -27.70 15.33
N SER A 189 4.79 -27.96 15.10
CA SER A 189 3.76 -28.02 16.15
C SER A 189 4.03 -29.12 17.17
N THR A 190 4.51 -30.27 16.72
CA THR A 190 4.85 -31.40 17.59
C THR A 190 6.09 -31.08 18.42
N THR A 191 7.16 -30.61 17.79
CA THR A 191 8.43 -30.23 18.42
C THR A 191 8.23 -29.14 19.48
N LEU A 192 7.37 -28.15 19.22
CA LEU A 192 7.02 -27.13 20.21
C LEU A 192 6.32 -27.72 21.45
N LYS A 193 5.54 -28.80 21.31
CA LYS A 193 4.81 -29.45 22.41
C LYS A 193 5.67 -30.46 23.18
N THR A 194 6.59 -31.14 22.50
CA THR A 194 7.45 -32.17 23.10
C THR A 194 8.75 -31.61 23.66
N GLY A 195 9.18 -30.43 23.20
CA GLY A 195 10.39 -29.75 23.67
C GLY A 195 11.64 -30.11 22.87
N THR A 196 12.63 -29.21 22.91
CA THR A 196 13.98 -29.38 22.34
C THR A 196 15.00 -28.58 23.17
N SER A 197 16.29 -28.72 22.89
CA SER A 197 17.38 -28.05 23.63
C SER A 197 18.57 -27.69 22.73
N GLY A 198 19.50 -26.87 23.24
CA GLY A 198 20.70 -26.44 22.51
C GLY A 198 20.39 -25.61 21.26
N ASP A 199 21.24 -25.73 20.24
CA ASP A 199 21.12 -24.97 18.97
C ASP A 199 19.79 -25.20 18.26
N ALA A 200 19.23 -26.41 18.37
CA ALA A 200 17.92 -26.75 17.82
C ALA A 200 16.80 -25.88 18.41
N MET A 201 16.94 -25.38 19.64
CA MET A 201 15.99 -24.46 20.26
C MET A 201 16.08 -23.05 19.67
N GLU A 202 17.29 -22.59 19.32
CA GLU A 202 17.46 -21.29 18.68
C GLU A 202 16.87 -21.29 17.27
N ASP A 203 17.18 -22.30 16.47
CA ASP A 203 16.60 -22.47 15.15
C ASP A 203 15.07 -22.57 15.24
N LEU A 204 14.53 -23.26 16.24
CA LEU A 204 13.09 -23.30 16.50
C LEU A 204 12.49 -21.89 16.69
N CYS A 205 13.15 -21.04 17.48
CA CYS A 205 12.71 -19.67 17.70
C CYS A 205 12.76 -18.82 16.42
N TYR A 206 13.83 -18.97 15.62
CA TYR A 206 13.96 -18.26 14.35
C TYR A 206 12.95 -18.75 13.31
N MET A 207 12.65 -20.05 13.26
CA MET A 207 11.61 -20.57 12.38
C MET A 207 10.24 -20.00 12.74
N VAL A 208 9.88 -19.94 14.03
CA VAL A 208 8.63 -19.30 14.48
C VAL A 208 8.61 -17.82 14.09
N TRP A 209 9.75 -17.13 14.13
CA TRP A 209 9.87 -15.74 13.67
C TRP A 209 9.69 -15.58 12.17
N ALA A 210 10.32 -16.42 11.36
CA ALA A 210 10.20 -16.40 9.90
C ALA A 210 8.78 -16.69 9.42
N LEU A 211 8.06 -17.58 10.12
CA LEU A 211 6.66 -17.84 9.83
C LEU A 211 5.75 -16.69 10.28
N ASP A 212 6.21 -15.87 11.24
CA ASP A 212 5.45 -14.77 11.82
C ASP A 212 4.04 -15.22 12.27
N ASP A 213 3.99 -16.36 12.95
CA ASP A 213 2.74 -17.02 13.33
C ASP A 213 2.44 -16.92 14.85
N PRO A 214 1.34 -16.25 15.24
CA PRO A 214 0.97 -16.08 16.64
C PRO A 214 0.59 -17.38 17.35
N GLU A 215 0.07 -18.39 16.64
CA GLU A 215 -0.35 -19.66 17.25
C GLU A 215 0.86 -20.48 17.68
N HIS A 216 1.89 -20.54 16.84
CA HIS A 216 3.17 -21.14 17.20
C HIS A 216 3.87 -20.37 18.34
N ALA A 217 3.82 -19.03 18.34
CA ALA A 217 4.32 -18.23 19.45
C ALA A 217 3.53 -18.46 20.76
N HIS A 218 2.22 -18.64 20.67
CA HIS A 218 1.38 -19.01 21.81
C HIS A 218 1.71 -20.41 22.32
N THR A 219 1.85 -21.38 21.42
CA THR A 219 2.25 -22.75 21.75
C THR A 219 3.61 -22.77 22.44
N LEU A 220 4.58 -22.01 21.92
CA LEU A 220 5.88 -21.80 22.56
C LEU A 220 5.73 -21.23 23.99
N ALA A 221 4.89 -20.21 24.19
CA ALA A 221 4.64 -19.64 25.51
C ALA A 221 4.02 -20.65 26.48
N VAL A 222 3.07 -21.47 26.03
CA VAL A 222 2.47 -22.53 26.84
C VAL A 222 3.51 -23.59 27.21
N SER A 223 4.31 -24.05 26.25
CA SER A 223 5.36 -25.05 26.47
C SER A 223 6.44 -24.59 27.45
N ILE A 224 6.83 -23.31 27.38
CA ILE A 224 7.72 -22.70 28.38
C ILE A 224 7.04 -22.66 29.75
N SER A 225 5.75 -22.28 29.80
CA SER A 225 5.00 -22.18 31.06
C SER A 225 4.86 -23.54 31.77
N VAL A 226 4.66 -24.64 31.04
CA VAL A 226 4.53 -25.99 31.62
C VAL A 226 5.88 -26.71 31.82
N GLY A 227 6.98 -26.16 31.30
CA GLY A 227 8.33 -26.69 31.50
C GLY A 227 8.79 -27.71 30.45
N PHE A 228 8.09 -27.87 29.32
CA PHE A 228 8.56 -28.70 28.21
C PHE A 228 9.70 -28.06 27.44
N ILE A 229 9.74 -26.73 27.40
CA ILE A 229 10.83 -25.96 26.79
C ILE A 229 11.48 -25.10 27.87
N THR A 230 12.81 -25.19 27.99
CA THR A 230 13.59 -24.31 28.85
C THR A 230 13.54 -22.87 28.32
N ALA A 231 13.22 -21.92 29.18
CA ALA A 231 13.21 -20.50 28.80
C ALA A 231 14.63 -20.03 28.43
N THR A 232 14.78 -19.45 27.25
CA THR A 232 16.01 -18.77 26.79
C THR A 232 15.71 -17.30 26.46
N PRO A 233 16.72 -16.41 26.42
CA PRO A 233 16.51 -15.02 26.01
C PRO A 233 15.83 -14.89 24.66
N LEU A 234 16.22 -15.73 23.68
CA LEU A 234 15.64 -15.72 22.33
C LEU A 234 14.19 -16.20 22.36
N ALA A 235 13.86 -17.29 23.05
CA ALA A 235 12.49 -17.79 23.13
C ALA A 235 11.52 -16.78 23.76
N LEU A 236 11.96 -16.11 24.83
CA LEU A 236 11.18 -15.04 25.49
C LEU A 236 10.97 -13.83 24.56
N ARG A 237 12.01 -13.44 23.81
CA ARG A 237 11.91 -12.36 22.81
C ARG A 237 10.98 -12.75 21.66
N THR A 238 11.05 -13.98 21.15
CA THR A 238 10.17 -14.50 20.11
C THR A 238 8.71 -14.43 20.55
N VAL A 239 8.39 -14.92 21.76
CA VAL A 239 7.03 -14.81 22.32
C VAL A 239 6.62 -13.35 22.48
N GLY A 240 7.47 -12.50 23.07
CA GLY A 240 7.16 -11.09 23.31
C GLY A 240 6.94 -10.28 22.02
N HIS A 241 7.58 -10.69 20.93
CA HIS A 241 7.47 -10.06 19.61
C HIS A 241 6.18 -10.47 18.87
N LEU A 242 5.89 -11.77 18.84
CA LEU A 242 4.88 -12.36 17.95
C LEU A 242 3.52 -12.58 18.62
N ALA A 243 3.51 -12.89 19.92
CA ALA A 243 2.28 -13.22 20.60
C ALA A 243 1.36 -12.00 20.72
N GLU A 244 0.05 -12.24 20.60
CA GLU A 244 -0.93 -11.18 20.72
C GLU A 244 -0.90 -10.53 22.11
N ALA A 245 -0.87 -9.20 22.13
CA ALA A 245 -0.72 -8.45 23.37
C ALA A 245 -1.90 -8.65 24.32
N GLY A 246 -1.61 -8.82 25.61
CA GLY A 246 -2.62 -8.91 26.66
C GLY A 246 -3.28 -10.29 26.80
N THR A 247 -2.72 -11.32 26.17
CA THR A 247 -3.16 -12.70 26.37
C THR A 247 -2.69 -13.20 27.75
N LYS A 248 -3.63 -13.64 28.59
CA LYS A 248 -3.36 -14.10 29.96
C LYS A 248 -2.26 -15.19 30.01
N PRO A 249 -2.27 -16.23 29.13
CA PRO A 249 -1.24 -17.28 29.18
C PRO A 249 0.18 -16.77 28.92
N VAL A 250 0.33 -15.78 28.03
CA VAL A 250 1.65 -15.19 27.70
C VAL A 250 2.17 -14.36 28.86
N LEU A 251 1.30 -13.55 29.47
CA LEU A 251 1.68 -12.78 30.65
C LEU A 251 2.02 -13.68 31.84
N ASP A 252 1.21 -14.72 32.07
CA ASP A 252 1.43 -15.71 33.13
C ASP A 252 2.76 -16.45 32.92
N MET A 253 3.11 -16.78 31.67
CA MET A 253 4.43 -17.34 31.33
C MET A 253 5.56 -16.40 31.73
N PHE A 254 5.54 -15.14 31.28
CA PHE A 254 6.61 -14.18 31.63
C PHE A 254 6.73 -13.97 33.15
N LEU A 255 5.60 -13.87 33.85
CA LEU A 255 5.60 -13.71 35.31
C LEU A 255 6.10 -14.97 36.03
N LYS A 256 5.79 -16.17 35.52
CA LYS A 256 6.30 -17.43 36.07
C LYS A 256 7.82 -17.51 35.90
N VAL A 257 8.31 -17.30 34.68
CA VAL A 257 9.75 -17.30 34.37
C VAL A 257 10.45 -16.26 35.24
N LEU A 258 9.96 -15.02 35.31
CA LEU A 258 10.55 -13.97 36.14
C LEU A 258 10.66 -14.34 37.64
N LYS A 259 9.72 -15.13 38.19
CA LYS A 259 9.75 -15.58 39.59
C LYS A 259 10.76 -16.70 39.85
N THR A 260 11.04 -17.53 38.85
CA THR A 260 11.85 -18.74 39.00
C THR A 260 13.25 -18.64 38.40
N SER A 261 13.55 -17.57 37.64
CA SER A 261 14.75 -17.48 36.81
C SER A 261 15.97 -16.90 37.53
N ASP A 262 17.15 -17.29 37.03
CA ASP A 262 18.42 -16.59 37.25
C ASP A 262 18.40 -15.18 36.63
N LYS A 263 19.30 -14.29 37.09
CA LYS A 263 19.40 -12.88 36.68
C LYS A 263 19.43 -12.70 35.15
N SER A 264 19.99 -13.65 34.40
CA SER A 264 20.18 -13.58 32.95
C SER A 264 18.89 -13.55 32.13
N LEU A 265 17.77 -14.09 32.64
CA LEU A 265 16.48 -14.11 31.93
C LEU A 265 15.55 -12.96 32.31
N ALA A 266 15.88 -12.20 33.37
CA ALA A 266 15.03 -11.14 33.86
C ALA A 266 14.82 -10.04 32.82
N GLY A 267 15.90 -9.58 32.17
CA GLY A 267 15.84 -8.58 31.10
C GLY A 267 14.88 -8.95 29.96
N PRO A 268 15.10 -10.09 29.26
CA PRO A 268 14.21 -10.57 28.20
C PRO A 268 12.74 -10.73 28.63
N CYS A 269 12.48 -11.20 29.86
CA CYS A 269 11.12 -11.27 30.41
C CYS A 269 10.48 -9.89 30.53
N LEU A 270 11.22 -8.90 31.06
CA LEU A 270 10.71 -7.54 31.20
C LEU A 270 10.47 -6.87 29.86
N ASP A 271 11.36 -7.08 28.88
CA ASP A 271 11.18 -6.59 27.51
C ASP A 271 9.87 -7.15 26.91
N GLY A 272 9.62 -8.46 27.10
CA GLY A 272 8.38 -9.12 26.70
C GLY A 272 7.14 -8.54 27.37
N ILE A 273 7.17 -8.30 28.68
CA ILE A 273 6.05 -7.69 29.44
C ILE A 273 5.78 -6.26 28.99
N ILE A 274 6.82 -5.46 28.73
CA ILE A 274 6.68 -4.09 28.22
C ILE A 274 6.08 -4.10 26.81
N ALA A 275 6.46 -5.06 25.97
CA ALA A 275 5.88 -5.25 24.65
C ALA A 275 4.39 -5.63 24.68
N GLN A 276 3.84 -6.06 25.83
CA GLN A 276 2.40 -6.27 26.04
C GLN A 276 1.61 -4.95 26.27
N TYR A 277 2.28 -3.79 26.33
CA TYR A 277 1.67 -2.45 26.52
C TYR A 277 0.75 -2.33 27.74
N SER A 278 0.96 -3.16 28.77
CA SER A 278 0.19 -3.11 30.01
C SER A 278 0.67 -1.93 30.88
N PRO A 279 -0.23 -1.05 31.37
CA PRO A 279 0.13 -0.05 32.38
C PRO A 279 0.73 -0.67 33.64
N ALA A 280 0.36 -1.92 33.95
CA ALA A 280 0.89 -2.67 35.09
C ALA A 280 2.39 -2.96 34.99
N SER A 281 3.00 -2.86 33.79
CA SER A 281 4.45 -2.96 33.62
C SER A 281 5.21 -1.94 34.47
N GLY A 282 4.70 -0.71 34.58
CA GLY A 282 5.29 0.33 35.45
C GLY A 282 5.28 -0.07 36.92
N LYS A 283 4.11 -0.50 37.43
CA LYS A 283 3.96 -1.00 38.80
C LYS A 283 4.86 -2.21 39.08
N LEU A 284 5.00 -3.12 38.10
CA LEU A 284 5.90 -4.27 38.20
C LEU A 284 7.35 -3.81 38.37
N LEU A 285 7.86 -2.94 37.49
CA LEU A 285 9.23 -2.43 37.58
C LEU A 285 9.51 -1.72 38.91
N ALA A 286 8.55 -0.93 39.42
CA ALA A 286 8.66 -0.30 40.73
C ALA A 286 8.73 -1.34 41.86
N THR A 287 7.92 -2.40 41.77
CA THR A 287 7.90 -3.49 42.76
C THR A 287 9.22 -4.26 42.77
N LEU A 288 9.74 -4.61 41.59
CA LEU A 288 11.02 -5.33 41.47
C LEU A 288 12.17 -4.48 42.04
N ARG A 289 12.21 -3.18 41.70
CA ARG A 289 13.19 -2.24 42.25
C ARG A 289 13.17 -2.19 43.78
N LEU A 290 11.99 -2.16 44.39
CA LEU A 290 11.85 -2.00 45.84
C LEU A 290 12.02 -3.30 46.63
N LYS A 291 11.52 -4.41 46.10
CA LYS A 291 11.39 -5.68 46.83
C LYS A 291 12.40 -6.74 46.41
N MET A 292 13.07 -6.60 45.27
CA MET A 292 13.98 -7.60 44.71
C MET A 292 15.30 -6.95 44.26
N PRO A 293 16.25 -6.68 45.19
CA PRO A 293 17.50 -5.99 44.88
C PRO A 293 18.31 -6.63 43.75
N SER A 294 18.27 -7.96 43.62
CA SER A 294 18.94 -8.71 42.55
C SER A 294 18.44 -8.38 41.14
N LEU A 295 17.20 -7.89 41.01
CA LEU A 295 16.55 -7.53 39.74
C LEU A 295 16.42 -6.01 39.55
N ALA A 296 16.88 -5.21 40.50
CA ALA A 296 16.72 -3.76 40.47
C ALA A 296 17.42 -3.11 39.26
N LYS A 297 18.62 -3.59 38.89
CA LYS A 297 19.35 -3.09 37.72
C LYS A 297 18.61 -3.38 36.41
N ALA A 298 18.15 -4.62 36.22
CA ALA A 298 17.32 -5.02 35.08
C ALA A 298 16.05 -4.16 34.99
N ALA A 299 15.39 -3.92 36.13
CA ALA A 299 14.20 -3.08 36.17
C ALA A 299 14.50 -1.62 35.78
N ASN A 300 15.60 -1.05 36.28
CA ASN A 300 16.00 0.33 36.00
C ASN A 300 16.33 0.55 34.53
N THR A 301 17.10 -0.36 33.90
CA THR A 301 17.49 -0.22 32.49
C THR A 301 16.31 -0.34 31.52
N ARG A 302 15.17 -0.86 31.98
CA ARG A 302 13.93 -0.96 31.19
C ARG A 302 12.95 0.19 31.42
N VAL A 303 13.15 1.05 32.42
CA VAL A 303 12.30 2.24 32.64
C VAL A 303 12.25 3.13 31.39
N PRO A 304 13.36 3.39 30.67
CA PRO A 304 13.32 4.14 29.41
C PRO A 304 12.50 3.47 28.30
N LEU A 305 12.24 2.16 28.36
CA LEU A 305 11.42 1.48 27.35
C LEU A 305 9.91 1.62 27.63
N LEU A 306 9.50 2.22 28.75
CA LEU A 306 8.11 2.45 29.09
C LEU A 306 7.49 3.57 28.24
N GLY A 307 6.23 3.38 27.85
CA GLY A 307 5.40 4.48 27.37
C GLY A 307 4.88 5.34 28.53
N GLU A 308 4.32 6.51 28.21
CA GLU A 308 3.90 7.55 29.16
C GLU A 308 3.03 7.01 30.30
N LYS A 309 1.96 6.25 29.98
CA LYS A 309 1.05 5.69 31.00
C LYS A 309 1.75 4.74 31.97
N ALA A 310 2.64 3.87 31.47
CA ALA A 310 3.38 2.93 32.29
C ALA A 310 4.45 3.66 33.12
N HIS A 311 5.11 4.68 32.57
CA HIS A 311 6.06 5.51 33.30
C HIS A 311 5.39 6.28 34.47
N ILE A 312 4.20 6.84 34.25
CA ILE A 312 3.41 7.45 35.32
C ILE A 312 3.08 6.42 36.41
N SER A 313 2.65 5.22 36.01
CA SER A 313 2.35 4.12 36.95
C SER A 313 3.58 3.67 37.74
N TYR A 314 4.76 3.67 37.13
CA TYR A 314 6.04 3.40 37.80
C TYR A 314 6.29 4.41 38.94
N LEU A 315 6.25 5.70 38.63
CA LEU A 315 6.50 6.76 39.61
C LEU A 315 5.45 6.79 40.73
N SER A 316 4.16 6.61 40.40
CA SER A 316 3.09 6.61 41.39
C SER A 316 3.20 5.44 42.37
N SER A 317 3.82 4.34 41.95
CA SER A 317 4.00 3.12 42.76
C SER A 317 5.23 3.19 43.68
N LEU A 318 6.06 4.24 43.57
CA LEU A 318 7.23 4.45 44.43
C LEU A 318 6.88 5.39 45.62
N PRO A 319 7.41 5.10 46.83
CA PRO A 319 7.41 6.04 47.96
C PRO A 319 8.01 7.40 47.56
N LYS A 320 7.45 8.51 48.08
CA LYS A 320 7.84 9.88 47.67
C LYS A 320 9.34 10.14 47.85
N ASP A 321 9.92 9.67 48.95
CA ASP A 321 11.34 9.76 49.33
C ASP A 321 12.27 8.98 48.39
N LYS A 322 11.75 8.01 47.63
CA LYS A 322 12.55 7.17 46.71
C LYS A 322 12.43 7.57 45.24
N ARG A 323 11.54 8.51 44.90
CA ARG A 323 11.25 8.89 43.51
C ARG A 323 12.43 9.55 42.84
N GLU A 324 13.08 10.49 43.52
CA GLU A 324 14.19 11.27 42.96
C GLU A 324 15.36 10.36 42.56
N LYS A 325 15.78 9.46 43.46
CA LYS A 325 16.82 8.45 43.15
C LYS A 325 16.40 7.51 42.01
N ALA A 326 15.13 7.13 41.94
CA ALA A 326 14.64 6.29 40.85
C ALA A 326 14.64 7.01 39.50
N GLU A 327 14.29 8.29 39.47
CA GLU A 327 14.40 9.14 38.28
C GLU A 327 15.87 9.33 37.89
N ALA A 328 16.79 9.53 38.84
CA ALA A 328 18.23 9.60 38.56
C ALA A 328 18.76 8.30 37.91
N ASP A 329 18.50 7.14 38.52
CA ASP A 329 18.96 5.85 37.98
C ASP A 329 18.36 5.56 36.58
N ALA A 330 17.09 5.90 36.38
CA ALA A 330 16.43 5.74 35.08
C ALA A 330 16.96 6.72 34.03
N PHE A 331 17.39 7.92 34.44
CA PHE A 331 18.04 8.89 33.56
C PHE A 331 19.43 8.41 33.13
N SER A 332 20.22 7.83 34.04
CA SER A 332 21.48 7.15 33.67
C SER A 332 21.26 6.03 32.66
N ALA A 333 20.20 5.23 32.84
CA ALA A 333 19.82 4.23 31.84
C ALA A 333 19.43 4.86 30.50
N LEU A 334 18.70 5.98 30.51
CA LEU A 334 18.35 6.70 29.28
C LEU A 334 19.60 7.23 28.56
N LEU A 335 20.59 7.76 29.28
CA LEU A 335 21.88 8.19 28.70
C LEU A 335 22.60 7.05 27.97
N ALA A 336 22.55 5.83 28.50
CA ALA A 336 23.15 4.66 27.85
C ALA A 336 22.35 4.18 26.61
N ILE A 337 21.02 4.39 26.60
CA ILE A 337 20.12 3.86 25.56
C ILE A 337 19.90 4.85 24.42
N ALA A 338 19.64 6.12 24.72
CA ALA A 338 19.34 7.17 23.76
C ALA A 338 20.12 8.46 24.09
N PRO A 339 21.47 8.43 24.03
CA PRO A 339 22.30 9.59 24.35
C PRO A 339 21.99 10.81 23.45
N ASP A 340 21.68 10.55 22.18
CA ASP A 340 21.33 11.55 21.17
C ASP A 340 20.06 12.34 21.55
N PHE A 341 19.06 11.67 22.13
CA PHE A 341 17.87 12.34 22.62
C PHE A 341 18.20 13.31 23.78
N VAL A 342 19.00 12.86 24.74
CA VAL A 342 19.35 13.68 25.91
C VAL A 342 20.17 14.91 25.52
N GLU A 343 21.16 14.74 24.63
CA GLU A 343 21.95 15.84 24.08
C GLU A 343 21.10 16.86 23.31
N SER A 344 20.08 16.41 22.57
CA SER A 344 19.19 17.32 21.85
C SER A 344 18.41 18.24 22.78
N LEU A 345 17.99 17.74 23.95
CA LEU A 345 17.21 18.51 24.92
C LEU A 345 18.07 19.56 25.64
N THR A 346 19.34 19.28 25.93
CA THR A 346 20.25 20.26 26.57
C THR A 346 20.55 21.44 25.65
N ARG A 347 20.63 21.21 24.33
CA ARG A 347 20.79 22.28 23.33
C ARG A 347 19.60 23.25 23.24
N THR A 348 18.40 22.87 23.69
CA THR A 348 17.20 23.74 23.63
C THR A 348 17.10 24.80 24.75
N GLY A 349 18.12 24.95 25.61
CA GLY A 349 18.10 25.86 26.77
C GLY A 349 19.32 26.77 27.00
N VAL A 350 20.47 26.51 26.38
CA VAL A 350 21.61 27.43 26.18
C VAL A 350 22.36 26.83 25.00
N ALA A 351 22.71 27.61 23.99
CA ALA A 351 23.51 27.12 22.87
C ALA A 351 24.90 26.70 23.38
N PRO A 352 25.32 25.44 23.23
CA PRO A 352 26.73 25.11 23.19
C PRO A 352 27.18 25.33 21.75
N THR A 353 28.17 26.20 21.57
CA THR A 353 29.05 26.16 20.40
C THR A 353 29.42 24.70 20.13
N ALA A 354 29.09 24.22 18.93
CA ALA A 354 29.56 22.92 18.48
C ALA A 354 31.08 22.97 18.46
N GLU A 355 31.73 22.30 19.41
CA GLU A 355 33.12 21.93 19.20
C GLU A 355 33.13 21.00 17.98
N PRO A 356 34.00 21.27 16.99
CA PRO A 356 34.25 20.32 15.94
C PRO A 356 34.64 18.97 16.58
N PRO A 357 34.43 17.84 15.88
CA PRO A 357 35.00 16.58 16.33
C PRO A 357 36.48 16.80 16.67
N PRO A 358 37.06 16.02 17.62
CA PRO A 358 38.51 16.07 17.80
C PRO A 358 39.13 15.96 16.42
N GLU A 359 39.98 16.92 16.06
CA GLU A 359 40.87 16.74 14.93
C GLU A 359 41.41 15.31 15.03
N PRO A 360 41.45 14.55 13.91
CA PRO A 360 42.13 13.26 13.93
C PRO A 360 43.44 13.50 14.65
N THR A 361 43.64 12.81 15.78
CA THR A 361 44.75 13.09 16.69
C THR A 361 45.97 13.40 15.85
N ASN A 362 46.53 14.61 16.00
CA ASN A 362 47.86 14.95 15.54
C ASN A 362 48.84 14.07 16.34
N GLY A 363 48.80 12.76 16.13
CA GLY A 363 50.03 12.01 16.04
C GLY A 363 50.76 12.68 14.89
N ASN A 364 51.80 13.43 15.23
CA ASN A 364 52.92 13.67 14.35
C ASN A 364 53.48 12.32 13.88
N GLY A 365 52.78 11.66 12.96
CA GLY A 365 53.35 11.24 11.71
C GLY A 365 52.47 11.94 10.68
N ASN A 366 52.95 12.87 9.85
CA ASN A 366 54.08 12.66 8.94
C ASN A 366 54.32 11.18 8.53
N GLY A 367 53.27 10.36 8.55
CA GLY A 367 52.98 9.54 7.40
C GLY A 367 51.88 10.30 6.66
N ALA A 368 52.18 11.16 5.70
CA ALA A 368 52.34 10.64 4.35
C ALA A 368 51.93 9.17 4.34
N ILE A 369 50.76 8.84 3.79
CA ILE A 369 50.72 7.57 3.09
C ILE A 369 51.84 7.75 2.07
N ASN A 370 53.03 7.27 2.43
CA ASN A 370 54.03 6.83 1.50
C ASN A 370 53.35 5.65 0.81
N THR A 371 52.38 5.95 -0.05
CA THR A 371 52.38 5.41 -1.38
C THR A 371 53.61 6.05 -1.98
N GLY A 372 54.77 5.51 -1.61
CA GLY A 372 55.84 5.34 -2.56
C GLY A 372 55.27 4.49 -3.68
N THR A 373 54.39 5.06 -4.50
CA THR A 373 54.19 4.69 -5.88
C THR A 373 55.46 5.11 -6.60
N SER A 374 56.54 4.39 -6.27
CA SER A 374 57.54 4.09 -7.24
C SER A 374 56.79 3.36 -8.35
N CYS A 375 56.36 4.10 -9.37
CA CYS A 375 56.36 3.54 -10.71
C CYS A 375 57.73 2.86 -10.84
N HIS A 376 57.79 1.52 -10.80
CA HIS A 376 59.05 0.80 -10.68
C HIS A 376 60.01 1.39 -11.71
N LYS A 377 61.03 2.12 -11.25
CA LYS A 377 62.09 2.57 -12.14
C LYS A 377 62.65 1.27 -12.72
N PRO A 378 62.65 1.08 -14.05
CA PRO A 378 63.20 -0.14 -14.64
C PRO A 378 64.59 -0.35 -14.07
N GLY A 379 64.94 -1.58 -13.71
CA GLY A 379 66.25 -1.91 -13.16
C GLY A 379 67.37 -1.34 -14.04
N PHE A 380 68.56 -1.10 -13.48
CA PHE A 380 69.68 -0.44 -14.16
C PHE A 380 69.96 -1.03 -15.58
N LEU A 381 69.86 -2.35 -15.73
CA LEU A 381 69.98 -3.06 -17.02
C LEU A 381 68.85 -2.74 -18.01
N THR A 382 67.61 -2.63 -17.54
CA THR A 382 66.42 -2.31 -18.35
C THR A 382 66.40 -0.84 -18.80
N ARG A 383 67.08 0.05 -18.09
CA ARG A 383 67.26 1.47 -18.50
C ARG A 383 68.26 1.67 -19.63
N ILE A 384 69.28 0.80 -19.72
CA ILE A 384 70.34 0.88 -20.73
C ILE A 384 70.00 0.05 -21.97
N LEU A 385 69.30 -1.09 -21.81
CA LEU A 385 68.99 -2.03 -22.90
C LEU A 385 67.50 -2.11 -23.28
N GLY A 386 66.60 -1.50 -22.51
CA GLY A 386 65.15 -1.58 -22.73
C GLY A 386 64.60 -0.45 -23.60
N ARG A 387 63.60 -0.75 -24.43
CA ARG A 387 62.80 0.28 -25.12
C ARG A 387 62.07 1.13 -24.07
N ALA A 388 62.06 2.46 -24.25
CA ALA A 388 61.30 3.35 -23.38
C ALA A 388 59.81 2.92 -23.33
N PRO A 389 59.17 2.90 -22.13
CA PRO A 389 57.77 2.51 -22.02
C PRO A 389 56.90 3.43 -22.86
N LYS A 390 55.96 2.84 -23.62
CA LYS A 390 54.95 3.61 -24.35
C LYS A 390 54.01 4.25 -23.32
N THR A 391 53.78 5.55 -23.43
CA THR A 391 52.82 6.28 -22.57
C THR A 391 51.60 6.67 -23.40
N LEU A 392 50.45 6.77 -22.74
CA LEU A 392 49.19 7.14 -23.40
C LEU A 392 49.29 8.50 -24.11
N GLU A 393 49.92 9.49 -23.46
CA GLU A 393 50.19 10.83 -24.02
C GLU A 393 50.83 10.77 -25.42
N LYS A 394 51.78 9.84 -25.65
CA LYS A 394 52.47 9.69 -26.94
C LYS A 394 51.64 8.94 -27.99
N VAL A 395 50.64 8.17 -27.56
CA VAL A 395 49.76 7.37 -28.42
C VAL A 395 48.56 8.19 -28.88
N LEU A 396 48.02 9.07 -28.02
CA LEU A 396 46.83 9.88 -28.30
C LEU A 396 46.92 10.68 -29.62
N PRO A 397 48.02 11.33 -30.00
CA PRO A 397 48.10 12.03 -31.29
C PRO A 397 48.09 11.10 -32.51
N LYS A 398 48.44 9.82 -32.34
CA LYS A 398 48.74 8.88 -33.45
C LYS A 398 47.59 7.92 -33.75
N ALA A 399 46.71 7.68 -32.79
CA ALA A 399 45.64 6.71 -32.92
C ALA A 399 44.34 7.25 -32.32
N ARG A 400 43.26 7.12 -33.08
CA ARG A 400 41.91 7.45 -32.60
C ARG A 400 41.39 6.42 -31.60
N ASN A 401 41.67 5.15 -31.83
CA ASN A 401 41.31 4.04 -30.93
C ASN A 401 42.56 3.26 -30.54
N VAL A 402 42.66 2.84 -29.28
CA VAL A 402 43.84 2.15 -28.72
C VAL A 402 43.40 0.84 -28.11
N ARG A 403 44.09 -0.27 -28.42
CA ARG A 403 43.71 -1.60 -27.95
C ARG A 403 44.91 -2.41 -27.45
N ASP A 404 44.70 -3.17 -26.38
CA ASP A 404 45.59 -4.23 -25.87
C ASP A 404 47.04 -3.76 -25.66
N MET A 405 47.20 -2.63 -24.97
CA MET A 405 48.52 -2.03 -24.71
C MET A 405 48.84 -1.88 -23.22
N GLU A 406 50.10 -2.15 -22.88
CA GLU A 406 50.71 -1.84 -21.59
C GLU A 406 51.21 -0.39 -21.58
N LEU A 407 50.51 0.49 -20.86
CA LEU A 407 50.72 1.94 -20.77
C LEU A 407 50.77 2.42 -19.31
N ILE A 408 51.31 1.60 -18.42
CA ILE A 408 51.42 1.82 -16.97
C ILE A 408 52.10 3.16 -16.66
N CYS A 409 51.67 3.85 -15.61
CA CYS A 409 52.20 5.14 -15.16
C CYS A 409 52.18 6.25 -16.24
N SER A 410 51.19 6.25 -17.12
CA SER A 410 51.00 7.34 -18.07
C SER A 410 50.66 8.64 -17.34
N LYS A 411 51.09 9.78 -17.89
CA LYS A 411 50.68 11.10 -17.42
C LYS A 411 49.99 11.81 -18.57
N VAL A 412 48.75 12.23 -18.38
CA VAL A 412 47.98 12.96 -19.39
C VAL A 412 47.36 14.15 -18.69
N ALA A 413 47.57 15.34 -19.24
CA ALA A 413 47.04 16.58 -18.68
C ALA A 413 46.32 17.40 -19.76
N ASP A 414 45.34 18.23 -19.37
CA ASP A 414 44.72 19.27 -20.20
C ASP A 414 44.26 18.77 -21.59
N THR A 415 43.74 17.55 -21.64
CA THR A 415 43.42 16.88 -22.91
C THR A 415 41.94 16.53 -23.00
N GLU A 416 41.31 16.89 -24.12
CA GLU A 416 39.97 16.41 -24.46
C GLU A 416 40.05 15.16 -25.34
N ILE A 417 39.37 14.11 -24.88
CA ILE A 417 39.27 12.82 -25.52
C ILE A 417 37.80 12.61 -25.92
N ASP A 418 37.47 13.06 -27.13
CA ASP A 418 36.11 12.98 -27.67
C ASP A 418 35.90 11.77 -28.60
N GLY A 419 34.91 10.94 -28.28
CA GLY A 419 34.42 9.85 -29.15
C GLY A 419 35.45 8.77 -29.47
N ARG A 420 36.46 8.59 -28.61
CA ARG A 420 37.54 7.60 -28.77
C ARG A 420 37.28 6.31 -28.01
N GLU A 421 37.84 5.20 -28.50
CA GLU A 421 37.73 3.89 -27.86
C GLU A 421 39.09 3.37 -27.33
N PHE A 422 39.11 2.94 -26.08
CA PHE A 422 40.25 2.33 -25.40
C PHE A 422 39.84 0.96 -24.87
N ILE A 423 40.47 -0.11 -25.34
CA ILE A 423 40.08 -1.48 -24.98
C ILE A 423 41.30 -2.27 -24.50
N GLY A 424 41.20 -3.01 -23.40
CA GLY A 424 42.27 -3.92 -22.99
C GLY A 424 43.56 -3.21 -22.55
N LEU A 425 43.48 -1.96 -22.09
CA LEU A 425 44.67 -1.19 -21.72
C LEU A 425 45.07 -1.45 -20.29
N ASN A 426 46.36 -1.49 -20.01
CA ASN A 426 46.88 -1.38 -18.65
C ASN A 426 47.46 0.01 -18.42
N LEU A 427 46.71 0.82 -17.68
CA LEU A 427 47.02 2.19 -17.29
C LEU A 427 47.23 2.29 -15.76
N SER A 428 47.55 1.19 -15.08
CA SER A 428 47.73 1.19 -13.62
C SER A 428 48.77 2.24 -13.18
N GLY A 429 48.49 2.93 -12.07
CA GLY A 429 49.35 3.99 -11.54
C GLY A 429 49.47 5.24 -12.43
N SER A 430 48.57 5.42 -13.41
CA SER A 430 48.59 6.60 -14.29
C SER A 430 47.96 7.82 -13.61
N SER A 431 48.30 9.01 -14.10
CA SER A 431 47.76 10.30 -13.63
C SER A 431 47.11 11.06 -14.78
N PHE A 432 45.88 11.52 -14.54
CA PHE A 432 45.03 12.25 -15.47
C PHE A 432 44.62 13.57 -14.82
N SER A 433 45.19 14.69 -15.26
CA SER A 433 44.90 16.01 -14.70
C SER A 433 44.10 16.85 -15.69
N ASP A 434 42.91 17.31 -15.30
CA ASP A 434 42.03 18.13 -16.16
C ASP A 434 41.72 17.50 -17.54
N VAL A 435 41.66 16.16 -17.57
CA VAL A 435 41.32 15.40 -18.79
C VAL A 435 39.80 15.33 -18.94
N LYS A 436 39.30 15.51 -20.17
CA LYS A 436 37.87 15.40 -20.49
C LYS A 436 37.58 14.18 -21.35
N PHE A 437 36.87 13.19 -20.82
CA PHE A 437 36.33 12.08 -21.61
C PHE A 437 34.92 12.44 -22.10
N VAL A 438 34.81 12.92 -23.33
CA VAL A 438 33.53 13.25 -23.96
C VAL A 438 33.13 12.10 -24.88
N ARG A 439 32.00 11.45 -24.65
CA ARG A 439 31.52 10.29 -25.45
C ARG A 439 32.56 9.17 -25.64
N ALA A 440 33.60 9.13 -24.79
CA ALA A 440 34.67 8.16 -24.90
C ALA A 440 34.20 6.80 -24.38
N LYS A 441 34.80 5.73 -24.90
CA LYS A 441 34.54 4.37 -24.45
C LYS A 441 35.81 3.74 -23.92
N LEU A 442 35.79 3.31 -22.66
CA LEU A 442 36.85 2.52 -22.06
C LEU A 442 36.28 1.14 -21.75
N ALA A 443 36.95 0.08 -22.20
CA ALA A 443 36.51 -1.28 -21.92
C ALA A 443 37.65 -2.21 -21.54
N ASN A 444 37.39 -3.18 -20.65
CA ASN A 444 38.34 -4.24 -20.29
C ASN A 444 39.73 -3.72 -19.87
N SER A 445 39.82 -2.51 -19.32
CA SER A 445 41.09 -1.83 -19.03
C SER A 445 41.36 -1.78 -17.53
N LYS A 446 42.63 -1.82 -17.14
CA LYS A 446 43.11 -1.71 -15.77
C LYS A 446 43.62 -0.30 -15.49
N LEU A 447 43.03 0.36 -14.51
CA LEU A 447 43.39 1.68 -14.03
C LEU A 447 43.70 1.63 -12.52
N VAL A 448 44.13 0.49 -12.01
CA VAL A 448 44.39 0.26 -10.57
C VAL A 448 45.35 1.31 -10.02
N ASN A 449 45.01 1.88 -8.86
CA ASN A 449 45.78 2.93 -8.18
C ASN A 449 46.14 4.13 -9.07
N SER A 450 45.27 4.47 -10.03
CA SER A 450 45.43 5.68 -10.85
C SER A 450 44.88 6.91 -10.14
N MET A 451 45.21 8.09 -10.65
CA MET A 451 44.74 9.37 -10.13
C MET A 451 44.09 10.18 -11.24
N PHE A 452 42.87 10.63 -11.00
CA PHE A 452 42.17 11.64 -11.76
C PHE A 452 42.00 12.85 -10.84
N SER A 453 42.45 14.01 -11.31
CA SER A 453 42.34 15.27 -10.59
C SER A 453 41.73 16.30 -11.52
N GLY A 454 40.56 16.82 -11.16
CA GLY A 454 39.84 17.75 -12.03
C GLY A 454 39.33 17.11 -13.33
N GLY A 455 38.77 17.93 -14.21
CA GLY A 455 38.19 17.49 -15.48
C GLY A 455 36.70 17.13 -15.43
N GLU A 456 36.09 17.10 -16.62
CA GLU A 456 34.67 16.81 -16.82
C GLU A 456 34.52 15.68 -17.84
N HIS A 457 33.79 14.63 -17.47
CA HIS A 457 33.51 13.50 -18.33
C HIS A 457 32.03 13.52 -18.70
N ILE A 458 31.72 13.55 -20.00
CA ILE A 458 30.37 13.76 -20.51
C ILE A 458 29.98 12.63 -21.45
N GLY A 459 28.94 11.86 -21.12
CA GLY A 459 28.43 10.81 -22.00
C GLY A 459 29.39 9.64 -22.22
N GLY A 460 30.42 9.48 -21.38
CA GLY A 460 31.39 8.39 -21.45
C GLY A 460 30.77 7.04 -21.09
N THR A 461 31.26 5.96 -21.71
CA THR A 461 30.86 4.59 -21.41
C THR A 461 32.05 3.75 -20.95
N PHE A 462 31.97 3.20 -19.75
CA PHE A 462 33.04 2.45 -19.11
C PHE A 462 32.53 1.04 -18.83
N ASN A 463 33.10 0.03 -19.48
CA ASN A 463 32.62 -1.35 -19.41
C ASN A 463 33.71 -2.29 -18.90
N ASN A 464 33.47 -3.01 -17.81
CA ASN A 464 34.38 -4.03 -17.30
C ASN A 464 35.81 -3.49 -17.05
N ASN A 465 35.92 -2.27 -16.52
CA ASN A 465 37.21 -1.68 -16.18
C ASN A 465 37.49 -1.87 -14.68
N ASP A 466 38.77 -1.99 -14.36
CA ASP A 466 39.25 -2.07 -12.99
C ASP A 466 39.82 -0.72 -12.55
N PHE A 467 39.06 -0.01 -11.72
CA PHE A 467 39.42 1.25 -11.07
C PHE A 467 39.74 1.06 -9.59
N SER A 468 40.13 -0.15 -9.16
CA SER A 468 40.43 -0.41 -7.75
C SER A 468 41.51 0.53 -7.22
N GLY A 469 41.26 1.13 -6.05
CA GLY A 469 42.15 2.11 -5.43
C GLY A 469 42.37 3.40 -6.23
N THR A 470 41.56 3.66 -7.26
CA THR A 470 41.67 4.90 -8.07
C THR A 470 41.14 6.09 -7.30
N ASP A 471 41.83 7.21 -7.39
CA ASP A 471 41.36 8.51 -6.90
C ASP A 471 40.68 9.29 -8.03
N PHE A 472 39.43 9.71 -7.84
CA PHE A 472 38.65 10.53 -8.75
C PHE A 472 38.35 11.93 -8.20
N SER A 473 39.16 12.41 -7.27
CA SER A 473 38.92 13.68 -6.58
C SER A 473 38.72 14.85 -7.56
N ASP A 474 37.71 15.67 -7.26
CA ASP A 474 37.32 16.87 -8.01
C ASP A 474 36.85 16.62 -9.46
N VAL A 475 36.50 15.38 -9.83
CA VAL A 475 35.98 15.03 -11.17
C VAL A 475 34.46 15.24 -11.26
N VAL A 476 34.01 15.78 -12.41
CA VAL A 476 32.58 15.88 -12.76
C VAL A 476 32.20 14.82 -13.80
N PHE A 477 31.21 14.00 -13.48
CA PHE A 477 30.63 13.01 -14.39
C PHE A 477 29.19 13.42 -14.77
N SER A 478 28.95 13.58 -16.06
CA SER A 478 27.66 13.98 -16.61
C SER A 478 27.20 12.95 -17.65
N LYS A 479 26.06 12.30 -17.43
CA LYS A 479 25.46 11.32 -18.36
C LYS A 479 26.37 10.13 -18.68
N CYS A 480 27.30 9.79 -17.79
CA CYS A 480 28.21 8.65 -17.95
C CYS A 480 27.55 7.32 -17.54
N SER A 481 27.97 6.23 -18.18
CA SER A 481 27.54 4.87 -17.85
C SER A 481 28.75 4.02 -17.46
N PHE A 482 28.66 3.39 -16.29
CA PHE A 482 29.62 2.42 -15.77
C PHE A 482 28.93 1.07 -15.68
N ASN A 483 29.43 0.09 -16.42
CA ASN A 483 28.85 -1.26 -16.46
C ASN A 483 29.92 -2.27 -16.06
N ASP A 484 29.61 -3.12 -15.10
CA ASP A 484 30.49 -4.19 -14.62
C ASP A 484 31.90 -3.72 -14.20
N CYS A 485 32.03 -2.46 -13.77
CA CYS A 485 33.29 -1.89 -13.34
C CYS A 485 33.58 -2.20 -11.86
N ASP A 486 34.86 -2.25 -11.53
CA ASP A 486 35.37 -2.41 -10.17
C ASP A 486 35.92 -1.08 -9.65
N PHE A 487 35.35 -0.58 -8.56
CA PHE A 487 35.76 0.61 -7.84
C PHE A 487 36.13 0.27 -6.39
N THR A 488 36.58 -0.97 -6.13
CA THR A 488 36.96 -1.39 -4.78
C THR A 488 38.00 -0.44 -4.19
N GLY A 489 37.68 0.17 -3.05
CA GLY A 489 38.54 1.14 -2.38
C GLY A 489 38.81 2.44 -3.15
N ALA A 490 38.05 2.76 -4.20
CA ALA A 490 38.20 4.01 -4.94
C ALA A 490 37.76 5.23 -4.09
N ALA A 491 38.38 6.39 -4.33
CA ALA A 491 38.06 7.65 -3.67
C ALA A 491 37.35 8.62 -4.63
N PHE A 492 36.28 9.24 -4.15
CA PHE A 492 35.44 10.19 -4.87
C PHE A 492 35.24 11.45 -4.01
N SER A 493 36.32 12.18 -3.74
CA SER A 493 36.26 13.42 -2.96
C SER A 493 35.79 14.57 -3.84
N ASN A 494 34.83 15.37 -3.36
CA ASN A 494 34.25 16.53 -4.07
C ASN A 494 33.71 16.22 -5.48
N CYS A 495 33.43 14.96 -5.80
CA CYS A 495 32.92 14.59 -7.12
C CYS A 495 31.47 15.02 -7.32
N LYS A 496 31.11 15.29 -8.59
CA LYS A 496 29.72 15.54 -8.99
C LYS A 496 29.27 14.53 -10.02
N PHE A 497 28.15 13.86 -9.76
CA PHE A 497 27.50 12.94 -10.68
C PHE A 497 26.14 13.49 -11.07
N HIS A 498 25.93 13.70 -12.37
CA HIS A 498 24.66 14.17 -12.91
C HIS A 498 24.15 13.22 -14.00
N GLU A 499 22.99 12.61 -13.77
CA GLU A 499 22.36 11.67 -14.73
C GLU A 499 23.25 10.46 -15.10
N CYS A 500 24.09 10.01 -14.16
CA CYS A 500 24.97 8.86 -14.33
C CYS A 500 24.29 7.52 -14.00
N ARG A 501 24.81 6.44 -14.57
CA ARG A 501 24.34 5.07 -14.29
C ARG A 501 25.50 4.14 -13.93
N PHE A 502 25.35 3.40 -12.85
CA PHE A 502 26.22 2.32 -12.42
C PHE A 502 25.42 1.03 -12.44
N ARG A 503 25.82 0.07 -13.28
CA ARG A 503 25.15 -1.22 -13.39
C ARG A 503 26.15 -2.33 -13.16
N GLY A 504 25.81 -3.30 -12.32
CA GLY A 504 26.71 -4.44 -12.12
C GLY A 504 28.03 -4.05 -11.46
N CYS A 505 28.14 -2.90 -10.79
CA CYS A 505 29.44 -2.40 -10.32
C CYS A 505 29.76 -2.86 -8.91
N THR A 506 31.05 -3.07 -8.63
CA THR A 506 31.56 -3.26 -7.27
C THR A 506 32.13 -1.95 -6.77
N LEU A 507 31.64 -1.45 -5.65
CA LEU A 507 32.11 -0.24 -4.96
C LEU A 507 32.44 -0.56 -3.49
N SER A 508 32.88 -1.79 -3.24
CA SER A 508 33.21 -2.28 -1.91
C SER A 508 34.31 -1.42 -1.28
N GLY A 509 34.03 -0.83 -0.11
CA GLY A 509 34.97 0.05 0.59
C GLY A 509 35.30 1.37 -0.13
N ALA A 510 34.58 1.74 -1.21
CA ALA A 510 34.77 3.03 -1.86
C ALA A 510 34.35 4.19 -0.93
N ALA A 511 34.96 5.36 -1.12
CA ALA A 511 34.69 6.55 -0.30
C ALA A 511 34.18 7.69 -1.17
N PHE A 512 32.94 8.13 -0.93
CA PHE A 512 32.37 9.35 -1.47
C PHE A 512 32.37 10.42 -0.36
N ILE A 513 33.16 11.47 -0.56
CA ILE A 513 33.42 12.49 0.45
C ILE A 513 33.03 13.86 -0.13
N SER A 514 32.12 14.57 0.54
CA SER A 514 31.73 15.95 0.22
C SER A 514 31.28 16.16 -1.24
N GLY A 515 30.65 15.14 -1.84
CA GLY A 515 30.20 15.14 -3.25
C GLY A 515 28.69 15.34 -3.46
N THR A 516 28.26 15.38 -4.72
CA THR A 516 26.83 15.46 -5.09
C THR A 516 26.44 14.42 -6.13
N MET A 517 25.29 13.77 -5.96
CA MET A 517 24.67 12.84 -6.91
C MET A 517 23.26 13.30 -7.24
N ILE A 518 23.00 13.64 -8.50
CA ILE A 518 21.69 14.11 -8.97
C ILE A 518 21.23 13.20 -10.10
N LYS A 519 20.05 12.59 -9.95
CA LYS A 519 19.49 11.64 -10.92
C LYS A 519 20.41 10.47 -11.26
N VAL A 520 21.12 9.96 -10.26
CA VAL A 520 22.03 8.82 -10.44
C VAL A 520 21.27 7.52 -10.23
N GLY A 521 21.55 6.53 -11.08
CA GLY A 521 21.03 5.17 -10.94
C GLY A 521 22.12 4.18 -10.60
N PHE A 522 21.97 3.43 -9.51
CA PHE A 522 22.74 2.21 -9.24
C PHE A 522 21.80 1.02 -9.43
N SER A 523 22.22 0.02 -10.19
CA SER A 523 21.49 -1.23 -10.34
C SER A 523 22.38 -2.45 -10.23
N VAL A 524 21.90 -3.49 -9.54
CA VAL A 524 22.59 -4.79 -9.43
C VAL A 524 24.05 -4.58 -8.97
N SER A 525 24.27 -3.81 -7.91
CA SER A 525 25.60 -3.34 -7.52
C SER A 525 25.91 -3.60 -6.06
N VAL A 526 27.20 -3.70 -5.74
CA VAL A 526 27.69 -3.97 -4.38
C VAL A 526 28.34 -2.72 -3.82
N LEU A 527 27.76 -2.17 -2.74
CA LEU A 527 28.26 -1.00 -1.99
C LEU A 527 28.59 -1.40 -0.54
N SER A 528 29.05 -2.64 -0.33
CA SER A 528 29.42 -3.16 0.98
C SER A 528 30.58 -2.36 1.58
N GLY A 529 30.42 -1.85 2.80
CA GLY A 529 31.46 -1.05 3.46
C GLY A 529 31.73 0.32 2.81
N VAL A 530 30.89 0.78 1.87
CA VAL A 530 31.04 2.11 1.26
C VAL A 530 30.96 3.21 2.33
N THR A 531 31.72 4.28 2.14
CA THR A 531 31.61 5.49 2.95
C THR A 531 30.94 6.61 2.16
N PHE A 532 29.87 7.15 2.72
CA PHE A 532 29.20 8.35 2.27
C PHE A 532 29.35 9.41 3.35
N PHE A 533 30.33 10.29 3.20
CA PHE A 533 30.60 11.38 4.13
C PHE A 533 30.22 12.71 3.48
N GLU A 534 29.33 13.48 4.10
CA GLU A 534 28.88 14.80 3.61
C GLU A 534 28.38 14.81 2.16
N ILE A 535 27.80 13.70 1.71
CA ILE A 535 27.25 13.58 0.35
C ILE A 535 25.81 14.11 0.27
N HIS A 536 25.48 14.75 -0.85
CA HIS A 536 24.11 15.13 -1.18
C HIS A 536 23.60 14.29 -2.36
N VAL A 537 22.56 13.48 -2.12
CA VAL A 537 21.95 12.59 -3.12
C VAL A 537 20.51 13.02 -3.37
N THR A 538 20.19 13.41 -4.60
CA THR A 538 18.87 13.94 -4.96
C THR A 538 18.28 13.20 -6.15
N SER A 539 16.99 12.87 -6.07
CA SER A 539 16.20 12.26 -7.14
C SER A 539 16.89 11.06 -7.80
N SER A 540 17.51 10.19 -7.00
CA SER A 540 18.35 9.07 -7.45
C SER A 540 17.69 7.72 -7.13
N ARG A 541 18.18 6.63 -7.72
CA ARG A 541 17.65 5.28 -7.53
C ARG A 541 18.77 4.29 -7.22
N PHE A 542 18.57 3.47 -6.20
CA PHE A 542 19.34 2.28 -5.87
C PHE A 542 18.42 1.07 -6.02
N ASP A 543 18.65 0.27 -7.05
CA ASP A 543 17.80 -0.85 -7.42
C ASP A 543 18.60 -2.15 -7.31
N GLU A 544 18.21 -3.04 -6.41
CA GLU A 544 18.95 -4.28 -6.17
C GLU A 544 20.40 -3.99 -5.76
N VAL A 545 20.56 -3.20 -4.68
CA VAL A 545 21.88 -2.77 -4.18
C VAL A 545 22.14 -3.30 -2.78
N GLU A 546 23.36 -3.80 -2.57
CA GLU A 546 23.84 -4.30 -1.28
C GLU A 546 24.63 -3.22 -0.52
N PHE A 547 24.17 -2.84 0.68
CA PHE A 547 24.79 -1.84 1.55
C PHE A 547 25.27 -2.42 2.88
N THR A 548 25.62 -3.72 2.93
CA THR A 548 26.10 -4.31 4.18
C THR A 548 27.29 -3.53 4.74
N ASN A 549 27.18 -3.13 6.02
CA ASN A 549 28.17 -2.35 6.77
C ASN A 549 28.57 -1.00 6.13
N ALA A 550 27.72 -0.42 5.28
CA ALA A 550 27.93 0.92 4.75
C ALA A 550 27.94 1.99 5.87
N SER A 551 28.76 3.03 5.70
CA SER A 551 28.82 4.20 6.58
C SER A 551 28.21 5.41 5.90
N PHE A 552 27.15 5.96 6.48
CA PHE A 552 26.54 7.22 6.11
C PHE A 552 26.78 8.21 7.25
N GLU A 553 27.55 9.26 6.97
CA GLU A 553 27.86 10.29 7.94
C GLU A 553 27.61 11.66 7.33
N SER A 554 26.78 12.47 8.00
CA SER A 554 26.40 13.80 7.51
C SER A 554 25.83 13.78 6.08
N ALA A 555 25.24 12.65 5.66
CA ALA A 555 24.72 12.45 4.32
C ALA A 555 23.25 12.89 4.20
N GLU A 556 22.89 13.44 3.04
CA GLU A 556 21.52 13.87 2.74
C GLU A 556 20.95 13.12 1.55
N PHE A 557 19.79 12.46 1.75
CA PHE A 557 19.05 11.76 0.71
C PHE A 557 17.69 12.42 0.51
N GLN A 558 17.42 12.92 -0.70
CA GLN A 558 16.19 13.63 -1.04
C GLN A 558 15.53 13.04 -2.29
N GLY A 559 14.31 12.51 -2.17
CA GLY A 559 13.61 11.89 -3.30
C GLY A 559 14.33 10.65 -3.83
N VAL A 560 14.92 9.84 -2.94
CA VAL A 560 15.70 8.66 -3.32
C VAL A 560 14.86 7.39 -3.20
N GLU A 561 14.97 6.51 -4.17
CA GLU A 561 14.28 5.23 -4.21
C GLU A 561 15.27 4.09 -3.94
N PHE A 562 15.04 3.28 -2.90
CA PHE A 562 15.78 2.05 -2.61
C PHE A 562 14.88 0.85 -2.93
N SER A 563 14.88 0.39 -4.17
CA SER A 563 14.09 -0.78 -4.59
C SER A 563 14.89 -2.05 -4.35
N ASP A 564 14.27 -3.05 -3.72
CA ASP A 564 14.86 -4.39 -3.52
C ASP A 564 16.31 -4.35 -3.02
N SER A 565 16.64 -3.38 -2.16
CA SER A 565 17.98 -3.13 -1.65
C SER A 565 18.14 -3.62 -0.21
N VAL A 566 19.37 -3.97 0.15
CA VAL A 566 19.67 -4.62 1.43
C VAL A 566 20.55 -3.71 2.27
N LEU A 567 20.03 -3.24 3.42
CA LEU A 567 20.79 -2.50 4.42
C LEU A 567 20.93 -3.36 5.67
N LEU A 568 22.13 -3.92 5.86
CA LEU A 568 22.47 -4.75 7.02
C LEU A 568 23.68 -4.16 7.73
N GLY A 569 23.58 -3.88 9.03
CA GLY A 569 24.73 -3.40 9.80
C GLY A 569 25.22 -1.99 9.45
N ALA A 570 24.49 -1.25 8.59
CA ALA A 570 24.90 0.08 8.17
C ALA A 570 24.87 1.09 9.34
N SER A 571 25.81 2.03 9.36
CA SER A 571 25.88 3.11 10.34
C SER A 571 25.37 4.40 9.71
N LEU A 572 24.30 4.99 10.27
CA LEU A 572 23.71 6.26 9.84
C LEU A 572 23.89 7.29 10.96
N THR A 573 24.84 8.22 10.78
CA THR A 573 25.17 9.27 11.75
C THR A 573 24.92 10.64 11.14
N ARG A 574 24.18 11.51 11.83
CA ARG A 574 23.80 12.84 11.31
C ARG A 574 23.22 12.81 9.88
N THR A 575 22.51 11.74 9.55
CA THR A 575 22.01 11.47 8.20
C THR A 575 20.54 11.84 8.09
N THR A 576 20.14 12.39 6.94
CA THR A 576 18.74 12.78 6.70
C THR A 576 18.15 12.05 5.50
N PHE A 577 16.92 11.53 5.66
CA PHE A 577 16.15 10.87 4.63
C PHE A 577 14.85 11.66 4.41
N HIS A 578 14.75 12.33 3.27
CA HIS A 578 13.60 13.15 2.90
C HIS A 578 12.96 12.60 1.64
N ALA A 579 11.64 12.40 1.66
CA ALA A 579 10.90 11.82 0.53
C ALA A 579 11.51 10.49 0.01
N VAL A 580 12.02 9.65 0.90
CA VAL A 580 12.62 8.36 0.54
C VAL A 580 11.55 7.25 0.53
N ASP A 581 11.58 6.42 -0.50
CA ASP A 581 10.82 5.16 -0.55
C ASP A 581 11.79 3.97 -0.63
N MET A 582 11.38 2.83 -0.07
CA MET A 582 12.22 1.64 0.05
C MET A 582 11.46 0.35 -0.35
N PRO A 583 10.75 0.28 -1.49
CA PRO A 583 9.87 -0.84 -1.82
C PRO A 583 10.68 -2.13 -1.91
N GLY A 584 10.21 -3.19 -1.26
CA GLY A 584 10.91 -4.47 -1.25
C GLY A 584 12.26 -4.47 -0.53
N SER A 585 12.74 -3.35 0.02
CA SER A 585 14.03 -3.28 0.73
C SER A 585 13.96 -3.70 2.19
N THR A 586 15.12 -4.08 2.74
CA THR A 586 15.29 -4.51 4.14
C THR A 586 16.26 -3.59 4.90
N VAL A 587 15.97 -3.35 6.18
CA VAL A 587 16.82 -2.56 7.10
C VAL A 587 16.95 -3.32 8.42
N HIS A 588 18.13 -3.87 8.69
CA HIS A 588 18.37 -4.69 9.88
C HIS A 588 19.71 -4.36 10.51
N ASN A 589 19.75 -4.40 11.85
CA ASN A 589 20.95 -4.15 12.66
C ASN A 589 21.69 -2.85 12.31
N CYS A 590 20.98 -1.86 11.76
CA CYS A 590 21.58 -0.60 11.39
C CYS A 590 21.74 0.27 12.63
N ARG A 591 22.87 0.96 12.77
CA ARG A 591 23.13 1.89 13.87
C ARG A 591 22.70 3.28 13.46
N ILE A 592 21.67 3.83 14.11
CA ILE A 592 21.18 5.19 13.84
C ILE A 592 21.65 6.09 14.99
N LEU A 593 22.34 7.19 14.70
CA LEU A 593 22.85 8.15 15.69
C LEU A 593 22.63 9.58 15.20
N HIS A 594 22.10 10.46 16.07
CA HIS A 594 21.85 11.87 15.74
C HIS A 594 21.10 12.07 14.42
N SER A 595 20.19 11.14 14.08
CA SER A 595 19.50 11.09 12.80
C SER A 595 18.02 10.84 13.04
N ASP A 596 17.16 11.69 12.48
CA ASP A 596 15.72 11.48 12.46
C ASP A 596 15.29 10.93 11.09
N LEU A 597 14.99 9.63 11.05
CA LEU A 597 14.66 8.90 9.83
C LEU A 597 13.17 8.51 9.85
N PRO A 598 12.28 9.28 9.20
CA PRO A 598 10.83 9.12 9.28
C PRO A 598 10.26 7.87 8.62
N HIS A 599 11.08 6.91 8.16
CA HIS A 599 10.60 5.75 7.42
C HIS A 599 10.38 4.54 8.34
N SER A 600 9.27 3.81 8.13
CA SER A 600 8.83 2.73 9.03
C SER A 600 9.88 1.64 9.28
N LEU A 601 10.72 1.33 8.29
CA LEU A 601 11.83 0.38 8.45
C LEU A 601 12.90 0.89 9.44
N PHE A 602 13.27 2.17 9.38
CA PHE A 602 14.22 2.77 10.32
C PHE A 602 13.61 2.94 11.71
N LEU A 603 12.33 3.32 11.80
CA LEU A 603 11.62 3.39 13.08
C LEU A 603 11.59 2.03 13.77
N THR A 604 11.27 0.96 13.02
CA THR A 604 11.30 -0.43 13.50
C THR A 604 12.69 -0.84 13.97
N ASN A 605 13.72 -0.57 13.16
CA ASN A 605 15.11 -0.83 13.50
C ASN A 605 15.52 -0.11 14.81
N ARG A 606 15.13 1.15 14.98
CA ARG A 606 15.43 1.96 16.17
C ARG A 606 14.75 1.43 17.44
N VAL A 607 13.48 0.99 17.37
CA VAL A 607 12.81 0.34 18.53
C VAL A 607 13.60 -0.89 18.98
N ARG A 608 14.03 -1.73 18.02
CA ARG A 608 14.84 -2.92 18.33
C ARG A 608 16.19 -2.54 18.94
N GLN A 609 16.83 -1.50 18.41
CA GLN A 609 18.10 -1.00 18.92
C GLN A 609 18.01 -0.59 20.40
N PHE A 610 16.94 0.11 20.81
CA PHE A 610 16.75 0.51 22.21
C PHE A 610 16.65 -0.69 23.16
N SER A 611 15.96 -1.77 22.77
CA SER A 611 15.90 -3.00 23.56
C SER A 611 17.26 -3.69 23.66
N THR A 612 18.04 -3.70 22.58
CA THR A 612 19.42 -4.22 22.58
C THR A 612 20.33 -3.39 23.48
N GLN A 613 20.25 -2.07 23.42
CA GLN A 613 21.03 -1.16 24.27
C GLN A 613 20.64 -1.28 25.75
N ALA A 614 19.35 -1.44 26.05
CA ALA A 614 18.89 -1.70 27.42
C ALA A 614 19.47 -3.00 28.00
N SER A 615 19.64 -4.02 27.15
CA SER A 615 20.29 -5.28 27.52
C SER A 615 21.79 -5.08 27.79
N LYS A 616 22.50 -4.31 26.96
CA LYS A 616 23.92 -3.99 27.19
C LYS A 616 24.13 -3.16 28.47
N ALA A 617 23.28 -2.16 28.69
CA ALA A 617 23.30 -1.33 29.88
C ALA A 617 23.05 -2.11 31.18
N GLU A 618 22.41 -3.29 31.10
CA GLU A 618 22.24 -4.18 32.25
C GLU A 618 23.56 -4.83 32.69
N SER A 619 24.43 -5.18 31.75
CA SER A 619 25.74 -5.77 32.02
C SER A 619 26.85 -4.74 32.31
N GLU A 620 26.69 -3.49 31.88
CA GLU A 620 27.73 -2.45 31.97
C GLU A 620 27.44 -1.41 33.08
N PRO A 621 28.45 -0.68 33.59
CA PRO A 621 28.23 0.47 34.46
C PRO A 621 27.39 1.54 33.76
N LEU A 622 26.42 2.13 34.47
CA LEU A 622 25.61 3.21 33.91
C LEU A 622 26.33 4.56 34.04
N PRO A 623 26.13 5.49 33.09
CA PRO A 623 26.63 6.86 33.19
C PRO A 623 26.19 7.59 34.47
N ASP A 624 27.00 8.53 34.96
CA ASP A 624 26.65 9.35 36.14
C ASP A 624 25.38 10.18 35.88
N PRO A 625 24.33 10.07 36.72
CA PRO A 625 23.11 10.85 36.54
C PRO A 625 23.28 12.35 36.79
N ASN A 626 24.35 12.80 37.47
CA ASN A 626 24.57 14.20 37.86
C ASN A 626 24.99 15.12 36.71
N ILE A 627 25.03 14.61 35.47
CA ILE A 627 25.29 15.40 34.26
C ILE A 627 24.14 16.41 33.99
N ALA A 628 22.94 16.18 34.53
CA ALA A 628 21.80 17.09 34.39
C ALA A 628 21.51 17.91 35.67
N PRO A 629 20.98 19.15 35.56
CA PRO A 629 20.62 19.96 36.73
C PRO A 629 19.66 19.26 37.70
N PRO A 630 19.69 19.56 39.01
CA PRO A 630 18.78 19.00 39.99
C PRO A 630 17.30 19.15 39.57
N GLY A 631 16.55 18.05 39.58
CA GLY A 631 15.13 18.01 39.16
C GLY A 631 14.88 17.97 37.65
N ALA A 632 15.92 17.99 36.79
CA ALA A 632 15.77 17.86 35.34
C ALA A 632 15.49 16.41 34.89
N ALA A 633 16.07 15.41 35.56
CA ALA A 633 15.94 13.99 35.21
C ALA A 633 14.47 13.55 35.04
N GLY A 634 13.61 13.86 36.01
CA GLY A 634 12.18 13.55 35.94
C GLY A 634 11.45 14.25 34.78
N LYS A 635 11.84 15.49 34.42
CA LYS A 635 11.25 16.19 33.27
C LYS A 635 11.66 15.53 31.95
N VAL A 636 12.94 15.19 31.81
CA VAL A 636 13.48 14.52 30.61
C VAL A 636 12.87 13.13 30.44
N LEU A 637 12.77 12.34 31.52
CA LEU A 637 12.15 11.03 31.47
C LEU A 637 10.66 11.08 31.09
N ARG A 638 9.92 12.08 31.58
CA ARG A 638 8.53 12.29 31.18
C ARG A 638 8.41 12.67 29.70
N ALA A 639 9.30 13.54 29.20
CA ALA A 639 9.35 13.88 27.79
C ALA A 639 9.68 12.65 26.94
N TRP A 640 10.70 11.87 27.33
CA TRP A 640 11.09 10.63 26.67
C TRP A 640 9.98 9.57 26.67
N ALA A 641 9.30 9.33 27.79
CA ALA A 641 8.22 8.34 27.86
C ALA A 641 7.05 8.71 26.93
N ARG A 642 6.79 10.01 26.75
CA ARG A 642 5.83 10.50 25.74
C ARG A 642 6.38 10.33 24.33
N GLU A 643 7.63 10.70 24.08
CA GLU A 643 8.33 10.50 22.80
C GLU A 643 8.26 9.03 22.36
N MET A 644 8.61 8.10 23.25
CA MET A 644 8.55 6.66 23.00
C MET A 644 7.13 6.17 22.69
N THR A 645 6.11 6.82 23.28
CA THR A 645 4.71 6.54 22.97
C THR A 645 4.34 7.00 21.57
N PHE A 646 4.74 8.22 21.18
CA PHE A 646 4.51 8.74 19.83
C PHE A 646 5.26 7.93 18.79
N PHE A 647 6.53 7.63 19.06
CA PHE A 647 7.40 6.82 18.22
C PHE A 647 6.81 5.46 17.87
N ARG A 648 6.37 4.70 18.87
CA ARG A 648 5.74 3.39 18.65
C ARG A 648 4.39 3.48 17.93
N ARG A 649 3.65 4.58 18.09
CA ARG A 649 2.36 4.79 17.42
C ARG A 649 2.56 5.19 15.96
N GLU A 650 3.50 6.10 15.71
CA GLU A 650 3.89 6.52 14.37
C GLU A 650 4.41 5.33 13.56
N GLU A 651 5.36 4.56 14.09
CA GLU A 651 5.90 3.35 13.43
C GLU A 651 4.79 2.46 12.88
N ARG A 652 3.80 2.13 13.72
CA ARG A 652 2.67 1.26 13.36
C ARG A 652 1.74 1.88 12.33
N MET A 653 1.45 3.17 12.47
CA MET A 653 0.54 3.87 11.57
C MET A 653 1.17 4.06 10.19
N GLN A 654 2.48 4.30 10.13
CA GLN A 654 3.21 4.31 8.88
C GLN A 654 3.28 2.94 8.24
N ALA A 655 3.58 1.88 9.01
CA ALA A 655 3.57 0.51 8.51
C ALA A 655 2.20 0.14 7.94
N TYR A 656 1.12 0.50 8.64
CA TYR A 656 -0.25 0.30 8.19
C TYR A 656 -0.58 1.09 6.92
N ASN A 657 -0.24 2.39 6.86
CA ASN A 657 -0.43 3.21 5.67
C ASN A 657 0.32 2.65 4.46
N ARG A 658 1.57 2.19 4.67
CA ARG A 658 2.41 1.61 3.61
C ARG A 658 1.83 0.29 3.09
N ALA A 659 1.36 -0.59 3.99
CA ALA A 659 0.70 -1.83 3.61
C ALA A 659 -0.57 -1.56 2.79
N ARG A 660 -1.39 -0.58 3.22
CA ARG A 660 -2.59 -0.16 2.49
C ARG A 660 -2.28 0.52 1.16
N LEU A 661 -1.25 1.38 1.09
CA LEU A 661 -0.84 2.05 -0.14
C LEU A 661 -0.29 1.05 -1.15
N SER A 662 0.51 0.10 -0.69
CA SER A 662 0.95 -1.02 -1.52
C SER A 662 -0.26 -1.81 -2.02
N ARG A 663 -1.21 -2.18 -1.16
CA ARG A 663 -2.45 -2.85 -1.60
C ARG A 663 -3.20 -2.02 -2.64
N ALA A 664 -3.33 -0.71 -2.42
CA ALA A 664 -4.03 0.21 -3.31
C ALA A 664 -3.44 0.25 -4.71
N ILE A 665 -2.14 0.51 -4.80
CA ILE A 665 -1.38 0.56 -6.06
C ILE A 665 -1.47 -0.79 -6.78
N ASN A 666 -1.40 -1.90 -6.04
CA ASN A 666 -1.39 -3.23 -6.65
C ASN A 666 -2.75 -3.69 -7.19
N ALA A 667 -3.85 -3.18 -6.63
CA ALA A 667 -5.21 -3.45 -7.10
C ALA A 667 -5.59 -2.63 -8.36
N PHE A 668 -4.80 -1.62 -8.70
CA PHE A 668 -4.95 -0.86 -9.94
C PHE A 668 -4.24 -1.52 -11.11
N GLU A 669 -4.70 -1.23 -12.33
CA GLU A 669 -3.99 -1.57 -13.56
C GLU A 669 -2.67 -0.79 -13.69
N LEU A 670 -1.77 -1.24 -14.56
CA LEU A 670 -0.43 -0.63 -14.69
C LEU A 670 -0.52 0.86 -15.07
N ASN A 671 -1.43 1.21 -15.98
CA ASN A 671 -1.64 2.61 -16.38
C ASN A 671 -2.16 3.46 -15.22
N GLN A 672 -3.15 2.96 -14.47
CA GLN A 672 -3.71 3.67 -13.31
C GLN A 672 -2.67 3.92 -12.19
N GLN A 673 -1.71 3.01 -12.01
CA GLN A 673 -0.61 3.19 -11.05
C GLN A 673 0.27 4.41 -11.38
N ILE A 674 0.45 4.72 -12.67
CA ILE A 674 1.23 5.88 -13.11
C ILE A 674 0.64 7.16 -12.55
N TYR A 675 -0.66 7.35 -12.70
CA TYR A 675 -1.37 8.55 -12.24
C TYR A 675 -1.12 8.82 -10.75
N ILE A 676 -1.34 7.82 -9.89
CA ILE A 676 -1.11 7.95 -8.44
C ILE A 676 0.34 8.32 -8.13
N ARG A 677 1.31 7.79 -8.89
CA ARG A 677 2.73 8.02 -8.66
C ARG A 677 3.20 9.43 -9.05
N ILE A 678 2.60 10.01 -10.08
CA ILE A 678 2.93 11.36 -10.56
C ILE A 678 2.07 12.45 -9.91
N LEU A 679 0.91 12.12 -9.35
CA LEU A 679 -0.03 13.08 -8.78
C LEU A 679 0.63 14.10 -7.82
N PRO A 680 1.47 13.73 -6.84
CA PRO A 680 2.12 14.72 -5.97
C PRO A 680 3.07 15.68 -6.71
N TYR A 681 3.72 15.19 -7.79
CA TYR A 681 4.54 16.03 -8.65
C TYR A 681 3.69 17.01 -9.46
N LEU A 682 2.55 16.58 -9.99
CA LEU A 682 1.61 17.46 -10.69
C LEU A 682 1.01 18.50 -9.75
N LEU A 683 0.70 18.14 -8.50
CA LEU A 683 0.20 19.09 -7.50
C LEU A 683 1.26 20.13 -7.11
N GLY A 684 2.51 19.72 -6.92
CA GLY A 684 3.61 20.57 -6.47
C GLY A 684 4.39 21.30 -7.56
N THR A 685 3.96 21.23 -8.82
CA THR A 685 4.58 21.93 -9.95
C THR A 685 3.52 22.53 -10.86
N ASP A 686 3.94 23.38 -11.81
CA ASP A 686 3.10 24.07 -12.80
C ASP A 686 3.06 23.37 -14.17
N VAL A 687 3.69 22.19 -14.30
CA VAL A 687 3.82 21.50 -15.60
C VAL A 687 2.48 21.06 -16.18
N PHE A 688 1.49 20.77 -15.31
CA PHE A 688 0.17 20.33 -15.73
C PHE A 688 -0.62 21.52 -16.28
N GLU A 689 -0.60 22.63 -15.55
CA GLU A 689 -1.22 23.90 -15.92
C GLU A 689 -0.67 24.43 -17.24
N ASN A 690 0.65 24.37 -17.41
CA ASN A 690 1.32 24.81 -18.64
C ASN A 690 0.92 23.96 -19.86
N LYS A 691 0.66 22.66 -19.68
CA LYS A 691 0.23 21.78 -20.77
C LYS A 691 -1.22 22.02 -21.21
N PHE A 692 -2.09 22.30 -20.24
CA PHE A 692 -3.53 22.44 -20.47
C PHE A 692 -4.03 23.90 -20.43
N ASP A 693 -3.11 24.87 -20.44
CA ASP A 693 -3.38 26.31 -20.39
C ASP A 693 -4.34 26.72 -19.25
N ILE A 694 -4.10 26.18 -18.04
CA ILE A 694 -4.94 26.45 -16.87
C ILE A 694 -4.48 27.73 -16.19
N GLN A 695 -5.30 28.78 -16.25
CA GLN A 695 -4.96 30.11 -15.77
C GLN A 695 -5.37 30.37 -14.30
N GLY A 696 -4.62 31.25 -13.64
CA GLY A 696 -4.92 31.75 -12.29
C GLY A 696 -4.67 30.74 -11.16
N VAL A 697 -3.92 29.67 -11.42
CA VAL A 697 -3.56 28.66 -10.42
C VAL A 697 -2.39 29.18 -9.57
N PRO A 698 -2.49 29.15 -8.23
CA PRO A 698 -1.38 29.57 -7.38
C PRO A 698 -0.22 28.58 -7.45
N SER A 699 1.01 29.07 -7.27
CA SER A 699 2.20 28.20 -7.21
C SER A 699 2.17 27.36 -5.93
N CYS A 700 2.13 26.05 -6.09
CA CYS A 700 1.98 25.10 -4.99
C CYS A 700 3.29 24.36 -4.68
N SER A 701 3.51 24.02 -3.41
CA SER A 701 4.48 23.01 -3.00
C SER A 701 3.80 21.93 -2.16
N VAL A 702 4.29 20.69 -2.22
CA VAL A 702 3.82 19.61 -1.36
C VAL A 702 4.83 19.39 -0.25
N TRP A 703 4.38 19.49 1.00
CA TRP A 703 5.26 19.35 2.17
C TRP A 703 6.00 18.02 2.14
N GLY A 704 7.31 18.07 2.37
CA GLY A 704 8.11 16.86 2.52
C GLY A 704 8.26 16.03 1.25
N TYR A 705 7.87 16.55 0.09
CA TYR A 705 7.90 15.82 -1.18
C TYR A 705 9.07 16.29 -2.06
N THR A 706 9.79 15.31 -2.61
CA THR A 706 10.78 15.49 -3.65
C THR A 706 10.56 14.38 -4.66
N PRO A 707 10.42 14.69 -5.96
CA PRO A 707 10.14 13.66 -6.95
C PRO A 707 11.30 12.68 -7.05
N GLY A 708 10.96 11.40 -6.96
CA GLY A 708 11.90 10.31 -7.24
C GLY A 708 12.30 10.27 -8.70
N LEU A 709 13.40 9.57 -9.00
CA LEU A 709 13.87 9.41 -10.38
C LEU A 709 12.77 8.83 -11.27
N THR A 710 11.98 7.86 -10.77
CA THR A 710 10.92 7.27 -11.58
C THR A 710 9.81 8.26 -11.90
N THR A 711 9.44 9.09 -10.93
CA THR A 711 8.44 10.13 -11.16
C THR A 711 8.94 11.14 -12.19
N LEU A 712 10.23 11.52 -12.16
CA LEU A 712 10.81 12.41 -13.15
C LEU A 712 10.85 11.80 -14.56
N GLU A 713 11.17 10.50 -14.67
CA GLU A 713 11.15 9.76 -15.94
C GLU A 713 9.73 9.72 -16.52
N LEU A 714 8.73 9.39 -15.69
CA LEU A 714 7.31 9.40 -16.10
C LEU A 714 6.84 10.81 -16.46
N ALA A 715 7.20 11.82 -15.66
CA ALA A 715 6.88 13.21 -15.96
C ALA A 715 7.46 13.65 -17.31
N SER A 716 8.71 13.31 -17.60
CA SER A 716 9.33 13.58 -18.90
C SER A 716 8.61 12.88 -20.06
N GLN A 717 7.98 11.73 -19.84
CA GLN A 717 7.23 11.01 -20.86
C GLN A 717 5.87 11.69 -21.16
N TYR A 718 5.17 12.15 -20.12
CA TYR A 718 3.84 12.76 -20.27
C TYR A 718 3.87 14.28 -20.53
N PHE A 719 4.97 14.96 -20.16
CA PHE A 719 5.16 16.41 -20.24
C PHE A 719 6.56 16.76 -20.79
N PRO A 720 6.94 16.29 -21.99
CA PRO A 720 8.30 16.44 -22.52
C PRO A 720 8.72 17.90 -22.75
N GLU A 721 7.77 18.78 -23.09
CA GLU A 721 8.02 20.20 -23.42
C GLU A 721 7.89 21.13 -22.21
N HIS A 722 7.35 20.65 -21.08
CA HIS A 722 7.05 21.50 -19.92
C HIS A 722 7.97 21.17 -18.75
N LYS A 723 8.85 22.11 -18.41
CA LYS A 723 9.71 22.01 -17.22
C LYS A 723 9.09 22.82 -16.07
N PRO A 724 9.21 22.34 -14.82
CA PRO A 724 8.67 23.04 -13.68
C PRO A 724 9.39 24.38 -13.48
N ASN A 725 8.62 25.44 -13.24
CA ASN A 725 9.16 26.73 -12.84
C ASN A 725 9.75 26.64 -11.41
N ARG A 726 10.81 27.42 -11.15
CA ARG A 726 11.50 27.47 -9.85
C ARG A 726 11.04 28.61 -8.94
N ALA A 727 9.90 29.22 -9.26
CA ALA A 727 9.30 30.26 -8.43
C ALA A 727 8.99 29.72 -7.02
N LYS A 728 9.08 30.59 -6.02
CA LYS A 728 8.72 30.24 -4.64
C LYS A 728 7.22 29.98 -4.59
N ALA A 729 6.83 28.82 -4.05
CA ALA A 729 5.42 28.48 -3.86
C ALA A 729 4.72 29.53 -2.96
N THR A 730 3.51 29.92 -3.36
CA THR A 730 2.62 30.77 -2.58
C THR A 730 1.72 29.92 -1.68
N VAL A 731 1.47 28.65 -2.04
CA VAL A 731 0.60 27.72 -1.31
C VAL A 731 1.36 26.49 -0.90
N ASN A 732 1.23 26.12 0.37
CA ASN A 732 1.82 24.91 0.91
C ASN A 732 0.73 23.85 1.11
N ILE A 733 0.73 22.85 0.23
CA ILE A 733 -0.07 21.63 0.40
C ILE A 733 0.60 20.82 1.50
N VAL A 734 -0.02 20.77 2.69
CA VAL A 734 0.53 20.07 3.86
C VAL A 734 0.39 18.56 3.75
N ALA A 735 -0.67 18.07 3.08
CA ALA A 735 -0.90 16.66 2.86
C ALA A 735 -1.92 16.36 1.76
N VAL A 736 -1.81 15.16 1.19
CA VAL A 736 -2.77 14.59 0.22
C VAL A 736 -3.21 13.22 0.72
N TYR A 737 -4.51 13.08 0.96
CA TYR A 737 -5.10 11.86 1.53
C TYR A 737 -6.25 11.37 0.66
N ALA A 738 -6.17 10.13 0.19
CA ALA A 738 -7.35 9.44 -0.34
C ALA A 738 -8.20 8.90 0.81
N MET A 739 -9.52 8.82 0.60
CA MET A 739 -10.51 8.31 1.54
C MET A 739 -11.34 7.18 0.90
N GLY A 740 -12.12 6.45 1.69
CA GLY A 740 -13.05 5.43 1.18
C GLY A 740 -12.45 4.02 1.13
N SER A 741 -12.72 3.27 0.06
CA SER A 741 -12.31 1.86 -0.01
C SER A 741 -10.85 1.64 -0.43
N LEU A 742 -10.13 2.68 -0.83
CA LEU A 742 -8.75 2.56 -1.31
C LEU A 742 -7.83 1.91 -0.25
N GLY A 743 -7.07 0.90 -0.65
CA GLY A 743 -6.18 0.12 0.20
C GLY A 743 -6.88 -0.79 1.22
N SER A 744 -8.19 -0.99 1.13
CA SER A 744 -8.97 -1.92 1.99
C SER A 744 -9.34 -3.22 1.27
N VAL A 745 -9.93 -4.19 1.97
CA VAL A 745 -10.54 -5.38 1.35
C VAL A 745 -11.76 -5.07 0.48
N ALA A 746 -12.32 -3.88 0.62
CA ALA A 746 -13.42 -3.38 -0.20
C ALA A 746 -12.97 -2.67 -1.48
N GLN A 747 -11.65 -2.53 -1.72
CA GLN A 747 -11.17 -1.96 -2.99
C GLN A 747 -11.43 -2.93 -4.14
N THR A 748 -11.86 -2.38 -5.26
CA THR A 748 -11.96 -3.02 -6.56
C THR A 748 -11.26 -2.15 -7.61
N ALA A 749 -10.99 -2.68 -8.80
CA ALA A 749 -10.44 -1.89 -9.91
C ALA A 749 -11.34 -0.73 -10.37
N LYS A 750 -12.63 -0.75 -10.00
CA LYS A 750 -13.62 0.30 -10.27
C LYS A 750 -13.83 1.27 -9.09
N SER A 751 -12.97 1.22 -8.08
CA SER A 751 -13.10 2.12 -6.93
C SER A 751 -12.66 3.53 -7.32
N ASP A 752 -13.48 4.50 -6.94
CA ASP A 752 -13.24 5.93 -7.00
C ASP A 752 -12.08 6.36 -6.08
N ILE A 753 -11.42 7.46 -6.45
CA ILE A 753 -10.46 8.16 -5.60
C ILE A 753 -11.08 9.47 -5.13
N ASP A 754 -11.55 9.49 -3.87
CA ASP A 754 -11.90 10.73 -3.20
C ASP A 754 -10.67 11.23 -2.41
N ALA A 755 -10.10 12.37 -2.79
CA ALA A 755 -8.86 12.86 -2.20
C ALA A 755 -8.99 14.26 -1.61
N TRP A 756 -8.60 14.40 -0.33
CA TRP A 756 -8.42 15.68 0.32
C TRP A 756 -7.03 16.22 -0.01
N VAL A 757 -6.99 17.43 -0.56
CA VAL A 757 -5.78 18.21 -0.82
C VAL A 757 -5.71 19.31 0.24
N CYS A 758 -5.01 19.01 1.32
CA CYS A 758 -4.95 19.87 2.50
C CYS A 758 -3.89 20.95 2.33
N TYR A 759 -4.25 22.21 2.55
CA TYR A 759 -3.32 23.34 2.42
C TYR A 759 -3.37 24.28 3.63
N ASP A 760 -2.26 24.96 3.88
CA ASP A 760 -2.10 25.96 4.94
C ASP A 760 -2.12 27.38 4.36
N GLY A 761 -2.63 28.33 5.15
CA GLY A 761 -2.76 29.75 4.77
C GLY A 761 -4.09 30.13 4.13
N ASP A 762 -4.35 31.44 4.12
CA ASP A 762 -5.51 32.04 3.47
C ASP A 762 -5.19 32.33 2.01
N LEU A 763 -5.98 31.75 1.10
CA LEU A 763 -5.95 32.06 -0.32
C LEU A 763 -6.89 33.22 -0.62
N THR A 764 -6.55 34.02 -1.62
CA THR A 764 -7.56 34.90 -2.23
C THR A 764 -8.62 34.07 -2.95
N MET A 765 -9.83 34.62 -3.13
CA MET A 765 -10.90 33.92 -3.87
C MET A 765 -10.47 33.48 -5.27
N GLN A 766 -9.59 34.25 -5.93
CA GLN A 766 -9.06 33.92 -7.25
C GLN A 766 -8.10 32.73 -7.22
N GLU A 767 -7.21 32.67 -6.23
CA GLU A 767 -6.26 31.57 -6.04
C GLU A 767 -6.97 30.28 -5.63
N GLU A 768 -7.97 30.35 -4.75
CA GLU A 768 -8.78 29.20 -4.37
C GLU A 768 -9.56 28.65 -5.58
N ALA A 769 -10.18 29.52 -6.37
CA ALA A 769 -10.83 29.12 -7.62
C ALA A 769 -9.84 28.53 -8.64
N GLY A 770 -8.62 29.07 -8.71
CA GLY A 770 -7.53 28.52 -9.53
C GLY A 770 -7.11 27.13 -9.10
N LEU A 771 -6.90 26.92 -7.79
CA LEU A 771 -6.59 25.61 -7.24
C LEU A 771 -7.71 24.61 -7.52
N LYS A 772 -8.98 24.98 -7.31
CA LYS A 772 -10.13 24.12 -7.64
C LYS A 772 -10.16 23.75 -9.13
N ARG A 773 -9.93 24.70 -10.04
CA ARG A 773 -9.83 24.40 -11.49
C ARG A 773 -8.73 23.38 -11.81
N LYS A 774 -7.54 23.50 -11.20
CA LYS A 774 -6.45 22.51 -11.36
C LYS A 774 -6.91 21.13 -10.89
N LEU A 775 -7.52 21.06 -9.71
CA LEU A 775 -7.98 19.82 -9.10
C LEU A 775 -9.07 19.12 -9.94
N ASP A 776 -10.00 19.88 -10.48
CA ASP A 776 -11.06 19.35 -11.37
C ASP A 776 -10.48 18.84 -12.70
N ALA A 777 -9.54 19.59 -13.28
CA ALA A 777 -8.85 19.18 -14.49
C ALA A 777 -8.01 17.91 -14.28
N LEU A 778 -7.39 17.73 -13.09
CA LEU A 778 -6.70 16.49 -12.73
C LEU A 778 -7.67 15.31 -12.65
N GLY A 779 -8.87 15.50 -12.08
CA GLY A 779 -9.93 14.48 -12.04
C GLY A 779 -10.37 14.04 -13.45
N LEU A 780 -10.66 15.01 -14.32
CA LEU A 780 -11.01 14.75 -15.73
C LEU A 780 -9.88 14.04 -16.49
N TRP A 781 -8.63 14.41 -16.21
CA TRP A 781 -7.46 13.77 -16.82
C TRP A 781 -7.29 12.32 -16.35
N ALA A 782 -7.57 12.03 -15.08
CA ALA A 782 -7.58 10.67 -14.54
C ALA A 782 -8.60 9.78 -15.28
N GLU A 783 -9.80 10.30 -15.52
CA GLU A 783 -10.86 9.56 -16.20
C GLU A 783 -10.53 9.34 -17.68
N SER A 784 -10.15 10.40 -18.39
CA SER A 784 -9.91 10.36 -19.84
C SER A 784 -8.68 9.55 -20.25
N GLU A 785 -7.55 9.71 -19.56
CA GLU A 785 -6.29 9.03 -19.93
C GLU A 785 -6.09 7.67 -19.24
N PHE A 786 -6.66 7.49 -18.04
CA PHE A 786 -6.39 6.31 -17.21
C PHE A 786 -7.65 5.49 -16.89
N GLY A 787 -8.84 5.91 -17.36
CA GLY A 787 -10.11 5.23 -17.09
C GLY A 787 -10.43 5.15 -15.60
N MET A 788 -10.02 6.17 -14.84
CA MET A 788 -10.08 6.18 -13.38
C MET A 788 -10.86 7.38 -12.86
N GLU A 789 -11.91 7.12 -12.11
CA GLU A 789 -12.72 8.18 -11.48
C GLU A 789 -11.97 8.75 -10.25
N ALA A 790 -11.68 10.05 -10.27
CA ALA A 790 -10.98 10.74 -9.18
C ALA A 790 -11.58 12.12 -8.91
N HIS A 791 -11.91 12.36 -7.64
CA HIS A 791 -12.50 13.61 -7.13
C HIS A 791 -11.55 14.23 -6.09
N PHE A 792 -11.21 15.50 -6.29
CA PHE A 792 -10.25 16.21 -5.44
C PHE A 792 -10.92 17.37 -4.71
N PHE A 793 -10.73 17.41 -3.39
CA PHE A 793 -11.35 18.41 -2.52
C PHE A 793 -10.25 19.27 -1.90
N PRO A 794 -10.18 20.58 -2.23
CA PRO A 794 -9.27 21.50 -1.55
C PRO A 794 -9.75 21.69 -0.10
N MET A 795 -8.85 21.49 0.86
CA MET A 795 -9.17 21.52 2.30
C MET A 795 -8.27 22.51 3.04
N ARG A 796 -8.80 23.66 3.43
CA ARG A 796 -8.07 24.61 4.28
C ARG A 796 -7.95 24.03 5.70
N MET A 797 -6.73 24.01 6.24
CA MET A 797 -6.48 23.33 7.52
C MET A 797 -7.27 23.91 8.70
N ASP A 798 -7.53 25.22 8.73
CA ASP A 798 -8.34 25.83 9.79
C ASP A 798 -9.80 25.38 9.75
N ASP A 799 -10.37 25.25 8.56
CA ASP A 799 -11.72 24.72 8.37
C ASP A 799 -11.79 23.25 8.76
N VAL A 800 -10.80 22.44 8.33
CA VAL A 800 -10.69 21.04 8.75
C VAL A 800 -10.64 20.94 10.27
N ARG A 801 -9.83 21.74 10.97
CA ARG A 801 -9.75 21.74 12.43
C ARG A 801 -11.07 22.14 13.09
N ALA A 802 -11.78 23.11 12.51
CA ALA A 802 -13.09 23.59 12.96
C ALA A 802 -14.27 22.66 12.62
N ASN A 803 -14.05 21.60 11.82
CA ASN A 803 -15.10 20.76 11.23
C ASN A 803 -16.00 21.52 10.25
N ILE A 804 -15.43 22.46 9.50
CA ILE A 804 -16.12 23.20 8.44
C ILE A 804 -15.71 22.55 7.12
N PHE A 805 -16.69 21.98 6.41
CA PHE A 805 -16.49 21.37 5.10
C PHE A 805 -17.49 22.00 4.15
N SER A 806 -17.16 23.18 3.61
CA SER A 806 -18.03 23.92 2.69
C SER A 806 -18.16 23.19 1.35
N SER A 807 -19.42 23.06 0.92
CA SER A 807 -19.90 22.36 -0.27
C SER A 807 -19.70 23.20 -1.53
N GLY A 808 -18.69 22.85 -2.33
CA GLY A 808 -18.52 23.39 -3.69
C GLY A 808 -19.40 22.74 -4.76
N ASP A 809 -20.18 21.70 -4.41
CA ASP A 809 -21.09 21.03 -5.33
C ASP A 809 -22.50 20.99 -4.71
N GLU A 810 -23.52 21.22 -5.55
CA GLU A 810 -24.95 21.13 -5.22
C GLU A 810 -25.38 19.75 -4.68
N GLU A 811 -24.49 18.75 -4.73
CA GLU A 811 -24.65 17.41 -4.16
C GLU A 811 -23.97 17.19 -2.79
N SER A 812 -23.19 18.12 -2.25
CA SER A 812 -22.32 17.82 -1.10
C SER A 812 -22.94 18.19 0.25
N SER A 813 -23.31 17.18 1.04
CA SER A 813 -23.86 17.28 2.41
C SER A 813 -22.85 17.74 3.48
N GLY A 814 -21.75 18.40 3.10
CA GLY A 814 -20.55 18.61 3.92
C GLY A 814 -20.77 19.40 5.21
N SER A 815 -21.70 20.37 5.20
CA SER A 815 -22.05 21.17 6.38
C SER A 815 -22.96 20.42 7.37
N ALA A 816 -23.79 19.49 6.89
CA ALA A 816 -24.79 18.79 7.69
C ALA A 816 -24.32 17.44 8.28
N GLN A 817 -23.08 17.02 7.99
CA GLN A 817 -22.51 15.72 8.40
C GLN A 817 -21.00 15.81 8.72
N ALA A 818 -20.55 16.96 9.20
CA ALA A 818 -19.13 17.27 9.33
C ALA A 818 -18.37 16.27 10.20
N LEU A 819 -18.92 15.86 11.34
CA LEU A 819 -18.26 14.92 12.25
C LEU A 819 -18.31 13.49 11.72
N LEU A 820 -19.39 13.09 11.04
CA LEU A 820 -19.46 11.81 10.33
C LEU A 820 -18.42 11.72 9.20
N LEU A 821 -18.23 12.80 8.45
CA LEU A 821 -17.20 12.89 7.42
C LEU A 821 -15.79 12.79 8.02
N LYS A 822 -15.51 13.51 9.11
CA LYS A 822 -14.22 13.41 9.82
C LYS A 822 -13.98 12.02 10.41
N GLU A 823 -15.03 11.36 10.93
CA GLU A 823 -14.94 9.96 11.38
C GLU A 823 -14.56 9.03 10.23
N GLU A 824 -15.22 9.15 9.07
CA GLU A 824 -14.90 8.38 7.87
C GLU A 824 -13.48 8.66 7.37
N PHE A 825 -13.04 9.92 7.41
CA PHE A 825 -11.67 10.33 7.09
C PHE A 825 -10.68 9.64 8.03
N TYR A 826 -10.79 9.79 9.35
CA TYR A 826 -9.87 9.12 10.29
C TYR A 826 -9.93 7.60 10.23
N ARG A 827 -11.06 7.03 9.85
CA ARG A 827 -11.24 5.59 9.67
C ARG A 827 -10.55 5.06 8.42
N THR A 828 -10.56 5.81 7.32
CA THR A 828 -10.20 5.30 5.98
C THR A 828 -9.04 6.03 5.30
N ALA A 829 -8.56 7.16 5.84
CA ALA A 829 -7.51 7.97 5.25
C ALA A 829 -6.30 7.11 4.85
N LEU A 830 -5.87 7.31 3.60
CA LEU A 830 -4.69 6.73 3.01
C LEU A 830 -3.80 7.86 2.51
N ARG A 831 -2.66 8.07 3.18
CA ARG A 831 -1.72 9.14 2.82
C ARG A 831 -1.04 8.81 1.50
N ILE A 832 -1.19 9.71 0.53
CA ILE A 832 -0.45 9.71 -0.74
C ILE A 832 0.86 10.51 -0.58
N ALA A 833 0.78 11.72 -0.01
CA ALA A 833 1.94 12.59 0.23
C ALA A 833 1.73 13.51 1.45
N GLY A 834 2.82 14.11 1.94
CA GLY A 834 2.80 15.12 3.01
C GLY A 834 2.91 14.60 4.45
N LYS A 835 2.51 15.45 5.40
CA LYS A 835 2.60 15.19 6.85
C LYS A 835 1.72 14.01 7.30
N HIS A 836 1.96 13.50 8.50
CA HIS A 836 1.10 12.49 9.13
C HIS A 836 -0.03 13.14 9.94
N ILE A 837 -1.15 12.42 10.13
CA ILE A 837 -2.26 12.89 10.96
C ILE A 837 -1.84 12.81 12.45
N ALA A 838 -1.80 13.93 13.15
CA ALA A 838 -1.43 13.97 14.58
C ALA A 838 -2.41 13.18 15.47
N TRP A 839 -3.68 13.08 15.09
CA TRP A 839 -4.67 12.23 15.78
C TRP A 839 -4.19 10.77 15.93
N TRP A 840 -3.38 10.25 15.00
CA TRP A 840 -2.81 8.91 15.06
C TRP A 840 -1.86 8.65 16.23
N VAL A 841 -1.31 9.69 16.87
CA VAL A 841 -0.44 9.50 18.05
C VAL A 841 -1.16 9.76 19.38
N THR A 842 -2.45 10.09 19.33
CA THR A 842 -3.32 10.29 20.51
C THR A 842 -3.95 8.98 21.01
N PRO A 843 -4.35 8.88 22.29
CA PRO A 843 -5.16 7.76 22.77
C PRO A 843 -6.50 7.66 22.02
N ALA A 844 -7.03 6.44 21.91
CA ALA A 844 -8.35 6.21 21.31
C ALA A 844 -9.48 6.69 22.24
N GLY A 845 -10.52 7.31 21.66
CA GLY A 845 -11.72 7.76 22.38
C GLY A 845 -11.44 8.90 23.35
N THR A 846 -10.44 9.74 23.06
CA THR A 846 -9.99 10.78 23.98
C THR A 846 -10.93 11.99 23.97
N ASP A 847 -11.13 12.61 25.14
CA ASP A 847 -11.81 13.90 25.23
C ASP A 847 -10.97 15.05 24.64
N LYS A 848 -11.61 16.21 24.47
CA LYS A 848 -10.98 17.40 23.88
C LYS A 848 -9.79 17.90 24.69
N ALA A 849 -9.90 17.97 26.03
CA ALA A 849 -8.84 18.45 26.90
C ALA A 849 -7.57 17.58 26.79
N THR A 850 -7.74 16.25 26.77
CA THR A 850 -6.63 15.32 26.59
C THR A 850 -6.08 15.39 25.17
N TYR A 851 -6.93 15.53 24.15
CA TYR A 851 -6.49 15.73 22.77
C TYR A 851 -5.57 16.96 22.65
N ASP A 852 -5.99 18.11 23.19
CA ASP A 852 -5.23 19.36 23.12
C ASP A 852 -3.86 19.26 23.80
N LYS A 853 -3.80 18.58 24.95
CA LYS A 853 -2.53 18.28 25.63
C LYS A 853 -1.59 17.44 24.75
N TYR A 854 -2.14 16.45 24.04
CA TYR A 854 -1.36 15.65 23.11
C TYR A 854 -0.92 16.47 21.88
N MET A 855 -1.76 17.36 21.36
CA MET A 855 -1.42 18.22 20.22
C MET A 855 -0.29 19.19 20.53
N GLN A 856 -0.27 19.79 21.73
CA GLN A 856 0.84 20.64 22.15
C GLN A 856 2.18 19.91 22.11
N ALA A 857 2.21 18.62 22.47
CA ALA A 857 3.40 17.79 22.38
C ALA A 857 3.70 17.37 20.93
N ALA A 858 2.67 17.00 20.15
CA ALA A 858 2.80 16.56 18.77
C ALA A 858 3.42 17.62 17.84
N ARG A 859 3.17 18.91 18.10
CA ARG A 859 3.80 20.03 17.35
C ARG A 859 5.32 20.04 17.38
N ARG A 860 5.92 19.46 18.43
CA ARG A 860 7.38 19.36 18.61
C ARG A 860 7.91 17.95 18.33
N TYR A 861 7.05 17.03 17.88
CA TYR A 861 7.43 15.65 17.66
C TYR A 861 7.88 15.40 16.21
N PRO A 862 9.00 14.70 15.98
CA PRO A 862 9.93 14.21 16.99
C PRO A 862 10.79 15.34 17.57
N LEU A 863 11.17 15.23 18.85
CA LEU A 863 11.97 16.23 19.55
C LEU A 863 13.37 16.37 18.96
N THR A 864 13.92 15.29 18.39
CA THR A 864 15.26 15.22 17.80
C THR A 864 15.27 15.50 16.29
N GLY A 865 14.19 16.05 15.71
CA GLY A 865 14.04 16.13 14.27
C GLY A 865 13.06 17.19 13.77
N ARG A 866 12.63 17.03 12.51
CA ARG A 866 11.69 17.98 11.88
C ARG A 866 10.25 17.58 12.22
N PRO A 867 9.44 18.49 12.79
CA PRO A 867 8.04 18.19 13.07
C PRO A 867 7.28 17.73 11.82
N ARG A 868 6.66 16.55 11.90
CA ARG A 868 6.04 15.87 10.75
C ARG A 868 4.58 15.45 10.96
N LEU A 869 4.00 15.85 12.09
CA LEU A 869 2.59 15.64 12.41
C LEU A 869 1.79 16.93 12.13
N GLU A 870 0.58 16.77 11.62
CA GLU A 870 -0.36 17.86 11.34
C GLU A 870 -1.68 17.66 12.09
N ASP A 871 -2.23 18.74 12.63
CA ASP A 871 -3.46 18.72 13.44
C ASP A 871 -4.69 18.89 12.54
N PHE A 872 -5.47 17.82 12.40
CA PHE A 872 -6.74 17.77 11.66
C PHE A 872 -7.96 17.98 12.58
N GLY A 873 -7.75 18.32 13.85
CA GLY A 873 -8.77 18.61 14.84
C GLY A 873 -9.30 17.39 15.60
N HIS A 874 -9.91 17.67 16.75
CA HIS A 874 -10.53 16.66 17.61
C HIS A 874 -11.78 16.07 16.94
N LEU A 875 -12.00 14.76 17.10
CA LEU A 875 -13.25 14.12 16.71
C LEU A 875 -14.23 14.20 17.88
N ALA A 876 -15.13 15.19 17.83
CA ALA A 876 -16.20 15.33 18.81
C ALA A 876 -17.26 14.23 18.64
N PRO A 877 -18.05 13.92 19.69
CA PRO A 877 -19.24 13.09 19.55
C PRO A 877 -20.19 13.66 18.48
N VAL A 878 -20.65 12.81 17.57
CA VAL A 878 -21.57 13.20 16.49
C VAL A 878 -22.94 13.53 17.10
N PRO A 879 -23.53 14.70 16.77
CA PRO A 879 -24.83 15.11 17.29
C PRO A 879 -26.01 14.37 16.62
N ALA A 880 -27.18 14.46 17.25
CA ALA A 880 -28.39 13.72 16.87
C ALA A 880 -28.89 14.02 15.43
N ASP A 881 -28.85 15.28 15.04
CA ASP A 881 -29.23 15.81 13.74
C ASP A 881 -28.33 15.31 12.61
N GLU A 882 -27.02 15.20 12.82
CA GLU A 882 -26.08 14.61 11.85
C GLU A 882 -26.41 13.14 11.54
N TYR A 883 -26.83 12.33 12.54
CA TYR A 883 -27.27 10.95 12.29
C TYR A 883 -28.53 10.88 11.43
N PHE A 884 -29.47 11.79 11.67
CA PHE A 884 -30.73 11.85 10.94
C PHE A 884 -30.51 12.30 9.49
N GLY A 885 -29.76 13.39 9.28
CA GLY A 885 -29.35 13.87 7.95
C GLY A 885 -28.51 12.83 7.20
N GLY A 886 -27.56 12.19 7.90
CA GLY A 886 -26.79 11.04 7.40
C GLY A 886 -27.66 9.91 6.87
N SER A 887 -28.74 9.60 7.58
CA SER A 887 -29.64 8.49 7.22
C SER A 887 -30.44 8.78 5.96
N LEU A 888 -30.98 10.01 5.83
CA LEU A 888 -31.67 10.45 4.62
C LEU A 888 -30.75 10.41 3.40
N TRP A 889 -29.50 10.87 3.56
CA TRP A 889 -28.51 10.85 2.49
C TRP A 889 -28.19 9.43 2.02
N GLN A 890 -28.01 8.49 2.94
CA GLN A 890 -27.81 7.08 2.56
C GLN A 890 -29.04 6.48 1.87
N MET A 891 -30.27 6.92 2.18
CA MET A 891 -31.46 6.48 1.45
C MET A 891 -31.49 6.97 0.00
N VAL A 892 -31.00 8.19 -0.28
CA VAL A 892 -30.88 8.72 -1.64
C VAL A 892 -29.76 8.00 -2.41
N LYS A 893 -28.56 7.90 -1.83
CA LYS A 893 -27.41 7.23 -2.48
C LYS A 893 -27.61 5.73 -2.66
N ALA A 894 -28.51 5.09 -1.91
CA ALA A 894 -28.83 3.68 -2.10
C ALA A 894 -29.34 3.35 -3.50
N VAL A 895 -29.98 4.31 -4.20
CA VAL A 895 -30.46 4.12 -5.58
C VAL A 895 -29.33 3.70 -6.53
N HIS A 896 -28.14 4.28 -6.36
CA HIS A 896 -26.98 4.01 -7.21
C HIS A 896 -26.00 3.00 -6.56
N SER A 897 -25.87 3.04 -5.23
CA SER A 897 -24.93 2.18 -4.49
C SER A 897 -25.60 1.54 -3.26
N PRO A 898 -26.50 0.56 -3.47
CA PRO A 898 -27.31 0.00 -2.41
C PRO A 898 -26.51 -0.68 -1.31
N PHE A 899 -25.55 -1.52 -1.71
CA PHE A 899 -24.78 -2.33 -0.77
C PHE A 899 -23.85 -1.47 0.09
N LYS A 900 -23.27 -0.40 -0.47
CA LYS A 900 -22.50 0.62 0.29
C LYS A 900 -23.42 1.33 1.29
N SER A 901 -24.61 1.72 0.83
CA SER A 901 -25.58 2.46 1.64
C SER A 901 -26.18 1.62 2.78
N VAL A 902 -26.42 0.32 2.56
CA VAL A 902 -26.83 -0.63 3.62
C VAL A 902 -25.80 -0.67 4.75
N LEU A 903 -24.51 -0.78 4.41
CA LEU A 903 -23.44 -0.81 5.41
C LEU A 903 -23.33 0.53 6.15
N LYS A 904 -23.39 1.66 5.43
CA LYS A 904 -23.30 3.00 6.03
C LYS A 904 -24.51 3.32 6.91
N LEU A 905 -25.73 3.00 6.46
CA LEU A 905 -26.94 3.23 7.26
C LEU A 905 -26.97 2.36 8.53
N GLY A 906 -26.52 1.11 8.44
CA GLY A 906 -26.36 0.26 9.63
C GLY A 906 -25.36 0.82 10.64
N LEU A 907 -24.30 1.50 10.17
CA LEU A 907 -23.35 2.17 11.05
C LEU A 907 -24.00 3.33 11.79
N LEU A 908 -24.78 4.15 11.08
CA LEU A 908 -25.53 5.25 11.69
C LEU A 908 -26.52 4.73 12.74
N GLU A 909 -27.21 3.61 12.48
CA GLU A 909 -28.06 2.98 13.50
C GLU A 909 -27.25 2.54 14.72
N THR A 910 -26.08 1.93 14.51
CA THR A 910 -25.21 1.47 15.59
C THR A 910 -24.70 2.62 16.46
N TYR A 911 -24.42 3.78 15.85
CA TYR A 911 -23.98 4.99 16.57
C TYR A 911 -25.15 5.71 17.26
N ALA A 912 -26.34 5.71 16.65
CA ALA A 912 -27.53 6.33 17.22
C ALA A 912 -28.13 5.53 18.40
N ASP A 913 -27.84 4.24 18.53
CA ASP A 913 -28.35 3.41 19.64
C ASP A 913 -27.58 3.68 20.96
N PRO A 914 -28.22 4.28 21.98
CA PRO A 914 -27.58 4.63 23.24
C PRO A 914 -27.18 3.41 24.07
N LYS A 915 -27.80 2.24 23.84
CA LYS A 915 -27.47 0.99 24.55
C LYS A 915 -26.15 0.39 24.08
N THR A 916 -25.71 0.77 22.88
CA THR A 916 -24.49 0.24 22.29
C THR A 916 -23.32 1.20 22.34
N SER A 917 -23.56 2.47 22.72
CA SER A 917 -22.66 3.65 22.67
C SER A 917 -21.18 3.28 22.50
N PRO A 918 -20.76 2.94 21.27
CA PRO A 918 -19.42 2.45 21.06
C PRO A 918 -18.52 3.64 20.78
N ILE A 919 -17.26 3.52 21.19
CA ILE A 919 -16.19 4.34 20.64
C ILE A 919 -16.25 4.23 19.10
N PRO A 920 -16.12 5.34 18.34
CA PRO A 920 -16.16 5.32 16.88
C PRO A 920 -15.21 4.29 16.26
N LEU A 921 -15.54 3.80 15.06
CA LEU A 921 -14.78 2.77 14.37
C LEU A 921 -13.33 3.20 14.11
N CYS A 922 -13.09 4.47 13.75
CA CYS A 922 -11.73 4.99 13.59
C CYS A 922 -10.88 4.76 14.86
N ASP A 923 -11.43 5.07 16.04
CA ASP A 923 -10.75 4.92 17.32
C ASP A 923 -10.60 3.45 17.73
N ARG A 924 -11.57 2.58 17.38
CA ARG A 924 -11.44 1.13 17.58
C ARG A 924 -10.32 0.53 16.74
N ILE A 925 -10.19 0.94 15.48
CA ILE A 925 -9.09 0.53 14.60
C ILE A 925 -7.77 1.04 15.17
N LYS A 926 -7.69 2.33 15.52
CA LYS A 926 -6.52 2.94 16.17
C LYS A 926 -6.10 2.18 17.44
N HIS A 927 -7.07 1.84 18.30
CA HIS A 927 -6.82 1.03 19.50
C HIS A 927 -6.26 -0.35 19.16
N ASN A 928 -6.87 -1.06 18.20
CA ASN A 928 -6.42 -2.39 17.79
C ASN A 928 -4.99 -2.35 17.23
N LEU A 929 -4.65 -1.35 16.42
CA LEU A 929 -3.29 -1.13 15.90
C LEU A 929 -2.30 -0.89 17.05
N PHE A 930 -2.65 -0.04 18.03
CA PHE A 930 -1.79 0.22 19.19
C PHE A 930 -1.59 -1.00 20.10
N MET A 931 -2.56 -1.90 20.14
CA MET A 931 -2.47 -3.15 20.89
C MET A 931 -1.85 -4.29 20.05
N ARG A 932 -1.38 -4.03 18.81
CA ARG A 932 -0.86 -5.05 17.88
C ARG A 932 -1.83 -6.21 17.67
N ARG A 933 -3.14 -5.94 17.73
CA ARG A 933 -4.17 -6.92 17.45
C ARG A 933 -4.16 -7.22 15.97
N ARG A 934 -3.94 -8.49 15.63
CA ARG A 934 -3.91 -8.96 14.23
C ARG A 934 -5.32 -9.24 13.71
N GLY A 935 -5.42 -9.36 12.39
CA GLY A 935 -6.64 -9.74 11.71
C GLY A 935 -7.34 -8.57 11.02
N VAL A 936 -7.62 -8.76 9.73
CA VAL A 936 -8.36 -7.83 8.87
C VAL A 936 -9.67 -7.40 9.51
N LYS A 937 -10.40 -8.29 10.23
CA LYS A 937 -11.65 -7.95 10.93
C LYS A 937 -11.53 -6.84 11.98
N ARG A 938 -10.31 -6.52 12.41
CA ARG A 938 -10.02 -5.59 13.51
C ARG A 938 -9.35 -4.30 13.06
N THR A 939 -8.62 -4.34 11.94
CA THR A 939 -7.77 -3.23 11.48
C THR A 939 -8.13 -2.73 10.09
N ASP A 940 -8.77 -3.52 9.22
CA ASP A 940 -9.25 -3.02 7.94
C ASP A 940 -10.54 -2.20 8.13
N PRO A 941 -10.68 -1.03 7.48
CA PRO A 941 -11.82 -0.14 7.71
C PRO A 941 -13.18 -0.77 7.39
N TYR A 942 -13.28 -1.48 6.27
CA TYR A 942 -14.53 -2.07 5.80
C TYR A 942 -14.83 -3.40 6.48
N ALA A 943 -13.83 -4.22 6.76
CA ALA A 943 -14.01 -5.46 7.51
C ALA A 943 -14.41 -5.20 8.98
N THR A 944 -13.85 -4.15 9.60
CA THR A 944 -14.21 -3.74 10.97
C THR A 944 -15.63 -3.19 11.01
N LEU A 945 -16.03 -2.40 10.00
CA LEU A 945 -17.41 -1.97 9.80
C LEU A 945 -18.35 -3.18 9.74
N PHE A 946 -18.14 -4.07 8.77
CA PHE A 946 -18.97 -5.26 8.60
C PHE A 946 -19.07 -6.12 9.87
N SER A 947 -17.94 -6.41 10.52
CA SER A 947 -17.91 -7.23 11.74
C SER A 947 -18.68 -6.58 12.88
N THR A 948 -18.65 -5.25 12.97
CA THR A 948 -19.40 -4.48 13.96
C THR A 948 -20.90 -4.59 13.71
N LEU A 949 -21.34 -4.35 12.47
CA LEU A 949 -22.75 -4.41 12.10
C LEU A 949 -23.32 -5.82 12.31
N ARG A 950 -22.59 -6.84 11.87
CA ARG A 950 -23.01 -8.24 12.06
C ARG A 950 -23.18 -8.57 13.55
N GLY A 951 -22.24 -8.13 14.39
CA GLY A 951 -22.33 -8.29 15.84
C GLY A 951 -23.51 -7.54 16.47
N TYR A 952 -23.78 -6.31 16.00
CA TYR A 952 -24.90 -5.49 16.44
C TYR A 952 -26.26 -6.15 16.15
N TYR A 953 -26.52 -6.52 14.89
CA TYR A 953 -27.81 -7.15 14.53
C TYR A 953 -27.96 -8.57 15.07
N ALA A 954 -26.86 -9.32 15.23
CA ALA A 954 -26.89 -10.63 15.90
C ALA A 954 -27.37 -10.52 17.35
N LYS A 955 -26.86 -9.53 18.12
CA LYS A 955 -27.32 -9.27 19.50
C LYS A 955 -28.80 -8.88 19.58
N ARG A 956 -29.32 -8.23 18.54
CA ARG A 956 -30.75 -7.87 18.42
C ARG A 956 -31.64 -9.01 17.93
N GLY A 957 -31.07 -10.14 17.52
CA GLY A 957 -31.81 -11.27 16.95
C GLY A 957 -32.29 -11.05 15.52
N ASP A 958 -31.86 -10.00 14.84
CA ASP A 958 -32.29 -9.68 13.46
C ASP A 958 -31.43 -10.44 12.44
N LYS A 959 -31.78 -11.71 12.23
CA LYS A 959 -31.10 -12.59 11.28
C LYS A 959 -31.24 -12.12 9.82
N LYS A 960 -32.33 -11.42 9.48
CA LYS A 960 -32.56 -10.91 8.12
C LYS A 960 -31.58 -9.78 7.79
N ALA A 961 -31.44 -8.80 8.70
CA ALA A 961 -30.47 -7.73 8.56
C ALA A 961 -29.03 -8.27 8.51
N ALA A 962 -28.67 -9.20 9.40
CA ALA A 962 -27.35 -9.82 9.41
C ALA A 962 -27.04 -10.56 8.09
N GLY A 963 -28.02 -11.27 7.52
CA GLY A 963 -27.90 -11.93 6.21
C GLY A 963 -27.70 -10.93 5.07
N LEU A 964 -28.52 -9.86 5.04
CA LEU A 964 -28.41 -8.80 4.03
C LEU A 964 -27.05 -8.08 4.10
N LEU A 965 -26.57 -7.77 5.30
CA LEU A 965 -25.25 -7.15 5.51
C LEU A 965 -24.11 -8.02 5.01
N THR A 966 -24.22 -9.34 5.20
CA THR A 966 -23.25 -10.31 4.72
C THR A 966 -23.21 -10.31 3.20
N GLU A 967 -24.37 -10.39 2.54
CA GLU A 967 -24.43 -10.32 1.08
C GLU A 967 -23.96 -8.96 0.55
N SER A 968 -24.37 -7.86 1.19
CA SER A 968 -23.96 -6.50 0.82
C SER A 968 -22.44 -6.32 0.92
N PHE A 969 -21.81 -6.87 1.97
CA PHE A 969 -20.37 -6.85 2.11
C PHE A 969 -19.68 -7.70 1.04
N LYS A 970 -20.19 -8.89 0.72
CA LYS A 970 -19.66 -9.72 -0.39
C LYS A 970 -19.70 -8.99 -1.74
N PHE A 971 -20.74 -8.19 -1.99
CA PHE A 971 -20.82 -7.36 -3.21
C PHE A 971 -19.80 -6.23 -3.25
N LYS A 972 -19.47 -5.67 -2.09
CA LYS A 972 -18.52 -4.54 -1.99
C LYS A 972 -17.06 -5.00 -1.84
N ALA A 973 -16.83 -6.18 -1.26
CA ALA A 973 -15.52 -6.74 -1.01
C ALA A 973 -15.00 -7.51 -2.22
N ASN A 974 -13.72 -7.29 -2.57
CA ASN A 974 -13.06 -8.16 -3.52
C ASN A 974 -12.55 -9.42 -2.81
N LEU A 975 -13.44 -10.39 -2.59
CA LEU A 975 -13.10 -11.65 -1.93
C LEU A 975 -12.17 -12.52 -2.78
N CYS A 976 -12.16 -12.36 -4.10
CA CYS A 976 -11.30 -13.11 -5.00
C CYS A 976 -9.80 -12.84 -4.77
N ASP A 977 -9.43 -11.68 -4.19
CA ASP A 977 -8.04 -11.37 -3.83
C ASP A 977 -7.58 -12.05 -2.53
N ILE A 978 -8.50 -12.66 -1.77
CA ILE A 978 -8.19 -13.34 -0.53
C ILE A 978 -7.86 -14.81 -0.86
N PRO A 979 -6.66 -15.32 -0.50
CA PRO A 979 -6.20 -16.66 -0.88
C PRO A 979 -7.18 -17.80 -0.56
N PHE A 980 -7.90 -17.70 0.56
CA PHE A 980 -8.96 -18.65 0.94
C PHE A 980 -9.92 -18.97 -0.20
N PHE A 981 -10.32 -17.95 -0.94
CA PHE A 981 -11.31 -18.05 -2.02
C PHE A 981 -10.73 -18.54 -3.35
N MET A 982 -9.41 -18.71 -3.41
CA MET A 982 -8.68 -19.32 -4.51
C MET A 982 -8.32 -20.80 -4.20
N ASN A 983 -9.01 -21.42 -3.24
CA ASN A 983 -8.69 -22.76 -2.69
C ASN A 983 -7.28 -22.87 -2.09
N LEU A 984 -6.72 -21.75 -1.64
CA LEU A 984 -5.48 -21.72 -0.85
C LEU A 984 -5.84 -21.56 0.63
N PRO A 985 -5.03 -21.99 1.60
CA PRO A 985 -5.36 -21.71 2.98
C PRO A 985 -5.27 -20.20 3.28
N ALA A 986 -6.13 -19.75 4.20
CA ALA A 986 -6.35 -18.34 4.47
C ALA A 986 -5.09 -17.65 5.03
N ARG A 987 -4.86 -16.38 4.68
CA ARG A 987 -3.92 -15.56 5.46
C ARG A 987 -4.36 -15.57 6.93
N PRO A 988 -3.45 -15.70 7.91
CA PRO A 988 -3.80 -15.53 9.32
C PRO A 988 -4.57 -14.22 9.57
N GLU A 989 -4.24 -13.18 8.79
CA GLU A 989 -4.94 -11.90 8.83
C GLU A 989 -6.39 -12.00 8.28
N ASP A 990 -6.59 -12.75 7.20
CA ASP A 990 -7.89 -12.94 6.54
C ASP A 990 -8.78 -13.97 7.25
N ALA A 991 -8.21 -14.94 7.98
CA ALA A 991 -8.95 -15.98 8.70
C ALA A 991 -10.02 -15.37 9.60
N SER A 992 -9.67 -14.23 10.22
CA SER A 992 -10.59 -13.46 11.04
C SER A 992 -11.80 -12.92 10.25
N LEU A 993 -11.60 -12.48 9.01
CA LEU A 993 -12.67 -12.02 8.12
C LEU A 993 -13.49 -13.20 7.58
N ILE A 994 -12.87 -14.33 7.28
CA ILE A 994 -13.55 -15.54 6.79
C ILE A 994 -14.46 -16.11 7.89
N GLU A 995 -13.97 -16.22 9.13
CA GLU A 995 -14.81 -16.53 10.30
C GLU A 995 -15.95 -15.50 10.46
N ALA A 996 -15.64 -14.22 10.18
CA ALA A 996 -16.64 -13.17 10.18
C ALA A 996 -17.64 -13.22 9.02
N LEU A 997 -17.40 -14.01 7.98
CA LEU A 997 -18.33 -14.19 6.87
C LEU A 997 -19.12 -15.49 6.99
N PHE A 998 -18.49 -16.58 7.44
CA PHE A 998 -19.05 -17.95 7.35
C PHE A 998 -19.12 -18.70 8.68
N GLY A 999 -18.56 -18.15 9.77
CA GLY A 999 -18.49 -18.82 11.07
C GLY A 999 -17.32 -19.81 11.19
N LYS A 1000 -17.25 -20.54 12.31
CA LYS A 1000 -16.12 -21.42 12.67
C LYS A 1000 -16.14 -22.80 12.01
N ALA A 1001 -17.30 -23.24 11.50
CA ALA A 1001 -17.54 -24.62 11.05
C ALA A 1001 -17.35 -24.82 9.54
N TYR A 1002 -16.79 -23.83 8.83
CA TYR A 1002 -16.77 -23.81 7.38
C TYR A 1002 -15.39 -24.22 6.81
N THR A 1003 -15.34 -25.31 6.05
CA THR A 1003 -14.10 -25.94 5.56
C THR A 1003 -13.98 -26.02 4.02
N ASP A 1004 -14.93 -25.49 3.24
CA ASP A 1004 -15.00 -25.74 1.79
C ASP A 1004 -15.16 -24.44 0.95
N PRO A 1005 -14.05 -23.81 0.52
CA PRO A 1005 -14.08 -22.54 -0.24
C PRO A 1005 -14.72 -22.66 -1.62
N ASP A 1006 -14.73 -23.85 -2.23
CA ASP A 1006 -15.32 -24.09 -3.55
C ASP A 1006 -16.77 -23.62 -3.57
N LYS A 1007 -17.56 -23.92 -2.55
CA LYS A 1007 -18.98 -23.51 -2.50
C LYS A 1007 -19.24 -22.00 -2.42
N ILE A 1008 -18.24 -21.15 -2.15
CA ILE A 1008 -18.41 -19.69 -2.05
C ILE A 1008 -17.95 -18.97 -3.33
N CYS A 1009 -16.84 -19.40 -3.94
CA CYS A 1009 -16.32 -18.77 -5.16
C CYS A 1009 -16.64 -19.52 -6.45
N SER A 1010 -16.90 -20.84 -6.39
CA SER A 1010 -17.54 -21.59 -7.48
C SER A 1010 -19.06 -21.52 -7.42
N ALA A 1011 -19.60 -20.36 -7.00
CA ALA A 1011 -20.99 -20.05 -7.22
C ALA A 1011 -21.22 -19.74 -8.72
N ASP A 1012 -21.09 -20.77 -9.57
CA ASP A 1012 -21.83 -20.95 -10.81
C ASP A 1012 -23.35 -21.07 -10.55
N THR A 1013 -23.86 -20.46 -9.46
CA THR A 1013 -25.26 -20.08 -9.40
C THR A 1013 -25.36 -18.77 -10.18
N PRO A 1014 -25.79 -18.80 -11.45
CA PRO A 1014 -25.92 -17.60 -12.24
C PRO A 1014 -26.76 -16.59 -11.46
N TRP A 1015 -26.29 -15.34 -11.41
CA TRP A 1015 -27.04 -14.25 -10.79
C TRP A 1015 -28.39 -14.13 -11.48
N THR A 1016 -29.45 -14.57 -10.81
CA THR A 1016 -30.79 -14.63 -11.39
C THR A 1016 -31.54 -13.32 -11.17
N PHE A 1017 -32.47 -13.01 -12.09
CA PHE A 1017 -33.43 -11.93 -11.93
C PHE A 1017 -34.20 -12.03 -10.61
N ASP A 1018 -34.63 -13.24 -10.23
CA ASP A 1018 -35.31 -13.51 -8.96
C ASP A 1018 -34.43 -13.16 -7.74
N LYS A 1019 -33.14 -13.51 -7.77
CA LYS A 1019 -32.19 -13.11 -6.72
C LYS A 1019 -32.04 -11.59 -6.63
N SER A 1020 -31.99 -10.89 -7.76
CA SER A 1020 -31.98 -9.42 -7.80
C SER A 1020 -33.23 -8.82 -7.14
N LEU A 1021 -34.41 -9.33 -7.47
CA LEU A 1021 -35.67 -8.82 -6.92
C LEU A 1021 -35.79 -9.07 -5.41
N ARG A 1022 -35.37 -10.27 -4.95
CA ARG A 1022 -35.32 -10.60 -3.51
C ARG A 1022 -34.33 -9.71 -2.76
N MET A 1023 -33.12 -9.56 -3.29
CA MET A 1023 -32.10 -8.69 -2.72
C MET A 1023 -32.61 -7.25 -2.65
N GLY A 1024 -33.21 -6.77 -3.73
CA GLY A 1024 -33.71 -5.42 -3.79
C GLY A 1024 -34.88 -5.15 -2.83
N SER A 1025 -35.76 -6.12 -2.65
CA SER A 1025 -36.81 -6.05 -1.64
C SER A 1025 -36.25 -6.00 -0.23
N ALA A 1026 -35.22 -6.81 0.06
CA ALA A 1026 -34.54 -6.84 1.35
C ALA A 1026 -33.81 -5.53 1.65
N VAL A 1027 -33.10 -4.95 0.68
CA VAL A 1027 -32.47 -3.62 0.82
C VAL A 1027 -33.53 -2.57 1.15
N ARG A 1028 -34.62 -2.50 0.38
CA ARG A 1028 -35.69 -1.53 0.64
C ARG A 1028 -36.29 -1.66 2.04
N GLU A 1029 -36.65 -2.89 2.44
CA GLU A 1029 -37.21 -3.16 3.77
C GLU A 1029 -36.21 -2.76 4.88
N TYR A 1030 -34.94 -3.13 4.70
CA TYR A 1030 -33.88 -2.77 5.63
C TYR A 1030 -33.69 -1.25 5.75
N MET A 1031 -33.60 -0.53 4.63
CA MET A 1031 -33.38 0.92 4.62
C MET A 1031 -34.52 1.65 5.34
N VAL A 1032 -35.78 1.33 5.01
CA VAL A 1032 -36.97 1.94 5.63
C VAL A 1032 -37.03 1.63 7.12
N ASN A 1033 -36.89 0.36 7.51
CA ASN A 1033 -37.01 -0.04 8.90
C ASN A 1033 -35.86 0.54 9.75
N THR A 1034 -34.65 0.61 9.20
CA THR A 1034 -33.48 1.18 9.88
C THR A 1034 -33.64 2.68 10.09
N TYR A 1035 -34.05 3.41 9.06
CA TYR A 1035 -34.35 4.84 9.16
C TYR A 1035 -35.41 5.13 10.23
N GLN A 1036 -36.51 4.36 10.25
CA GLN A 1036 -37.56 4.50 11.27
C GLN A 1036 -37.04 4.24 12.69
N ARG A 1037 -36.13 3.28 12.88
CA ARG A 1037 -35.51 3.00 14.18
C ARG A 1037 -34.59 4.13 14.63
N ILE A 1038 -33.77 4.68 13.73
CA ILE A 1038 -32.92 5.84 14.03
C ILE A 1038 -33.80 7.02 14.45
N GLN A 1039 -34.84 7.32 13.68
CA GLN A 1039 -35.80 8.38 14.02
C GLN A 1039 -36.47 8.14 15.37
N GLY A 1040 -36.88 6.91 15.66
CA GLY A 1040 -37.46 6.53 16.95
C GLY A 1040 -36.52 6.72 18.13
N ALA A 1041 -35.24 6.33 17.98
CA ALA A 1041 -34.21 6.48 19.00
C ALA A 1041 -33.94 7.96 19.32
N LEU A 1042 -33.88 8.82 18.30
CA LEU A 1042 -33.67 10.26 18.48
C LEU A 1042 -34.86 10.95 19.17
N ARG A 1043 -36.09 10.56 18.85
CA ARG A 1043 -37.31 11.08 19.50
C ARG A 1043 -37.39 10.73 20.99
N GLN A 1044 -36.95 9.54 21.39
CA GLN A 1044 -36.96 9.12 22.79
C GLN A 1044 -35.96 9.91 23.65
N ASN A 1045 -34.93 10.50 23.04
CA ASN A 1045 -33.89 11.27 23.73
C ASN A 1045 -34.17 12.79 23.78
N GLY A 1046 -35.36 13.26 23.37
CA GLY A 1046 -35.75 14.68 23.45
C GLY A 1046 -35.00 15.62 22.50
N SER A 1047 -34.21 15.10 21.56
CA SER A 1047 -33.51 15.89 20.53
C SER A 1047 -34.40 16.00 19.28
N THR A 1048 -35.36 16.93 19.30
CA THR A 1048 -36.28 17.18 18.18
C THR A 1048 -36.14 18.54 17.51
N ASP A 1049 -35.25 19.41 17.99
CA ASP A 1049 -34.99 20.72 17.38
C ASP A 1049 -34.08 20.56 16.16
N ALA A 1050 -34.60 19.87 15.14
CA ALA A 1050 -33.88 19.47 13.95
C ALA A 1050 -33.59 20.68 13.04
N LEU A 1051 -32.34 21.14 13.03
CA LEU A 1051 -31.79 22.10 12.05
C LEU A 1051 -31.45 21.39 10.72
N ILE A 1052 -32.43 20.71 10.12
CA ILE A 1052 -32.37 20.42 8.68
C ILE A 1052 -33.33 21.39 8.00
N ASN A 1053 -32.85 22.07 6.96
CA ASN A 1053 -33.68 22.93 6.14
C ASN A 1053 -34.94 22.15 5.69
N ALA A 1054 -36.13 22.72 5.93
CA ALA A 1054 -37.40 22.10 5.54
C ALA A 1054 -37.44 21.76 4.04
N GLU A 1055 -36.70 22.53 3.23
CA GLU A 1055 -36.49 22.27 1.82
C GLU A 1055 -35.71 20.97 1.55
N ASP A 1056 -34.59 20.71 2.25
CA ASP A 1056 -33.78 19.50 2.06
C ASP A 1056 -34.56 18.24 2.45
N LEU A 1057 -35.33 18.33 3.53
CA LEU A 1057 -36.27 17.30 3.94
C LEU A 1057 -37.33 17.02 2.86
N THR A 1058 -37.82 18.08 2.21
CA THR A 1058 -38.83 17.98 1.15
C THR A 1058 -38.23 17.38 -0.12
N ARG A 1059 -37.06 17.87 -0.57
CA ARG A 1059 -36.30 17.37 -1.74
C ARG A 1059 -35.97 15.89 -1.59
N MET A 1060 -35.29 15.51 -0.49
CA MET A 1060 -34.90 14.13 -0.23
C MET A 1060 -36.11 13.22 0.01
N GLY A 1061 -37.11 13.69 0.76
CA GLY A 1061 -38.34 12.95 1.03
C GLY A 1061 -39.12 12.61 -0.24
N ARG A 1062 -39.24 13.57 -1.17
CA ARG A 1062 -39.91 13.36 -2.47
C ARG A 1062 -39.09 12.44 -3.39
N ARG A 1063 -37.77 12.56 -3.42
CA ARG A 1063 -36.88 11.63 -4.17
C ARG A 1063 -37.00 10.19 -3.65
N ILE A 1064 -37.05 10.02 -2.33
CA ILE A 1064 -37.31 8.71 -1.69
C ILE A 1064 -38.71 8.22 -2.05
N GLY A 1065 -39.73 9.07 -1.97
CA GLY A 1065 -41.10 8.73 -2.35
C GLY A 1065 -41.23 8.28 -3.81
N ALA A 1066 -40.61 9.02 -4.73
CA ALA A 1066 -40.59 8.72 -6.16
C ALA A 1066 -39.98 7.34 -6.45
N ASN A 1067 -38.98 6.91 -5.68
CA ASN A 1067 -38.31 5.63 -5.90
C ASN A 1067 -38.94 4.44 -5.16
N PHE A 1068 -39.49 4.68 -3.97
CA PHE A 1068 -39.88 3.59 -3.06
C PHE A 1068 -41.38 3.50 -2.77
N SER A 1069 -42.15 4.58 -2.94
CA SER A 1069 -43.59 4.60 -2.63
C SER A 1069 -44.42 3.96 -3.74
N LYS A 1070 -45.39 3.14 -3.36
CA LYS A 1070 -46.41 2.60 -4.27
C LYS A 1070 -47.54 3.63 -4.45
N LYS A 1071 -47.86 3.95 -5.70
CA LYS A 1071 -49.01 4.79 -6.09
C LYS A 1071 -49.89 4.01 -7.09
N PRO A 1072 -51.20 4.29 -7.21
CA PRO A 1072 -52.03 3.74 -8.27
C PRO A 1072 -51.41 3.98 -9.64
N ASN A 1073 -51.47 3.00 -10.55
CA ASN A 1073 -50.96 3.08 -11.92
C ASN A 1073 -49.44 3.34 -12.07
N LYS A 1074 -48.69 3.50 -10.98
CA LYS A 1074 -47.25 3.74 -11.01
C LYS A 1074 -46.51 2.48 -11.44
N ILE A 1075 -45.60 2.64 -12.38
CA ILE A 1075 -44.66 1.61 -12.79
C ILE A 1075 -43.54 1.57 -11.76
N MET A 1076 -43.59 0.55 -10.90
CA MET A 1076 -42.58 0.39 -9.86
C MET A 1076 -41.22 0.04 -10.47
N ARG A 1077 -40.22 0.84 -10.12
CA ARG A 1077 -38.83 0.49 -10.34
C ARG A 1077 -38.44 -0.64 -9.38
N VAL A 1078 -37.62 -1.55 -9.88
CA VAL A 1078 -36.87 -2.55 -9.13
C VAL A 1078 -35.59 -1.81 -8.74
N PRO A 1079 -35.47 -1.36 -7.49
CA PRO A 1079 -34.46 -0.37 -7.16
C PRO A 1079 -33.02 -0.92 -7.23
N PHE A 1080 -32.84 -2.23 -7.45
CA PHE A 1080 -31.56 -2.92 -7.36
C PHE A 1080 -31.53 -4.09 -8.36
N MET A 1081 -30.89 -3.88 -9.51
CA MET A 1081 -30.83 -4.87 -10.59
C MET A 1081 -29.43 -4.85 -11.24
N ASP A 1082 -28.72 -5.98 -11.16
CA ASP A 1082 -27.48 -6.17 -11.92
C ASP A 1082 -27.83 -6.88 -13.23
N THR A 1083 -28.04 -6.10 -14.29
CA THR A 1083 -28.22 -6.58 -15.67
C THR A 1083 -26.92 -6.55 -16.47
N LYS A 1084 -25.75 -6.38 -15.81
CA LYS A 1084 -24.45 -6.15 -16.46
C LYS A 1084 -24.43 -4.97 -17.45
N GLY A 1085 -25.35 -4.02 -17.30
CA GLY A 1085 -25.44 -2.81 -18.12
C GLY A 1085 -26.20 -2.94 -19.44
N ASP A 1086 -26.41 -4.15 -19.97
CA ASP A 1086 -26.99 -4.37 -21.31
C ASP A 1086 -28.44 -4.91 -21.32
N GLY A 1087 -29.06 -5.09 -20.15
CA GLY A 1087 -30.41 -5.68 -20.06
C GLY A 1087 -30.40 -7.17 -20.44
N PHE A 1088 -31.54 -7.69 -20.91
CA PHE A 1088 -31.60 -9.07 -21.44
C PHE A 1088 -31.47 -9.07 -22.97
N PRO A 1089 -30.50 -9.82 -23.54
CA PRO A 1089 -30.36 -9.93 -24.99
C PRO A 1089 -31.58 -10.50 -25.70
N ILE A 1090 -32.38 -11.31 -25.00
CA ILE A 1090 -33.59 -11.94 -25.54
C ILE A 1090 -34.74 -11.69 -24.57
N LEU A 1091 -35.87 -11.23 -25.12
CA LEU A 1091 -37.12 -11.04 -24.40
C LEU A 1091 -38.25 -11.76 -25.14
N HIS A 1092 -38.84 -12.75 -24.48
CA HIS A 1092 -39.98 -13.50 -24.98
C HIS A 1092 -41.26 -13.09 -24.24
N LEU A 1093 -42.27 -12.65 -24.98
CA LEU A 1093 -43.54 -12.18 -24.46
C LEU A 1093 -44.66 -13.18 -24.79
N SER A 1094 -45.43 -13.58 -23.80
CA SER A 1094 -46.57 -14.47 -24.01
C SER A 1094 -47.78 -14.07 -23.19
N ALA A 1095 -48.94 -14.62 -23.52
CA ALA A 1095 -50.17 -14.42 -22.78
C ALA A 1095 -50.76 -15.78 -22.40
N GLN A 1096 -51.10 -15.97 -21.13
CA GLN A 1096 -51.80 -17.16 -20.64
C GLN A 1096 -53.24 -16.78 -20.31
N LYS A 1097 -54.21 -17.47 -20.91
CA LYS A 1097 -55.65 -17.20 -20.69
C LYS A 1097 -56.35 -18.46 -20.19
N ALA A 1098 -56.77 -18.45 -18.93
CA ALA A 1098 -57.66 -19.47 -18.40
C ALA A 1098 -59.10 -19.23 -18.89
N PRO A 1099 -59.94 -20.28 -19.05
CA PRO A 1099 -61.35 -20.13 -19.43
C PRO A 1099 -62.07 -19.15 -18.51
N GLY A 1100 -62.79 -18.18 -19.08
CA GLY A 1100 -63.54 -17.17 -18.33
C GLY A 1100 -62.71 -16.09 -17.62
N LYS A 1101 -61.37 -16.11 -17.67
CA LYS A 1101 -60.50 -15.10 -17.06
C LYS A 1101 -59.83 -14.20 -18.11
N LYS A 1102 -59.43 -12.99 -17.67
CA LYS A 1102 -58.59 -12.08 -18.48
C LYS A 1102 -57.21 -12.72 -18.73
N PRO A 1103 -56.58 -12.46 -19.89
CA PRO A 1103 -55.22 -12.96 -20.15
C PRO A 1103 -54.22 -12.34 -19.17
N ILE A 1104 -53.27 -13.16 -18.71
CA ILE A 1104 -52.11 -12.72 -17.93
C ILE A 1104 -50.91 -12.71 -18.89
N TRP A 1105 -50.34 -11.54 -19.08
CA TRP A 1105 -49.14 -11.32 -19.88
C TRP A 1105 -47.90 -11.69 -19.09
N ILE A 1106 -46.94 -12.34 -19.75
CA ILE A 1106 -45.73 -12.87 -19.16
C ILE A 1106 -44.54 -12.44 -20.01
N ALA A 1107 -43.55 -11.84 -19.35
CA ALA A 1107 -42.25 -11.54 -19.96
C ALA A 1107 -41.19 -12.50 -19.42
N ARG A 1108 -40.38 -13.07 -20.32
CA ARG A 1108 -39.24 -13.93 -19.99
C ARG A 1108 -37.97 -13.44 -20.67
N GLY A 1109 -36.82 -13.64 -20.01
CA GLY A 1109 -35.51 -13.18 -20.46
C GLY A 1109 -34.49 -14.31 -20.58
N GLY A 1110 -33.56 -14.19 -21.53
CA GLY A 1110 -32.48 -15.14 -21.71
C GLY A 1110 -31.24 -14.54 -22.35
N SER A 1111 -30.16 -15.33 -22.37
CA SER A 1111 -28.91 -14.97 -23.04
C SER A 1111 -28.94 -15.28 -24.54
N ARG A 1112 -28.00 -14.74 -25.33
CA ARG A 1112 -27.96 -14.95 -26.80
C ARG A 1112 -27.89 -16.43 -27.21
N SER A 1113 -27.23 -17.28 -26.43
CA SER A 1113 -27.14 -18.72 -26.69
C SER A 1113 -28.47 -19.45 -26.50
N GLU A 1114 -29.45 -18.80 -25.87
CA GLU A 1114 -30.76 -19.38 -25.53
C GLU A 1114 -31.88 -18.99 -26.51
N ALA A 1115 -31.54 -18.29 -27.61
CA ALA A 1115 -32.51 -17.77 -28.58
C ALA A 1115 -33.42 -18.82 -29.22
N LYS A 1116 -32.93 -20.06 -29.30
CA LYS A 1116 -33.65 -21.19 -29.90
C LYS A 1116 -34.28 -22.10 -28.85
N LYS A 1117 -34.11 -21.83 -27.56
CA LYS A 1117 -34.72 -22.65 -26.49
C LYS A 1117 -36.20 -22.33 -26.36
N SER A 1118 -36.94 -23.25 -25.73
CA SER A 1118 -38.35 -23.04 -25.38
C SER A 1118 -38.52 -21.81 -24.47
N ALA A 1119 -39.58 -21.04 -24.68
CA ALA A 1119 -39.93 -19.89 -23.84
C ALA A 1119 -39.99 -20.25 -22.34
N ASP A 1120 -40.47 -21.44 -21.98
CA ASP A 1120 -40.59 -21.85 -20.57
C ASP A 1120 -39.23 -22.17 -19.91
N SER A 1121 -38.18 -22.37 -20.70
CA SER A 1121 -36.81 -22.52 -20.19
C SER A 1121 -36.12 -21.18 -19.94
N LEU A 1122 -36.69 -20.06 -20.43
CA LEU A 1122 -36.19 -18.71 -20.19
C LEU A 1122 -36.63 -18.22 -18.80
N GLN A 1123 -35.87 -17.29 -18.25
CA GLN A 1123 -36.11 -16.76 -16.92
C GLN A 1123 -37.40 -15.92 -16.87
N LEU A 1124 -38.30 -16.20 -15.93
CA LEU A 1124 -39.48 -15.37 -15.68
C LEU A 1124 -39.06 -13.99 -15.14
N LEU A 1125 -39.43 -12.92 -15.86
CA LEU A 1125 -39.13 -11.54 -15.47
C LEU A 1125 -40.34 -10.84 -14.85
N HIS A 1126 -41.51 -10.95 -15.49
CA HIS A 1126 -42.70 -10.22 -15.04
C HIS A 1126 -44.01 -10.91 -15.42
N ARG A 1127 -45.06 -10.65 -14.65
CA ARG A 1127 -46.45 -11.01 -14.95
C ARG A 1127 -47.35 -9.79 -14.77
N SER A 1128 -48.20 -9.52 -15.76
CA SER A 1128 -49.12 -8.36 -15.75
C SER A 1128 -50.49 -8.73 -16.29
N GLY A 1129 -51.55 -8.09 -15.79
CA GLY A 1129 -52.89 -8.17 -16.39
C GLY A 1129 -53.06 -7.29 -17.64
N ASP A 1130 -52.08 -6.45 -17.96
CA ASP A 1130 -52.08 -5.49 -19.08
C ASP A 1130 -50.73 -5.54 -19.81
N ALA A 1131 -50.78 -5.67 -21.14
CA ALA A 1131 -49.59 -5.77 -21.99
C ALA A 1131 -48.74 -4.50 -21.93
N VAL A 1132 -49.37 -3.31 -21.93
CA VAL A 1132 -48.65 -2.04 -21.95
C VAL A 1132 -47.96 -1.80 -20.62
N ILE A 1133 -48.60 -2.14 -19.50
CA ILE A 1133 -47.97 -2.08 -18.17
C ILE A 1133 -46.71 -2.96 -18.14
N MET A 1134 -46.76 -4.16 -18.70
CA MET A 1134 -45.60 -5.06 -18.78
C MET A 1134 -44.47 -4.44 -19.62
N LEU A 1135 -44.78 -3.95 -20.83
CA LEU A 1135 -43.79 -3.33 -21.72
C LEU A 1135 -43.15 -2.09 -21.08
N THR A 1136 -43.96 -1.24 -20.48
CA THR A 1136 -43.52 -0.04 -19.75
C THR A 1136 -42.62 -0.41 -18.57
N TRP A 1137 -42.96 -1.48 -17.85
CA TRP A 1137 -42.13 -1.97 -16.76
C TRP A 1137 -40.78 -2.51 -17.24
N LEU A 1138 -40.71 -3.20 -18.39
CA LEU A 1138 -39.44 -3.64 -18.98
C LEU A 1138 -38.55 -2.43 -19.35
N LEU A 1139 -39.15 -1.35 -19.84
CA LEU A 1139 -38.45 -0.11 -20.17
C LEU A 1139 -37.95 0.62 -18.92
N ALA A 1140 -38.84 0.92 -17.97
CA ALA A 1140 -38.54 1.68 -16.75
C ALA A 1140 -37.44 1.04 -15.87
N ASN A 1141 -37.24 -0.27 -16.03
CA ASN A 1141 -36.28 -1.06 -15.26
C ASN A 1141 -35.00 -1.41 -16.04
N ARG A 1142 -34.76 -0.81 -17.21
CA ARG A 1142 -33.61 -1.10 -18.10
C ARG A 1142 -33.45 -2.61 -18.40
N ILE A 1143 -34.55 -3.35 -18.47
CA ILE A 1143 -34.57 -4.76 -18.87
C ILE A 1143 -34.55 -4.88 -20.40
N TYR A 1144 -35.23 -3.96 -21.07
CA TYR A 1144 -35.19 -3.79 -22.53
C TYR A 1144 -34.05 -2.85 -22.96
N ASN A 1145 -33.36 -3.22 -24.03
CA ASN A 1145 -32.41 -2.39 -24.78
C ASN A 1145 -32.81 -2.45 -26.27
N PRO A 1146 -32.62 -1.40 -27.08
CA PRO A 1146 -32.78 -1.45 -28.54
C PRO A 1146 -32.09 -2.65 -29.23
N ARG A 1147 -31.01 -3.19 -28.65
CA ARG A 1147 -30.30 -4.38 -29.14
C ARG A 1147 -30.94 -5.72 -28.75
N SER A 1148 -31.97 -5.73 -27.90
CA SER A 1148 -32.66 -6.94 -27.45
C SER A 1148 -33.52 -7.55 -28.56
N LEU A 1149 -33.43 -8.86 -28.74
CA LEU A 1149 -34.30 -9.62 -29.64
C LEU A 1149 -35.67 -9.84 -28.98
N LEU A 1150 -36.72 -9.24 -29.55
CA LEU A 1150 -38.10 -9.42 -29.11
C LEU A 1150 -38.76 -10.62 -29.81
N GLN A 1151 -39.37 -11.53 -29.02
CA GLN A 1151 -40.13 -12.68 -29.49
C GLN A 1151 -41.52 -12.68 -28.83
N ALA A 1152 -42.54 -13.22 -29.50
CA ALA A 1152 -43.88 -13.35 -28.91
C ALA A 1152 -44.69 -14.55 -29.45
N ASP A 1153 -45.56 -15.12 -28.61
CA ASP A 1153 -46.48 -16.21 -28.99
C ASP A 1153 -47.65 -15.73 -29.86
N ARG A 1154 -47.94 -16.45 -30.95
CA ARG A 1154 -48.99 -16.08 -31.92
C ARG A 1154 -50.42 -16.42 -31.49
N THR A 1155 -50.61 -17.17 -30.41
CA THR A 1155 -51.82 -18.01 -30.25
C THR A 1155 -52.91 -17.44 -29.33
N ILE A 1156 -52.66 -16.36 -28.57
CA ILE A 1156 -53.60 -15.94 -27.48
C ILE A 1156 -54.02 -14.45 -27.54
N ALA A 1157 -53.33 -13.59 -28.31
CA ALA A 1157 -53.71 -12.19 -28.56
C ALA A 1157 -52.97 -11.62 -29.80
N PRO A 1158 -53.46 -10.56 -30.48
CA PRO A 1158 -52.87 -10.03 -31.72
C PRO A 1158 -51.65 -9.13 -31.46
N LEU A 1159 -50.75 -9.52 -30.54
CA LEU A 1159 -49.54 -8.76 -30.28
C LEU A 1159 -48.49 -9.10 -31.36
N SER A 1160 -48.42 -8.28 -32.39
CA SER A 1160 -47.46 -8.47 -33.49
C SER A 1160 -46.03 -8.15 -33.03
N VAL A 1161 -45.09 -9.07 -33.27
CA VAL A 1161 -43.66 -8.83 -33.05
C VAL A 1161 -43.17 -7.61 -33.85
N ALA A 1162 -43.71 -7.38 -35.05
CA ALA A 1162 -43.35 -6.23 -35.86
C ALA A 1162 -43.81 -4.90 -35.24
N ASP A 1163 -44.94 -4.88 -34.53
CA ASP A 1163 -45.40 -3.70 -33.80
C ASP A 1163 -44.56 -3.47 -32.54
N LEU A 1164 -44.20 -4.53 -31.82
CA LEU A 1164 -43.28 -4.46 -30.68
C LEU A 1164 -41.90 -3.90 -31.07
N GLN A 1165 -41.36 -4.34 -32.20
CA GLN A 1165 -40.09 -3.87 -32.76
C GLN A 1165 -40.11 -2.39 -33.15
N LYS A 1166 -41.28 -1.75 -33.24
CA LYS A 1166 -41.42 -0.31 -33.47
C LYS A 1166 -41.79 0.44 -32.20
N LEU A 1167 -42.72 -0.10 -31.42
CA LEU A 1167 -43.22 0.49 -30.19
C LEU A 1167 -42.12 0.63 -29.15
N MET A 1168 -41.35 -0.44 -28.89
CA MET A 1168 -40.35 -0.44 -27.82
C MET A 1168 -39.20 0.55 -28.07
N PRO A 1169 -38.58 0.63 -29.28
CA PRO A 1169 -37.61 1.68 -29.58
C PRO A 1169 -38.20 3.08 -29.46
N ALA A 1170 -39.42 3.32 -29.96
CA ALA A 1170 -40.06 4.62 -29.88
C ALA A 1170 -40.32 5.05 -28.42
N MET A 1171 -40.77 4.13 -27.57
CA MET A 1171 -40.90 4.41 -26.13
C MET A 1171 -39.53 4.65 -25.46
N TYR A 1172 -38.49 3.92 -25.88
CA TYR A 1172 -37.14 4.08 -25.35
C TYR A 1172 -36.53 5.46 -25.69
N GLU A 1173 -36.68 5.92 -26.92
CA GLU A 1173 -36.24 7.26 -27.34
C GLU A 1173 -37.07 8.38 -26.70
N PHE A 1174 -38.38 8.16 -26.52
CA PHE A 1174 -39.27 9.18 -25.95
C PHE A 1174 -39.15 9.31 -24.42
N PHE A 1175 -38.74 8.25 -23.73
CA PHE A 1175 -38.43 8.26 -22.30
C PHE A 1175 -36.94 7.95 -22.05
N PRO A 1176 -36.01 8.87 -22.41
CA PRO A 1176 -34.60 8.72 -22.06
C PRO A 1176 -34.47 8.51 -20.56
N PHE A 1177 -33.77 7.47 -20.14
CA PHE A 1177 -33.79 7.05 -18.73
C PHE A 1177 -33.29 8.16 -17.81
N ASP A 1178 -32.17 8.79 -18.13
CA ASP A 1178 -31.53 9.77 -17.24
C ASP A 1178 -32.42 11.02 -17.11
N GLU A 1179 -32.98 11.51 -18.21
CA GLU A 1179 -33.97 12.61 -18.16
C GLU A 1179 -35.30 12.22 -17.50
N THR A 1180 -35.64 10.94 -17.46
CA THR A 1180 -36.91 10.47 -16.91
C THR A 1180 -36.80 10.21 -15.42
N PHE A 1181 -35.71 9.61 -14.96
CA PHE A 1181 -35.55 9.12 -13.60
C PHE A 1181 -34.39 9.77 -12.83
N GLU A 1182 -33.40 10.33 -13.52
CA GLU A 1182 -32.25 11.06 -12.94
C GLU A 1182 -32.43 12.59 -13.04
N ARG A 1183 -33.66 13.03 -12.77
CA ARG A 1183 -34.03 14.44 -12.61
C ARG A 1183 -33.21 15.11 -11.49
N ASP A 1184 -32.92 16.39 -11.68
CA ASP A 1184 -32.37 17.26 -10.64
C ASP A 1184 -33.21 17.13 -9.36
N ILE A 1185 -32.54 16.90 -8.23
CA ILE A 1185 -33.18 16.76 -6.93
C ILE A 1185 -33.97 18.03 -6.53
N ASN A 1186 -33.61 19.19 -7.10
CA ASN A 1186 -34.27 20.46 -6.89
C ASN A 1186 -35.65 20.53 -7.56
N GLU A 1187 -35.93 19.74 -8.61
CA GLU A 1187 -37.31 19.59 -9.13
C GLU A 1187 -38.26 19.00 -8.07
N GLY A 1188 -37.69 18.36 -7.05
CA GLY A 1188 -38.40 17.94 -5.86
C GLY A 1188 -38.89 19.09 -4.98
N LEU A 1189 -38.52 20.36 -5.20
CA LEU A 1189 -39.15 21.50 -4.50
C LEU A 1189 -40.48 21.90 -5.14
N ASP A 1190 -40.58 21.79 -6.45
CA ASP A 1190 -41.79 22.11 -7.19
C ASP A 1190 -42.89 21.09 -6.93
N ALA A 1191 -44.15 21.52 -7.14
CA ALA A 1191 -45.29 20.61 -7.12
C ALA A 1191 -45.13 19.51 -8.20
N GLU A 1192 -45.62 18.30 -7.90
CA GLU A 1192 -45.67 17.20 -8.86
C GLU A 1192 -46.47 17.64 -10.10
N ARG A 1193 -45.95 17.40 -11.31
CA ARG A 1193 -46.62 17.67 -12.59
C ARG A 1193 -46.20 16.66 -13.65
N VAL A 1194 -47.10 16.39 -14.61
CA VAL A 1194 -46.82 15.51 -15.76
C VAL A 1194 -45.93 16.24 -16.79
N THR A 1195 -44.87 15.58 -17.25
CA THR A 1195 -43.87 16.15 -18.18
C THR A 1195 -43.95 15.54 -19.59
N ARG A 1196 -44.23 14.25 -19.70
CA ARG A 1196 -44.32 13.51 -20.97
C ARG A 1196 -45.46 12.50 -20.95
N VAL A 1197 -46.13 12.30 -22.09
CA VAL A 1197 -47.20 11.30 -22.28
C VAL A 1197 -47.04 10.56 -23.62
N PHE A 1198 -46.94 9.24 -23.56
CA PHE A 1198 -46.93 8.35 -24.72
C PHE A 1198 -48.23 7.56 -24.75
N MET A 1199 -49.01 7.73 -25.83
CA MET A 1199 -50.31 7.11 -26.00
C MET A 1199 -50.23 5.91 -26.94
N ILE A 1200 -50.89 4.82 -26.58
CA ILE A 1200 -50.90 3.58 -27.37
C ILE A 1200 -52.34 3.16 -27.59
N PHE A 1201 -52.79 3.16 -28.85
CA PHE A 1201 -54.17 2.84 -29.20
C PHE A 1201 -54.30 1.37 -29.60
N ASN A 1202 -55.32 0.70 -29.05
CA ASN A 1202 -55.77 -0.60 -29.54
C ASN A 1202 -54.67 -1.67 -29.67
N LEU A 1203 -53.65 -1.67 -28.80
CA LEU A 1203 -52.46 -2.54 -28.94
C LEU A 1203 -52.80 -4.03 -29.03
N ILE A 1204 -53.80 -4.46 -28.26
CA ILE A 1204 -54.24 -5.86 -28.16
C ILE A 1204 -55.67 -6.06 -28.68
N THR A 1205 -56.23 -5.03 -29.30
CA THR A 1205 -57.55 -5.06 -29.94
C THR A 1205 -57.40 -5.57 -31.37
N ALA A 1206 -58.45 -6.19 -31.91
CA ALA A 1206 -58.46 -6.64 -33.30
C ALA A 1206 -58.22 -5.46 -34.27
N THR A 1207 -57.42 -5.69 -35.32
CA THR A 1207 -57.00 -4.65 -36.27
C THR A 1207 -58.16 -3.98 -37.01
N GLU A 1208 -59.29 -4.69 -37.14
CA GLU A 1208 -60.51 -4.24 -37.83
C GLU A 1208 -61.35 -3.27 -36.99
N ALA A 1209 -61.01 -3.08 -35.70
CA ALA A 1209 -61.75 -2.17 -34.81
C ALA A 1209 -61.61 -0.71 -35.28
N LYS A 1210 -62.73 -0.14 -35.76
CA LYS A 1210 -62.80 1.25 -36.26
C LYS A 1210 -62.82 2.31 -35.15
N LYS A 1211 -63.16 1.91 -33.92
CA LYS A 1211 -63.21 2.79 -32.74
C LYS A 1211 -61.94 2.63 -31.92
N ILE A 1212 -61.57 3.69 -31.20
CA ILE A 1212 -60.54 3.62 -30.15
C ILE A 1212 -61.19 2.93 -28.94
N GLU A 1213 -60.99 1.62 -28.80
CA GLU A 1213 -61.54 0.82 -27.71
C GLU A 1213 -60.67 0.88 -26.47
N THR A 1214 -59.35 0.97 -26.67
CA THR A 1214 -58.38 1.10 -25.58
C THR A 1214 -57.34 2.15 -25.90
N VAL A 1215 -57.03 2.96 -24.89
CA VAL A 1215 -55.89 3.89 -24.92
C VAL A 1215 -55.09 3.65 -23.66
N SER A 1216 -53.86 3.17 -23.82
CA SER A 1216 -52.91 3.12 -22.72
C SER A 1216 -52.02 4.35 -22.78
N CYS A 1217 -52.06 5.15 -21.72
CA CYS A 1217 -51.22 6.32 -21.55
C CYS A 1217 -50.07 5.97 -20.60
N VAL A 1218 -48.86 5.96 -21.12
CA VAL A 1218 -47.62 5.92 -20.34
C VAL A 1218 -47.17 7.35 -20.12
N TYR A 1219 -46.90 7.77 -18.89
CA TYR A 1219 -46.55 9.17 -18.61
C TYR A 1219 -45.57 9.31 -17.47
N THR A 1220 -44.85 10.43 -17.45
CA THR A 1220 -43.79 10.71 -16.46
C THR A 1220 -44.02 12.04 -15.75
N THR A 1221 -43.45 12.20 -14.56
CA THR A 1221 -43.52 13.44 -13.78
C THR A 1221 -42.17 14.11 -13.61
N ASN A 1222 -42.17 15.40 -13.22
CA ASN A 1222 -40.96 16.14 -12.85
C ASN A 1222 -40.20 15.52 -11.66
N TRP A 1223 -40.89 14.80 -10.79
CA TRP A 1223 -40.28 14.07 -9.66
C TRP A 1223 -39.57 12.77 -10.09
N GLY A 1224 -39.62 12.44 -11.38
CA GLY A 1224 -38.98 11.25 -11.94
C GLY A 1224 -39.76 9.96 -11.69
N GLU A 1225 -41.09 10.03 -11.70
CA GLU A 1225 -41.96 8.85 -11.63
C GLU A 1225 -42.52 8.52 -13.02
N MET A 1226 -42.81 7.24 -13.26
CA MET A 1226 -43.47 6.76 -14.48
C MET A 1226 -44.75 6.01 -14.12
N PHE A 1227 -45.80 6.22 -14.89
CA PHE A 1227 -47.13 5.66 -14.70
C PHE A 1227 -47.66 5.09 -16.02
N CYS A 1228 -48.57 4.12 -15.93
CA CYS A 1228 -49.32 3.61 -17.08
C CYS A 1228 -50.79 3.42 -16.69
N LYS A 1229 -51.68 4.18 -17.35
CA LYS A 1229 -53.14 4.09 -17.14
C LYS A 1229 -53.82 3.71 -18.45
N THR A 1230 -54.60 2.63 -18.45
CA THR A 1230 -55.35 2.16 -19.62
C THR A 1230 -56.82 2.56 -19.51
N PHE A 1231 -57.25 3.42 -20.41
CA PHE A 1231 -58.64 3.85 -20.58
C PHE A 1231 -59.37 2.90 -21.55
N ARG A 1232 -60.58 2.50 -21.19
CA ARG A 1232 -61.45 1.67 -22.03
C ARG A 1232 -62.60 2.52 -22.54
N ASN A 1233 -62.84 2.49 -23.85
CA ASN A 1233 -63.86 3.27 -24.55
C ASN A 1233 -63.83 4.76 -24.13
N PRO A 1234 -62.71 5.47 -24.31
CA PRO A 1234 -62.53 6.84 -23.82
C PRO A 1234 -63.52 7.84 -24.45
N GLY A 1235 -64.12 7.50 -25.60
CA GLY A 1235 -65.22 8.25 -26.20
C GLY A 1235 -64.79 9.53 -26.92
N LYS A 1236 -65.78 10.33 -27.33
CA LYS A 1236 -65.56 11.55 -28.13
C LYS A 1236 -64.74 12.63 -27.42
N GLU A 1237 -64.90 12.76 -26.09
CA GLU A 1237 -64.16 13.77 -25.29
C GLU A 1237 -62.65 13.61 -25.47
N PHE A 1238 -62.15 12.36 -25.48
CA PHE A 1238 -60.75 12.07 -25.76
C PHE A 1238 -60.36 12.29 -27.22
N GLU A 1239 -61.23 11.92 -28.17
CA GLU A 1239 -60.95 12.06 -29.60
C GLU A 1239 -60.84 13.53 -30.05
N GLU A 1240 -61.59 14.43 -29.42
CA GLU A 1240 -61.63 15.86 -29.76
C GLU A 1240 -60.67 16.69 -28.89
N PHE A 1241 -60.54 16.37 -27.60
CA PHE A 1241 -59.75 17.14 -26.64
C PHE A 1241 -58.86 16.24 -25.75
N PRO A 1242 -57.86 15.53 -26.33
CA PRO A 1242 -57.04 14.56 -25.60
C PRO A 1242 -56.33 15.17 -24.38
N SER A 1243 -55.73 16.35 -24.51
CA SER A 1243 -55.04 17.01 -23.38
C SER A 1243 -55.99 17.35 -22.22
N LYS A 1244 -57.20 17.83 -22.51
CA LYS A 1244 -58.22 18.15 -21.49
C LYS A 1244 -58.76 16.88 -20.83
N TYR A 1245 -58.95 15.81 -21.61
CA TYR A 1245 -59.34 14.50 -21.10
C TYR A 1245 -58.29 13.95 -20.13
N LEU A 1246 -57.01 14.06 -20.48
CA LEU A 1246 -55.91 13.63 -19.62
C LEU A 1246 -55.82 14.46 -18.33
N ALA A 1247 -55.92 15.79 -18.41
CA ALA A 1247 -55.93 16.66 -17.23
C ALA A 1247 -57.05 16.33 -16.23
N LYS A 1248 -58.20 15.85 -16.72
CA LYS A 1248 -59.36 15.46 -15.91
C LYS A 1248 -59.25 14.04 -15.34
N HIS A 1249 -58.44 13.17 -15.93
CA HIS A 1249 -58.50 11.72 -15.67
C HIS A 1249 -57.18 11.06 -15.30
N LEU A 1250 -56.05 11.77 -15.38
CA LEU A 1250 -54.80 11.32 -14.78
C LEU A 1250 -54.79 11.61 -13.27
N ASP A 1251 -54.08 10.77 -12.51
CA ASP A 1251 -54.02 10.91 -11.05
C ASP A 1251 -53.03 12.03 -10.64
N GLN A 1252 -52.12 12.40 -11.54
CA GLN A 1252 -51.13 13.47 -11.38
C GLN A 1252 -51.55 14.70 -12.21
N PRO A 1253 -51.28 15.92 -11.71
CA PRO A 1253 -51.77 17.13 -12.38
C PRO A 1253 -51.00 17.40 -13.68
N VAL A 1254 -51.76 17.79 -14.70
CA VAL A 1254 -51.25 18.24 -16.01
C VAL A 1254 -51.37 19.76 -16.03
N ILE A 1255 -50.31 20.44 -15.56
CA ILE A 1255 -50.31 21.90 -15.37
C ILE A 1255 -49.90 22.61 -16.67
N ASP A 1256 -48.83 22.13 -17.30
CA ASP A 1256 -48.32 22.60 -18.59
C ASP A 1256 -48.66 21.59 -19.69
N ALA A 1257 -48.55 21.99 -20.97
CA ALA A 1257 -48.69 21.08 -22.10
C ALA A 1257 -47.52 20.06 -22.10
N PRO A 1258 -47.77 18.77 -21.78
CA PRO A 1258 -46.69 17.79 -21.74
C PRO A 1258 -46.21 17.49 -23.16
N GLN A 1259 -44.99 17.01 -23.31
CA GLN A 1259 -44.57 16.42 -24.59
C GLN A 1259 -45.42 15.17 -24.83
N MET A 1260 -45.97 15.02 -26.04
CA MET A 1260 -46.87 13.91 -26.36
C MET A 1260 -46.42 13.17 -27.62
N LEU A 1261 -46.55 11.83 -27.58
CA LEU A 1261 -46.33 10.97 -28.73
C LEU A 1261 -47.42 9.89 -28.80
N LEU A 1262 -47.80 9.48 -30.01
CA LEU A 1262 -48.85 8.49 -30.25
C LEU A 1262 -48.31 7.32 -31.06
N PHE A 1263 -48.64 6.11 -30.63
CA PHE A 1263 -48.41 4.86 -31.37
C PHE A 1263 -49.72 4.15 -31.70
N ILE A 1264 -49.82 3.69 -32.95
CA ILE A 1264 -50.94 2.90 -33.46
C ILE A 1264 -50.36 1.66 -34.15
N PRO A 1265 -50.78 0.43 -33.78
CA PRO A 1265 -50.34 -0.81 -34.42
C PRO A 1265 -50.54 -0.81 -35.93
N LYS A 1266 -49.63 -1.44 -36.67
CA LYS A 1266 -49.67 -1.50 -38.13
C LYS A 1266 -50.93 -2.25 -38.58
N GLY A 1267 -51.75 -1.59 -39.40
CA GLY A 1267 -53.00 -2.16 -39.92
C GLY A 1267 -54.23 -1.89 -39.04
N SER A 1268 -54.09 -1.20 -37.90
CA SER A 1268 -55.24 -0.74 -37.11
C SER A 1268 -56.09 0.25 -37.92
N GLN A 1269 -57.40 0.03 -37.96
CA GLN A 1269 -58.38 0.88 -38.65
C GLN A 1269 -59.01 1.96 -37.74
N CYS A 1270 -58.51 2.14 -36.51
CA CYS A 1270 -59.05 3.15 -35.60
C CYS A 1270 -58.71 4.58 -36.03
N LYS A 1271 -59.53 5.54 -35.57
CA LYS A 1271 -59.35 6.97 -35.85
C LYS A 1271 -57.97 7.45 -35.35
N ARG A 1272 -57.20 8.09 -36.23
CA ARG A 1272 -55.94 8.74 -35.87
C ARG A 1272 -56.22 10.12 -35.27
N ILE A 1273 -55.48 10.49 -34.23
CA ILE A 1273 -55.55 11.80 -33.58
C ILE A 1273 -54.27 12.56 -33.93
N ASN A 1274 -54.41 13.81 -34.38
CA ASN A 1274 -53.27 14.72 -34.51
C ASN A 1274 -53.02 15.38 -33.15
N LEU A 1275 -51.81 15.18 -32.64
CA LEU A 1275 -51.31 15.90 -31.47
C LEU A 1275 -50.71 17.20 -32.02
N ILE A 1276 -51.33 18.34 -31.69
CA ILE A 1276 -50.82 19.68 -32.01
C ILE A 1276 -49.97 20.15 -30.83
#